data_AF-A0A6B3DZP0-F1
#
_entry.id   AF-A0A6B3DZP0-F1
#
_cell.length_a   1.000
_cell.length_b   1.000
_cell.length_c   1.000
_cell.angle_alpha   90.00
_cell.angle_beta   90.00
_cell.angle_gamma   90.00
#
_symmetry.space_group_name_H-M   'P 1'
#
loop_
_entity.id
_entity.type
_entity.pdbx_description
1 polymer ?
#
loop_
_entity_poly.entity_id
_entity_poly.type
_entity_poly.pdbx_seq_one_letter_code
_entity_poly.pdbx_strand_id
1 'polypeptide(L)'
;MSDTTTTTEEPAPGPEAPERPARRLRLPGRGESPGGGQLFRNAYALMLNTGISAVLGLGFWLVAARYYSDSAVGQGSAAIAAMKFLAGLTAVTLTGALARFIPVSGRATGRLIARTYAGSSLVVAGAAAVFLLTLDAWGPSYRFLHGLTHGLGFIAAVMAWNLLTLQDGVLTGLRSAPWVPVGNTVFSAVKLALLVGLATVLATTGVFVSWVVAIATSVVPLGWLVFRRLVPRHVAATERHARPPSGRELGRFLAGDYTGSLFSLAVVYLVPVIIASQVSSADNAYFYITTTIGGTVNLLAINMGASLTVEGSHDPARLAANTRAALSRMARIMLPICGLLFLLAPQILHVFGAEYAHAATGLLRWFAVGALLRVVMETYFAVLRAQSRTAGLAWLQGLLCVLVLGLTLLLLPRMGLTGAGVAEISSLAVIVAIAAPKLYRTVRAAPARGVPEDAAPDGDLADLGAGADGAGKGRRRPAWALESDTLALGIHVDFDHVERRPDVRPGPGTPPAGTALPGPAAEREVDAPFTTGERAVVHGAHHPEVPDGPVFFAEEAFVPETAEAAVEAPGAAAETAPQDGAPPAARRSRLAPTRSGVVLGCLLVAALLLYWVPALRLTDADLDRMGGLGLVSVLPLPTLAGAALLVAVFAALLRPRREHRALLLVTLLATVVSLHALPAVIETEPRFATAWQHLGFLDYIDRTGAAVPDLDARWSWPGFFAVAAFAAKACGVGDFTEVIRWWPLTVQLLYLPPMFLLTRSMRAGWRAKWTGVWIFVLGGWVGQDYFSPQGFTYLLYLVFVAVLLVWFRAPRMLWTTRRPGEAEVEPADRRQRTVLLAVVIGLFAATVPAHQLTPFVMLGVLAALVLVGRCELRGLPVLFTVLVVFWLGFMAEPYWSGHFDELFGGVGGVGGNVSTSVSGRIEGGDPTHKLVLYARVLLAGTVLALACWGWWRRRAHRYRERSLLVLTFVPFLGFGMQSYGGEMALRVFMFALPGAGLLAALALFPRAGVTAREREKDRASLAPLAALLAGLLLMGGFLVARWGNEPFERIRPGEVAAMEYVYAHDRPTVRLLWLSDDPVDDVTLAMPWGARDMERVDYVPTLAPADPVLVSSLVKALKDAGPNSYLMVNESQVSYLRLDKGYSATWEARLLRNLDGRSELTRVFVNGDVSMYALREPPPGTAPAPRPGPIGPKVTWTPWSVVGALAALALVVLLGAREVVRVAVRPGVRKLHWLQGSFWFSLPLLAVLFASLVQRFMTMGRG
;
A
#
# COMPACT_ATOMS: atom_id res chain seq x y z
N MET A 1 -3.91 -6.46 -21.51
CA MET A 1 -5.10 -5.66 -21.16
C MET A 1 -6.25 -6.61 -21.35
N SER A 2 -7.05 -6.84 -20.32
CA SER A 2 -8.21 -7.74 -20.38
C SER A 2 -9.39 -7.00 -21.00
N ASP A 3 -9.91 -7.52 -22.10
CA ASP A 3 -10.98 -6.91 -22.86
C ASP A 3 -12.33 -7.44 -22.34
N THR A 4 -12.94 -6.68 -21.43
CA THR A 4 -14.24 -7.05 -20.83
C THR A 4 -15.39 -6.73 -21.79
N THR A 5 -15.55 -7.61 -22.78
CA THR A 5 -16.58 -7.54 -23.84
C THR A 5 -17.29 -8.88 -24.04
N THR A 6 -17.81 -9.46 -22.96
CA THR A 6 -18.73 -10.61 -22.98
C THR A 6 -20.11 -10.15 -22.49
N THR A 7 -21.01 -9.83 -23.43
CA THR A 7 -22.38 -9.41 -23.12
C THR A 7 -23.21 -10.58 -22.60
N THR A 8 -23.45 -10.59 -21.29
CA THR A 8 -24.38 -11.52 -20.63
C THR A 8 -25.82 -11.05 -20.78
N GLU A 9 -26.75 -11.93 -21.18
CA GLU A 9 -28.19 -11.59 -21.21
C GLU A 9 -28.78 -11.46 -19.79
N GLU A 10 -29.63 -10.45 -19.60
CA GLU A 10 -30.17 -10.07 -18.28
C GLU A 10 -31.38 -10.90 -17.81
N PRO A 11 -31.42 -11.27 -16.51
CA PRO A 11 -32.66 -11.43 -15.76
C PRO A 11 -33.15 -10.05 -15.26
N ALA A 12 -34.23 -9.54 -15.86
CA ALA A 12 -34.77 -8.19 -15.62
C ALA A 12 -35.50 -8.04 -14.23
N PRO A 13 -35.79 -6.82 -13.72
CA PRO A 13 -34.89 -6.24 -12.70
C PRO A 13 -35.55 -5.50 -11.49
N GLY A 14 -34.70 -5.15 -10.50
CA GLY A 14 -34.87 -4.00 -9.59
C GLY A 14 -35.66 -4.21 -8.27
N PRO A 15 -35.81 -3.16 -7.43
CA PRO A 15 -35.25 -1.81 -7.52
C PRO A 15 -34.25 -1.46 -6.37
N GLU A 16 -33.42 -0.44 -6.59
CA GLU A 16 -32.20 -0.19 -5.79
C GLU A 16 -32.27 0.85 -4.65
N ALA A 17 -31.29 0.72 -3.71
CA ALA A 17 -30.34 1.74 -3.23
C ALA A 17 -30.85 2.99 -2.43
N PRO A 18 -29.98 3.80 -1.76
CA PRO A 18 -28.50 3.81 -1.77
C PRO A 18 -27.77 3.95 -0.41
N GLU A 19 -26.42 3.97 -0.49
CA GLU A 19 -25.49 4.24 0.62
C GLU A 19 -24.90 5.68 0.63
N ARG A 20 -23.96 5.92 1.57
CA ARG A 20 -22.76 6.82 1.48
C ARG A 20 -22.94 8.35 1.67
N PRO A 21 -21.85 9.10 1.99
CA PRO A 21 -20.76 8.75 2.93
C PRO A 21 -20.33 9.93 3.86
N ALA A 22 -19.29 9.70 4.67
CA ALA A 22 -18.77 10.63 5.68
C ALA A 22 -17.59 11.52 5.21
N ARG A 23 -17.11 12.41 6.09
CA ARG A 23 -15.98 13.36 5.89
C ARG A 23 -14.91 13.20 6.97
N ARG A 24 -13.61 13.35 6.66
CA ARG A 24 -12.47 13.28 7.62
C ARG A 24 -11.60 14.56 7.64
N LEU A 25 -10.81 14.72 8.71
CA LEU A 25 -10.03 15.92 9.06
C LEU A 25 -8.50 15.74 8.96
N ARG A 26 -7.72 16.80 9.29
CA ARG A 26 -6.25 16.91 9.14
C ARG A 26 -5.45 16.59 10.42
N LEU A 27 -4.13 16.42 10.26
CA LEU A 27 -3.11 16.35 11.33
C LEU A 27 -1.84 17.17 10.94
N PRO A 28 -1.26 17.99 11.85
CA PRO A 28 0.08 18.59 11.73
C PRO A 28 1.25 17.71 12.25
N GLY A 29 2.40 18.29 12.58
CA GLY A 29 3.71 17.62 12.59
C GLY A 29 4.67 17.88 13.77
N ARG A 30 5.67 17.01 13.93
CA ARG A 30 6.56 16.91 15.10
C ARG A 30 7.84 17.76 15.02
N GLY A 31 8.14 18.49 16.09
CA GLY A 31 9.52 18.80 16.54
C GLY A 31 10.15 17.66 17.36
N GLU A 32 11.44 17.76 17.71
CA GLU A 32 12.16 16.75 18.52
C GLU A 32 12.68 17.33 19.84
N SER A 33 11.93 17.16 20.94
CA SER A 33 12.41 17.36 22.31
C SER A 33 12.79 16.01 22.97
N PRO A 34 13.81 15.94 23.86
CA PRO A 34 14.44 14.65 24.20
C PRO A 34 13.57 13.60 24.92
N GLY A 35 12.53 14.01 25.66
CA GLY A 35 11.69 13.08 26.44
C GLY A 35 10.53 12.45 25.66
N GLY A 36 9.75 13.25 24.92
CA GLY A 36 8.46 12.79 24.36
C GLY A 36 8.58 11.75 23.24
N GLY A 37 9.71 11.71 22.53
CA GLY A 37 9.88 10.92 21.30
C GLY A 37 9.82 9.39 21.45
N GLN A 38 9.89 8.85 22.67
CA GLN A 38 9.77 7.41 22.94
C GLN A 38 8.37 7.01 23.39
N LEU A 39 7.73 7.76 24.30
CA LEU A 39 6.41 7.39 24.84
C LEU A 39 5.34 7.37 23.73
N PHE A 40 5.32 8.41 22.88
CA PHE A 40 4.47 8.40 21.68
C PHE A 40 4.78 7.24 20.73
N ARG A 41 6.04 6.82 20.57
CA ARG A 41 6.38 5.70 19.65
C ARG A 41 5.77 4.39 20.11
N ASN A 42 5.72 4.14 21.42
CA ASN A 42 5.09 2.95 21.96
C ASN A 42 3.57 3.05 21.77
N ALA A 43 2.94 4.15 22.18
CA ALA A 43 1.50 4.37 21.97
C ALA A 43 1.05 4.18 20.51
N TYR A 44 1.77 4.76 19.54
CA TYR A 44 1.46 4.55 18.11
C TYR A 44 1.73 3.13 17.62
N ALA A 45 2.67 2.38 18.21
CA ALA A 45 2.91 0.98 17.86
C ALA A 45 1.80 0.05 18.40
N LEU A 46 1.28 0.34 19.59
CA LEU A 46 0.20 -0.44 20.22
C LEU A 46 -1.16 -0.14 19.57
N MET A 47 -1.49 1.13 19.30
CA MET A 47 -2.69 1.48 18.51
C MET A 47 -2.68 0.86 17.11
N LEU A 48 -1.48 0.71 16.51
CA LEU A 48 -1.31 0.01 15.23
C LEU A 48 -1.45 -1.52 15.39
N ASN A 49 -1.00 -2.11 16.51
CA ASN A 49 -1.26 -3.50 16.85
C ASN A 49 -2.78 -3.76 16.87
N THR A 50 -3.53 -2.98 17.65
CA THR A 50 -4.99 -3.13 17.77
C THR A 50 -5.69 -3.08 16.41
N GLY A 51 -5.31 -2.14 15.54
CA GLY A 51 -5.89 -2.01 14.19
C GLY A 51 -5.58 -3.20 13.28
N ILE A 52 -4.34 -3.68 13.27
CA ILE A 52 -3.92 -4.83 12.46
C ILE A 52 -4.58 -6.12 12.97
N SER A 53 -4.55 -6.35 14.29
CA SER A 53 -5.15 -7.55 14.91
C SER A 53 -6.67 -7.59 14.75
N ALA A 54 -7.36 -6.45 14.73
CA ALA A 54 -8.79 -6.38 14.45
C ALA A 54 -9.12 -6.77 13.01
N VAL A 55 -8.42 -6.20 12.02
CA VAL A 55 -8.65 -6.52 10.59
C VAL A 55 -8.32 -7.98 10.28
N LEU A 56 -7.16 -8.48 10.73
CA LEU A 56 -6.80 -9.90 10.56
C LEU A 56 -7.71 -10.84 11.39
N GLY A 57 -8.25 -10.36 12.51
CA GLY A 57 -9.22 -11.09 13.32
C GLY A 57 -10.57 -11.27 12.62
N LEU A 58 -11.11 -10.21 12.04
CA LEU A 58 -12.35 -10.29 11.24
C LEU A 58 -12.15 -11.12 9.97
N GLY A 59 -11.00 -10.97 9.28
CA GLY A 59 -10.65 -11.81 8.13
C GLY A 59 -10.56 -13.30 8.47
N PHE A 60 -9.99 -13.66 9.63
CA PHE A 60 -9.99 -15.04 10.13
C PHE A 60 -11.40 -15.61 10.32
N TRP A 61 -12.33 -14.84 10.90
CA TRP A 61 -13.70 -15.32 11.11
C TRP A 61 -14.53 -15.37 9.83
N LEU A 62 -14.25 -14.50 8.85
CA LEU A 62 -14.85 -14.58 7.52
C LEU A 62 -14.40 -15.85 6.77
N VAL A 63 -13.10 -16.16 6.81
CA VAL A 63 -12.58 -17.43 6.26
C VAL A 63 -13.16 -18.62 7.03
N ALA A 64 -13.28 -18.55 8.36
CA ALA A 64 -13.85 -19.64 9.15
C ALA A 64 -15.31 -19.95 8.74
N ALA A 65 -16.16 -18.92 8.62
CA ALA A 65 -17.56 -19.07 8.20
C ALA A 65 -17.75 -19.54 6.74
N ARG A 66 -16.70 -19.48 5.90
CA ARG A 66 -16.75 -19.91 4.49
C ARG A 66 -16.13 -21.29 4.23
N TYR A 67 -15.21 -21.74 5.09
CA TYR A 67 -14.49 -23.03 4.91
C TYR A 67 -14.81 -24.08 5.99
N TYR A 68 -15.53 -23.73 7.04
CA TYR A 68 -15.94 -24.65 8.12
C TYR A 68 -17.45 -24.53 8.35
N SER A 69 -18.09 -25.60 8.84
CA SER A 69 -19.50 -25.53 9.24
C SER A 69 -19.70 -24.65 10.48
N ASP A 70 -20.87 -24.04 10.61
CA ASP A 70 -21.22 -23.20 11.76
C ASP A 70 -21.08 -23.93 13.10
N SER A 71 -21.31 -25.25 13.12
CA SER A 71 -21.08 -26.07 14.30
C SER A 71 -19.59 -26.19 14.68
N ALA A 72 -18.68 -26.24 13.71
CA ALA A 72 -17.23 -26.28 13.92
C ALA A 72 -16.67 -24.87 14.27
N VAL A 73 -17.16 -23.82 13.61
CA VAL A 73 -16.89 -22.42 14.00
C VAL A 73 -17.35 -22.17 15.45
N GLY A 74 -18.50 -22.72 15.82
CA GLY A 74 -19.09 -22.70 17.15
C GLY A 74 -18.26 -23.39 18.23
N GLN A 75 -17.87 -24.64 17.99
CA GLN A 75 -17.00 -25.41 18.89
C GLN A 75 -15.61 -24.76 19.04
N GLY A 76 -15.00 -24.35 17.93
CA GLY A 76 -13.70 -23.68 17.93
C GLY A 76 -13.72 -22.36 18.69
N SER A 77 -14.74 -21.52 18.47
CA SER A 77 -14.90 -20.24 19.17
C SER A 77 -15.24 -20.41 20.66
N ALA A 78 -16.06 -21.40 21.03
CA ALA A 78 -16.33 -21.77 22.43
C ALA A 78 -15.05 -22.12 23.19
N ALA A 79 -14.20 -22.97 22.61
CA ALA A 79 -12.91 -23.34 23.21
C ALA A 79 -11.92 -22.17 23.25
N ILE A 80 -11.90 -21.31 22.22
CA ILE A 80 -11.10 -20.06 22.24
C ILE A 80 -11.58 -19.11 23.36
N ALA A 81 -12.89 -19.02 23.62
CA ALA A 81 -13.43 -18.23 24.72
C ALA A 81 -13.02 -18.77 26.10
N ALA A 82 -13.21 -20.08 26.32
CA ALA A 82 -12.81 -20.73 27.58
C ALA A 82 -11.29 -20.63 27.81
N MET A 83 -10.48 -20.82 26.77
CA MET A 83 -9.03 -20.67 26.83
C MET A 83 -8.61 -19.25 27.27
N LYS A 84 -9.24 -18.21 26.71
CA LYS A 84 -8.98 -16.81 27.08
C LYS A 84 -9.44 -16.49 28.50
N PHE A 85 -10.61 -17.00 28.91
CA PHE A 85 -11.13 -16.82 30.27
C PHE A 85 -10.17 -17.43 31.31
N LEU A 86 -9.83 -18.71 31.16
CA LEU A 86 -8.99 -19.46 32.09
C LEU A 86 -7.58 -18.86 32.23
N ALA A 87 -6.95 -18.52 31.10
CA ALA A 87 -5.65 -17.84 31.10
C ALA A 87 -5.71 -16.42 31.68
N GLY A 88 -6.84 -15.73 31.50
CA GLY A 88 -7.07 -14.38 32.02
C GLY A 88 -7.09 -14.29 33.55
N LEU A 89 -7.45 -15.37 34.25
CA LEU A 89 -7.47 -15.46 35.72
C LEU A 89 -6.12 -15.05 36.35
N THR A 90 -5.01 -15.36 35.67
CA THR A 90 -3.66 -14.93 36.07
C THR A 90 -3.14 -13.77 35.25
N ALA A 91 -3.39 -13.76 33.93
CA ALA A 91 -2.74 -12.81 33.04
C ALA A 91 -3.10 -11.36 33.38
N VAL A 92 -4.38 -11.04 33.65
CA VAL A 92 -4.84 -9.65 33.76
C VAL A 92 -4.08 -8.84 34.82
N THR A 93 -3.88 -9.38 36.02
CA THR A 93 -3.13 -8.68 37.07
C THR A 93 -1.61 -8.86 36.96
N LEU A 94 -1.14 -9.98 36.40
CA LEU A 94 0.30 -10.24 36.26
C LEU A 94 0.95 -9.45 35.13
N THR A 95 0.28 -9.21 33.99
CA THR A 95 0.83 -8.43 32.87
C THR A 95 1.11 -6.98 33.31
N GLY A 96 0.17 -6.34 34.01
CA GLY A 96 0.37 -5.03 34.63
C GLY A 96 1.44 -5.02 35.74
N ALA A 97 1.56 -6.09 36.53
CA ALA A 97 2.63 -6.21 37.52
C ALA A 97 4.01 -6.38 36.88
N LEU A 98 4.14 -7.17 35.81
CA LEU A 98 5.38 -7.35 35.05
C LEU A 98 5.80 -6.02 34.39
N ALA A 99 4.86 -5.32 33.74
CA ALA A 99 5.07 -4.00 33.16
C ALA A 99 5.59 -2.97 34.18
N ARG A 100 5.12 -3.04 35.44
CA ARG A 100 5.55 -2.17 36.54
C ARG A 100 6.88 -2.57 37.18
N PHE A 101 7.08 -3.85 37.47
CA PHE A 101 8.17 -4.33 38.34
C PHE A 101 9.43 -4.77 37.59
N ILE A 102 9.33 -5.16 36.31
CA ILE A 102 10.52 -5.47 35.50
C ILE A 102 11.49 -4.28 35.40
N PRO A 103 11.05 -3.03 35.13
CA PRO A 103 11.93 -1.86 35.09
C PRO A 103 12.85 -1.66 36.31
N VAL A 104 12.46 -2.16 37.49
CA VAL A 104 13.21 -2.03 38.76
C VAL A 104 13.82 -3.36 39.25
N SER A 105 13.66 -4.46 38.52
CA SER A 105 14.06 -5.80 39.00
C SER A 105 15.56 -6.12 38.89
N GLY A 106 16.32 -5.37 38.10
CA GLY A 106 17.79 -5.48 38.06
C GLY A 106 18.28 -6.91 37.75
N ARG A 107 19.25 -7.40 38.53
CA ARG A 107 19.77 -8.79 38.45
C ARG A 107 18.68 -9.86 38.63
N ALA A 108 17.56 -9.55 39.30
CA ALA A 108 16.49 -10.53 39.54
C ALA A 108 15.54 -10.72 38.35
N THR A 109 15.58 -9.85 37.33
CA THR A 109 14.59 -9.80 36.23
C THR A 109 14.33 -11.15 35.55
N GLY A 110 15.37 -11.91 35.18
CA GLY A 110 15.18 -13.23 34.57
C GLY A 110 14.51 -14.26 35.49
N ARG A 111 14.82 -14.21 36.79
CA ARG A 111 14.23 -15.09 37.81
C ARG A 111 12.80 -14.70 38.14
N LEU A 112 12.46 -13.41 38.09
CA LEU A 112 11.08 -12.92 38.22
C LEU A 112 10.22 -13.43 37.07
N ILE A 113 10.65 -13.18 35.82
CA ILE A 113 9.92 -13.62 34.62
C ILE A 113 9.70 -15.15 34.63
N ALA A 114 10.75 -15.94 34.86
CA ALA A 114 10.64 -17.40 34.89
C ALA A 114 9.70 -17.91 36.01
N ARG A 115 9.75 -17.31 37.21
CA ARG A 115 8.83 -17.66 38.31
C ARG A 115 7.38 -17.27 38.01
N THR A 116 7.15 -16.11 37.40
CA THR A 116 5.81 -15.66 37.02
C THR A 116 5.21 -16.55 35.92
N TYR A 117 6.00 -16.94 34.92
CA TYR A 117 5.58 -17.89 33.89
C TYR A 117 5.25 -19.27 34.49
N ALA A 118 6.12 -19.84 35.31
CA ALA A 118 5.88 -21.14 35.92
C ALA A 118 4.67 -21.13 36.88
N GLY A 119 4.59 -20.14 37.77
CA GLY A 119 3.51 -20.03 38.75
C GLY A 119 2.14 -19.77 38.11
N SER A 120 2.06 -18.90 37.12
CA SER A 120 0.80 -18.66 36.38
C SER A 120 0.37 -19.89 35.57
N SER A 121 1.28 -20.53 34.84
CA SER A 121 0.98 -21.74 34.08
C SER A 121 0.45 -22.88 34.95
N LEU A 122 0.99 -23.07 36.17
CA LEU A 122 0.44 -24.04 37.13
C LEU A 122 -0.99 -23.69 37.58
N VAL A 123 -1.28 -22.42 37.88
CA VAL A 123 -2.62 -21.97 38.30
C VAL A 123 -3.63 -22.14 37.17
N VAL A 124 -3.30 -21.73 35.94
CA VAL A 124 -4.24 -21.86 34.81
C VAL A 124 -4.37 -23.31 34.31
N ALA A 125 -3.36 -24.15 34.47
CA ALA A 125 -3.47 -25.58 34.23
C ALA A 125 -4.40 -26.24 35.26
N GLY A 126 -4.32 -25.85 36.54
CA GLY A 126 -5.27 -26.27 37.57
C GLY A 126 -6.71 -25.82 37.27
N ALA A 127 -6.90 -24.55 36.89
CA ALA A 127 -8.20 -24.04 36.49
C ALA A 127 -8.76 -24.75 35.24
N ALA A 128 -7.90 -25.04 34.25
CA ALA A 128 -8.28 -25.81 33.06
C ALA A 128 -8.61 -27.27 33.39
N ALA A 129 -7.91 -27.90 34.34
CA ALA A 129 -8.26 -29.23 34.83
C ALA A 129 -9.64 -29.25 35.51
N VAL A 130 -9.96 -28.25 36.34
CA VAL A 130 -11.30 -28.11 36.95
C VAL A 130 -12.40 -27.87 35.90
N PHE A 131 -12.12 -27.06 34.87
CA PHE A 131 -13.03 -26.88 33.73
C PHE A 131 -13.26 -28.19 32.97
N LEU A 132 -12.19 -28.95 32.70
CA LEU A 132 -12.27 -30.26 32.02
C LEU A 132 -13.02 -31.31 32.86
N LEU A 133 -12.81 -31.33 34.18
CA LEU A 133 -13.54 -32.19 35.13
C LEU A 133 -15.02 -31.81 35.31
N THR A 134 -15.46 -30.67 34.75
CA THR A 134 -16.86 -30.21 34.80
C THR A 134 -17.53 -30.14 33.43
N LEU A 135 -16.90 -30.68 32.37
CA LEU A 135 -17.36 -30.58 30.97
C LEU A 135 -18.84 -30.90 30.74
N ASP A 136 -19.38 -31.91 31.42
CA ASP A 136 -20.79 -32.31 31.28
C ASP A 136 -21.78 -31.20 31.70
N ALA A 137 -21.37 -30.29 32.59
CA ALA A 137 -22.15 -29.12 32.99
C ALA A 137 -22.02 -27.92 32.02
N TRP A 138 -21.10 -27.97 31.04
CA TRP A 138 -20.84 -26.88 30.09
C TRP A 138 -21.46 -27.11 28.70
N GLY A 139 -22.29 -28.14 28.50
CA GLY A 139 -23.11 -28.27 27.30
C GLY A 139 -22.37 -28.70 26.01
N PRO A 140 -23.08 -28.79 24.87
CA PRO A 140 -22.62 -29.53 23.70
C PRO A 140 -21.43 -28.91 22.98
N SER A 141 -21.25 -27.57 23.03
CA SER A 141 -20.17 -26.86 22.35
C SER A 141 -18.77 -27.22 22.84
N TYR A 142 -18.65 -27.76 24.06
CA TYR A 142 -17.38 -28.21 24.65
C TYR A 142 -17.15 -29.73 24.56
N ARG A 143 -18.13 -30.50 24.05
CA ARG A 143 -18.07 -31.97 24.08
C ARG A 143 -16.84 -32.54 23.37
N PHE A 144 -16.32 -31.87 22.34
CA PHE A 144 -15.12 -32.29 21.60
C PHE A 144 -13.80 -32.23 22.41
N LEU A 145 -13.81 -31.63 23.60
CA LEU A 145 -12.66 -31.62 24.53
C LEU A 145 -12.56 -32.89 25.39
N HIS A 146 -13.52 -33.82 25.26
CA HIS A 146 -13.50 -35.10 25.97
C HIS A 146 -12.30 -35.98 25.58
N GLY A 147 -11.87 -36.82 26.53
CA GLY A 147 -10.77 -37.76 26.35
C GLY A 147 -9.40 -37.15 26.66
N LEU A 148 -8.48 -37.99 27.14
CA LEU A 148 -7.20 -37.56 27.72
C LEU A 148 -6.36 -36.72 26.76
N THR A 149 -6.30 -37.09 25.48
CA THR A 149 -5.53 -36.39 24.44
C THR A 149 -6.03 -34.97 24.20
N HIS A 150 -7.36 -34.77 24.09
CA HIS A 150 -7.95 -33.46 23.84
C HIS A 150 -7.93 -32.58 25.09
N GLY A 151 -8.15 -33.15 26.28
CA GLY A 151 -7.99 -32.47 27.56
C GLY A 151 -6.55 -31.97 27.79
N LEU A 152 -5.53 -32.82 27.61
CA LEU A 152 -4.13 -32.41 27.72
C LEU A 152 -3.75 -31.36 26.67
N GLY A 153 -4.25 -31.49 25.43
CA GLY A 153 -4.07 -30.48 24.38
C GLY A 153 -4.70 -29.13 24.75
N PHE A 154 -5.88 -29.13 25.39
CA PHE A 154 -6.53 -27.92 25.87
C PHE A 154 -5.76 -27.26 27.03
N ILE A 155 -5.26 -28.04 28.00
CA ILE A 155 -4.39 -27.52 29.08
C ILE A 155 -3.12 -26.89 28.50
N ALA A 156 -2.50 -27.53 27.49
CA ALA A 156 -1.35 -26.96 26.79
C ALA A 156 -1.69 -25.64 26.06
N ALA A 157 -2.86 -25.56 25.43
CA ALA A 157 -3.34 -24.34 24.78
C ALA A 157 -3.59 -23.19 25.77
N VAL A 158 -4.21 -23.47 26.93
CA VAL A 158 -4.43 -22.49 28.02
C VAL A 158 -3.09 -21.96 28.55
N MET A 159 -2.12 -22.84 28.81
CA MET A 159 -0.77 -22.42 29.20
C MET A 159 -0.08 -21.59 28.11
N ALA A 160 -0.19 -21.98 26.84
CA ALA A 160 0.41 -21.25 25.73
C ALA A 160 -0.18 -19.84 25.55
N TRP A 161 -1.50 -19.69 25.68
CA TRP A 161 -2.17 -18.37 25.63
C TRP A 161 -1.84 -17.49 26.85
N ASN A 162 -1.76 -18.08 28.06
CA ASN A 162 -1.25 -17.38 29.25
C ASN A 162 0.19 -16.86 29.01
N LEU A 163 1.09 -17.70 28.49
CA LEU A 163 2.46 -17.31 28.18
C LEU A 163 2.55 -16.22 27.10
N LEU A 164 1.71 -16.26 26.06
CA LEU A 164 1.62 -15.20 25.04
C LEU A 164 1.19 -13.87 25.69
N THR A 165 0.12 -13.87 26.46
CA THR A 165 -0.44 -12.67 27.12
C THR A 165 0.56 -12.06 28.12
N LEU A 166 1.31 -12.89 28.85
CA LEU A 166 2.35 -12.44 29.77
C LEU A 166 3.61 -11.94 29.04
N GLN A 167 3.93 -12.48 27.86
CA GLN A 167 5.07 -12.02 27.06
C GLN A 167 4.94 -10.56 26.63
N ASP A 168 3.73 -10.10 26.29
CA ASP A 168 3.53 -8.70 25.90
C ASP A 168 3.76 -7.74 27.09
N GLY A 169 3.39 -8.13 28.31
CA GLY A 169 3.77 -7.45 29.56
C GLY A 169 5.26 -7.47 29.87
N VAL A 170 5.95 -8.57 29.52
CA VAL A 170 7.42 -8.68 29.66
C VAL A 170 8.16 -7.81 28.65
N LEU A 171 7.75 -7.83 27.38
CA LEU A 171 8.30 -6.96 26.33
C LEU A 171 8.06 -5.48 26.65
N THR A 172 6.89 -5.16 27.19
CA THR A 172 6.52 -3.87 27.77
C THR A 172 7.50 -3.45 28.89
N GLY A 173 7.63 -4.26 29.94
CA GLY A 173 8.52 -3.96 31.08
C GLY A 173 10.00 -3.89 30.70
N LEU A 174 10.44 -4.64 29.68
CA LEU A 174 11.78 -4.57 29.09
C LEU A 174 11.95 -3.41 28.09
N ARG A 175 11.03 -2.41 28.07
CA ARG A 175 11.03 -1.23 27.18
C ARG A 175 11.15 -1.60 25.69
N SER A 176 10.62 -2.76 25.33
CA SER A 176 10.78 -3.43 24.04
C SER A 176 9.45 -3.62 23.30
N ALA A 177 8.41 -2.85 23.68
CA ALA A 177 7.06 -2.85 23.13
C ALA A 177 6.95 -2.93 21.59
N PRO A 178 7.85 -2.37 20.75
CA PRO A 178 7.78 -2.55 19.30
C PRO A 178 7.88 -4.00 18.78
N TRP A 179 8.20 -4.99 19.62
CA TRP A 179 8.11 -6.41 19.27
C TRP A 179 6.70 -7.01 19.45
N VAL A 180 5.84 -6.40 20.27
CA VAL A 180 4.45 -6.83 20.51
C VAL A 180 3.63 -6.86 19.21
N PRO A 181 3.56 -5.78 18.38
CA PRO A 181 2.87 -5.84 17.09
C PRO A 181 3.53 -6.81 16.10
N VAL A 182 4.83 -7.12 16.23
CA VAL A 182 5.49 -8.10 15.36
C VAL A 182 5.01 -9.51 15.71
N GLY A 183 5.00 -9.87 17.00
CA GLY A 183 4.45 -11.15 17.48
C GLY A 183 2.98 -11.33 17.13
N ASN A 184 2.15 -10.33 17.46
CA ASN A 184 0.71 -10.38 17.23
C ASN A 184 0.30 -10.33 15.73
N THR A 185 1.12 -9.71 14.87
CA THR A 185 0.94 -9.80 13.41
C THR A 185 1.36 -11.19 12.89
N VAL A 186 2.51 -11.73 13.31
CA VAL A 186 2.96 -13.08 12.90
C VAL A 186 1.94 -14.14 13.33
N PHE A 187 1.52 -14.13 14.60
CA PHE A 187 0.44 -14.97 15.12
C PHE A 187 -0.83 -14.87 14.26
N SER A 188 -1.26 -13.65 13.92
CA SER A 188 -2.51 -13.44 13.19
C SER A 188 -2.44 -13.78 11.70
N ALA A 189 -1.27 -13.69 11.07
CA ALA A 189 -1.04 -14.17 9.71
C ALA A 189 -0.91 -15.70 9.65
N VAL A 190 -0.14 -16.30 10.57
CA VAL A 190 0.07 -17.75 10.64
C VAL A 190 -1.24 -18.49 10.92
N LYS A 191 -2.05 -18.03 11.89
CA LYS A 191 -3.35 -18.69 12.17
C LYS A 191 -4.32 -18.61 10.98
N LEU A 192 -4.26 -17.55 10.17
CA LEU A 192 -5.08 -17.39 8.97
C LEU A 192 -4.66 -18.36 7.86
N ALA A 193 -3.36 -18.48 7.59
CA ALA A 193 -2.83 -19.45 6.63
C ALA A 193 -3.09 -20.91 7.08
N LEU A 194 -2.92 -21.21 8.37
CA LEU A 194 -3.22 -22.52 8.94
C LEU A 194 -4.73 -22.84 8.91
N LEU A 195 -5.62 -21.85 9.09
CA LEU A 195 -7.06 -22.07 9.01
C LEU A 195 -7.47 -22.63 7.65
N VAL A 196 -6.95 -22.05 6.56
CA VAL A 196 -7.19 -22.51 5.18
C VAL A 196 -6.54 -23.88 4.96
N GLY A 197 -5.26 -24.04 5.31
CA GLY A 197 -4.54 -25.30 5.12
C GLY A 197 -5.04 -26.49 5.95
N LEU A 198 -5.77 -26.24 7.05
CA LEU A 198 -6.39 -27.27 7.89
C LEU A 198 -7.86 -27.54 7.57
N ALA A 199 -8.52 -26.75 6.70
CA ALA A 199 -9.95 -26.89 6.42
C ALA A 199 -10.32 -28.28 5.85
N THR A 200 -9.48 -28.80 4.95
CA THR A 200 -9.65 -30.13 4.33
C THR A 200 -9.15 -31.29 5.20
N VAL A 201 -8.39 -31.01 6.28
CA VAL A 201 -7.70 -32.04 7.08
C VAL A 201 -8.33 -32.21 8.47
N LEU A 202 -8.82 -31.13 9.08
CA LEU A 202 -9.37 -31.08 10.43
C LEU A 202 -10.70 -30.30 10.45
N ALA A 203 -11.68 -30.75 9.67
CA ALA A 203 -12.95 -30.07 9.40
C ALA A 203 -13.79 -29.67 10.64
N THR A 204 -13.53 -30.25 11.82
CA THR A 204 -14.18 -29.85 13.10
C THR A 204 -13.28 -29.03 14.02
N THR A 205 -12.00 -29.43 14.18
CA THR A 205 -11.09 -28.85 15.18
C THR A 205 -10.13 -27.79 14.62
N GLY A 206 -10.02 -27.65 13.31
CA GLY A 206 -9.06 -26.77 12.63
C GLY A 206 -9.15 -25.29 13.03
N VAL A 207 -10.35 -24.80 13.35
CA VAL A 207 -10.58 -23.43 13.89
C VAL A 207 -9.84 -23.21 15.23
N PHE A 208 -9.82 -24.22 16.11
CA PHE A 208 -9.07 -24.17 17.38
C PHE A 208 -7.59 -24.48 17.17
N VAL A 209 -7.26 -25.53 16.42
CA VAL A 209 -5.88 -25.98 16.20
C VAL A 209 -5.02 -24.92 15.49
N SER A 210 -5.58 -24.19 14.52
CA SER A 210 -4.91 -23.08 13.84
C SER A 210 -4.50 -21.96 14.81
N TRP A 211 -5.29 -21.67 15.85
CA TRP A 211 -4.89 -20.78 16.94
C TRP A 211 -3.75 -21.37 17.77
N VAL A 212 -3.89 -22.61 18.25
CA VAL A 212 -2.90 -23.26 19.14
C VAL A 212 -1.52 -23.35 18.50
N VAL A 213 -1.45 -23.81 17.24
CA VAL A 213 -0.18 -23.91 16.50
C VAL A 213 0.42 -22.51 16.24
N ALA A 214 -0.40 -21.53 15.88
CA ALA A 214 0.08 -20.17 15.65
C ALA A 214 0.63 -19.49 16.93
N ILE A 215 0.05 -19.76 18.11
CA ILE A 215 0.57 -19.25 19.39
C ILE A 215 2.04 -19.67 19.56
N ALA A 216 2.37 -20.94 19.29
CA ALA A 216 3.74 -21.45 19.41
C ALA A 216 4.73 -20.68 18.51
N THR A 217 4.31 -20.29 17.29
CA THR A 217 5.16 -19.51 16.37
C THR A 217 5.49 -18.10 16.85
N SER A 218 4.71 -17.55 17.78
CA SER A 218 5.00 -16.27 18.46
C SER A 218 5.77 -16.49 19.78
N VAL A 219 5.25 -17.38 20.64
CA VAL A 219 5.74 -17.62 22.01
C VAL A 219 7.18 -18.14 22.05
N VAL A 220 7.56 -19.04 21.14
CA VAL A 220 8.91 -19.64 21.16
C VAL A 220 10.00 -18.64 20.71
N PRO A 221 9.89 -17.96 19.55
CA PRO A 221 10.91 -16.98 19.13
C PRO A 221 10.99 -15.75 20.06
N LEU A 222 9.87 -15.24 20.56
CA LEU A 222 9.86 -14.11 21.51
C LEU A 222 10.40 -14.53 22.88
N GLY A 223 10.05 -15.71 23.39
CA GLY A 223 10.61 -16.26 24.62
C GLY A 223 12.13 -16.42 24.54
N TRP A 224 12.64 -16.95 23.43
CA TRP A 224 14.07 -17.06 23.15
C TRP A 224 14.75 -15.68 23.11
N LEU A 225 14.15 -14.71 22.41
CA LEU A 225 14.66 -13.33 22.32
C LEU A 225 14.70 -12.65 23.71
N VAL A 226 13.66 -12.83 24.52
CA VAL A 226 13.57 -12.33 25.89
C VAL A 226 14.72 -12.87 26.73
N PHE A 227 14.84 -14.20 26.86
CA PHE A 227 15.82 -14.80 27.77
C PHE A 227 17.27 -14.71 27.27
N ARG A 228 17.55 -14.89 25.96
CA ARG A 228 18.93 -14.82 25.44
C ARG A 228 19.45 -13.40 25.19
N ARG A 229 18.58 -12.39 25.01
CA ARG A 229 19.03 -11.07 24.53
C ARG A 229 18.47 -9.87 25.30
N LEU A 230 17.17 -9.83 25.59
CA LEU A 230 16.56 -8.65 26.21
C LEU A 230 16.83 -8.63 27.73
N VAL A 231 16.69 -9.75 28.42
CA VAL A 231 16.96 -9.87 29.86
C VAL A 231 18.44 -9.61 30.20
N PRO A 232 19.45 -10.24 29.56
CA PRO A 232 20.86 -9.94 29.86
C PRO A 232 21.22 -8.47 29.60
N ARG A 233 20.68 -7.88 28.53
CA ARG A 233 20.88 -6.46 28.21
C ARG A 233 20.22 -5.53 29.22
N HIS A 234 19.03 -5.88 29.71
CA HIS A 234 18.36 -5.12 30.76
C HIS A 234 19.15 -5.18 32.08
N VAL A 235 19.59 -6.37 32.50
CA VAL A 235 20.42 -6.55 33.71
C VAL A 235 21.65 -5.65 33.64
N ALA A 236 22.45 -5.75 32.57
CA ALA A 236 23.66 -4.94 32.41
C ALA A 236 23.42 -3.41 32.36
N ALA A 237 22.20 -2.96 32.05
CA ALA A 237 21.82 -1.55 32.04
C ALA A 237 21.28 -1.04 33.39
N THR A 238 20.79 -1.92 34.27
CA THR A 238 20.10 -1.54 35.53
C THR A 238 20.84 -1.98 36.80
N GLU A 239 21.83 -2.86 36.68
CA GLU A 239 22.62 -3.48 37.76
C GLU A 239 23.15 -2.53 38.84
N ARG A 240 23.49 -1.27 38.48
CA ARG A 240 24.06 -0.28 39.40
C ARG A 240 23.04 0.52 40.23
N HIS A 241 21.74 0.46 39.90
CA HIS A 241 20.73 1.36 40.48
C HIS A 241 19.41 0.66 40.88
N ALA A 242 19.15 -0.55 40.39
CA ALA A 242 17.88 -1.25 40.63
C ALA A 242 17.85 -2.00 41.98
N ARG A 243 16.81 -1.75 42.79
CA ARG A 243 16.47 -2.55 43.97
C ARG A 243 15.32 -3.51 43.63
N PRO A 244 15.50 -4.84 43.72
CA PRO A 244 14.43 -5.78 43.39
C PRO A 244 13.26 -5.64 44.39
N PRO A 245 12.00 -5.69 43.92
CA PRO A 245 10.83 -5.50 44.78
C PRO A 245 10.64 -6.67 45.77
N SER A 246 10.13 -6.37 46.96
CA SER A 246 9.80 -7.41 47.94
C SER A 246 8.51 -8.15 47.58
N GLY A 247 8.39 -9.40 48.03
CA GLY A 247 7.17 -10.20 47.87
C GLY A 247 5.93 -9.55 48.52
N ARG A 248 6.12 -8.75 49.59
CA ARG A 248 5.04 -8.03 50.28
C ARG A 248 4.53 -6.83 49.47
N GLU A 249 5.41 -6.13 48.76
CA GLU A 249 5.02 -5.04 47.84
C GLU A 249 4.32 -5.59 46.59
N LEU A 250 4.83 -6.68 46.02
CA LEU A 250 4.21 -7.38 44.90
C LEU A 250 2.81 -7.91 45.29
N GLY A 251 2.70 -8.56 46.45
CA GLY A 251 1.43 -9.04 47.00
C GLY A 251 0.41 -7.92 47.24
N ARG A 252 0.82 -6.80 47.89
CA ARG A 252 -0.07 -5.65 48.12
C ARG A 252 -0.51 -4.99 46.81
N PHE A 253 0.34 -4.96 45.78
CA PHE A 253 -0.01 -4.43 44.46
C PHE A 253 -1.02 -5.33 43.73
N LEU A 254 -0.82 -6.65 43.73
CA LEU A 254 -1.74 -7.60 43.11
C LEU A 254 -3.10 -7.62 43.83
N ALA A 255 -3.10 -7.68 45.16
CA ALA A 255 -4.32 -7.80 45.97
C ALA A 255 -5.24 -6.57 45.86
N GLY A 256 -4.67 -5.36 45.65
CA GLY A 256 -5.47 -4.16 45.45
C GLY A 256 -6.36 -4.21 44.20
N ASP A 257 -5.83 -4.74 43.10
CA ASP A 257 -6.47 -4.61 41.79
C ASP A 257 -7.27 -5.83 41.31
N TYR A 258 -7.01 -6.99 41.92
CA TYR A 258 -7.58 -8.27 41.53
C TYR A 258 -9.11 -8.22 41.35
N THR A 259 -9.82 -7.53 42.25
CA THR A 259 -11.28 -7.44 42.24
C THR A 259 -11.87 -6.74 41.01
N GLY A 260 -11.40 -5.53 40.67
CA GLY A 260 -11.91 -4.77 39.51
C GLY A 260 -11.51 -5.42 38.18
N SER A 261 -10.28 -5.92 38.14
CA SER A 261 -9.74 -6.71 37.02
C SER A 261 -10.57 -7.98 36.75
N LEU A 262 -10.93 -8.75 37.78
CA LEU A 262 -11.73 -9.97 37.64
C LEU A 262 -13.17 -9.69 37.18
N PHE A 263 -13.84 -8.66 37.68
CA PHE A 263 -15.17 -8.30 37.19
C PHE A 263 -15.14 -7.91 35.71
N SER A 264 -14.10 -7.19 35.27
CA SER A 264 -13.91 -6.88 33.85
C SER A 264 -13.56 -8.12 33.02
N LEU A 265 -12.79 -9.07 33.56
CA LEU A 265 -12.47 -10.35 32.92
C LEU A 265 -13.74 -11.19 32.68
N ALA A 266 -14.60 -11.29 33.70
CA ALA A 266 -15.84 -12.06 33.62
C ALA A 266 -16.80 -11.50 32.56
N VAL A 267 -17.02 -10.19 32.53
CA VAL A 267 -17.86 -9.55 31.50
C VAL A 267 -17.32 -9.81 30.08
N VAL A 268 -16.00 -9.80 29.89
CA VAL A 268 -15.38 -9.92 28.55
C VAL A 268 -15.25 -11.37 28.07
N TYR A 269 -14.97 -12.34 28.95
CA TYR A 269 -14.68 -13.72 28.53
C TYR A 269 -15.55 -14.82 29.17
N LEU A 270 -16.20 -14.59 30.32
CA LEU A 270 -17.13 -15.57 30.89
C LEU A 270 -18.50 -15.53 30.19
N VAL A 271 -18.93 -14.35 29.74
CA VAL A 271 -20.22 -14.21 29.00
C VAL A 271 -20.28 -15.08 27.73
N PRO A 272 -19.27 -15.09 26.83
CA PRO A 272 -19.26 -16.03 25.70
C PRO A 272 -19.20 -17.51 26.11
N VAL A 273 -18.58 -17.86 27.23
CA VAL A 273 -18.52 -19.24 27.74
C VAL A 273 -19.89 -19.71 28.26
N ILE A 274 -20.60 -18.84 28.99
CA ILE A 274 -21.98 -19.08 29.45
C ILE A 274 -22.94 -19.21 28.27
N ILE A 275 -22.78 -18.39 27.22
CA ILE A 275 -23.62 -18.49 26.03
C ILE A 275 -23.33 -19.81 25.31
N ALA A 276 -22.07 -20.14 25.06
CA ALA A 276 -21.65 -21.39 24.44
C ALA A 276 -22.14 -22.67 25.18
N SER A 277 -22.44 -22.59 26.49
CA SER A 277 -23.00 -23.71 27.26
C SER A 277 -24.52 -23.82 27.24
N GLN A 278 -25.24 -22.78 26.79
CA GLN A 278 -26.71 -22.73 26.79
C GLN A 278 -27.36 -22.70 25.40
N VAL A 279 -26.60 -22.40 24.35
CA VAL A 279 -27.10 -22.40 22.95
C VAL A 279 -26.45 -23.51 22.12
N SER A 280 -26.94 -23.75 20.90
CA SER A 280 -26.30 -24.72 20.00
C SER A 280 -24.92 -24.22 19.54
N SER A 281 -24.06 -25.12 19.05
CA SER A 281 -22.77 -24.69 18.48
C SER A 281 -22.94 -23.66 17.35
N ALA A 282 -23.94 -23.82 16.49
CA ALA A 282 -24.21 -22.88 15.40
C ALA A 282 -24.63 -21.50 15.93
N ASP A 283 -25.54 -21.45 16.91
CA ASP A 283 -25.93 -20.21 17.59
C ASP A 283 -24.72 -19.52 18.26
N ASN A 284 -23.79 -20.30 18.83
CA ASN A 284 -22.57 -19.76 19.39
C ASN A 284 -21.63 -19.17 18.31
N ALA A 285 -21.60 -19.72 17.09
CA ALA A 285 -20.87 -19.10 15.97
C ALA A 285 -21.50 -17.76 15.58
N TYR A 286 -22.83 -17.72 15.44
CA TYR A 286 -23.58 -16.50 15.12
C TYR A 286 -23.37 -15.42 16.19
N PHE A 287 -23.40 -15.80 17.47
CA PHE A 287 -23.05 -14.92 18.60
C PHE A 287 -21.59 -14.45 18.55
N TYR A 288 -20.63 -15.37 18.39
CA TYR A 288 -19.22 -15.07 18.56
C TYR A 288 -18.67 -14.17 17.44
N ILE A 289 -19.09 -14.37 16.20
CA ILE A 289 -18.76 -13.44 15.10
C ILE A 289 -19.38 -12.07 15.37
N THR A 290 -20.65 -12.02 15.78
CA THR A 290 -21.36 -10.76 16.04
C THR A 290 -20.77 -9.95 17.20
N THR A 291 -20.38 -10.60 18.31
CA THR A 291 -19.67 -9.93 19.41
C THR A 291 -18.23 -9.57 19.04
N THR A 292 -17.59 -10.27 18.09
CA THR A 292 -16.29 -9.86 17.54
C THR A 292 -16.39 -8.58 16.70
N ILE A 293 -17.46 -8.43 15.90
CA ILE A 293 -17.75 -7.19 15.17
C ILE A 293 -18.02 -6.05 16.16
N GLY A 294 -18.95 -6.22 17.10
CA GLY A 294 -19.25 -5.22 18.13
C GLY A 294 -18.07 -4.88 19.03
N GLY A 295 -17.30 -5.88 19.45
CA GLY A 295 -16.07 -5.74 20.23
C GLY A 295 -15.01 -4.91 19.51
N THR A 296 -14.86 -5.08 18.19
CA THR A 296 -13.94 -4.29 17.37
C THR A 296 -14.27 -2.79 17.41
N VAL A 297 -15.56 -2.43 17.47
CA VAL A 297 -16.03 -1.04 17.60
C VAL A 297 -15.79 -0.51 19.01
N ASN A 298 -16.07 -1.32 20.03
CA ASN A 298 -15.86 -0.97 21.44
C ASN A 298 -14.39 -0.62 21.76
N LEU A 299 -13.42 -1.19 21.04
CA LEU A 299 -12.00 -0.83 21.17
C LEU A 299 -11.73 0.66 20.91
N LEU A 300 -12.52 1.37 20.10
CA LEU A 300 -12.33 2.81 19.90
C LEU A 300 -12.72 3.62 21.16
N ALA A 301 -13.76 3.21 21.88
CA ALA A 301 -14.15 3.82 23.15
C ALA A 301 -13.11 3.55 24.26
N ILE A 302 -12.63 2.32 24.36
CA ILE A 302 -11.61 1.90 25.33
C ILE A 302 -10.28 2.65 25.09
N ASN A 303 -9.82 2.73 23.84
CA ASN A 303 -8.59 3.46 23.49
C ASN A 303 -8.69 4.97 23.77
N MET A 304 -9.85 5.60 23.53
CA MET A 304 -10.07 7.00 23.93
C MET A 304 -10.06 7.17 25.45
N GLY A 305 -10.66 6.23 26.18
CA GLY A 305 -10.63 6.20 27.65
C GLY A 305 -9.21 6.07 28.21
N ALA A 306 -8.37 5.22 27.61
CA ALA A 306 -6.96 5.10 27.96
C ALA A 306 -6.21 6.44 27.74
N SER A 307 -6.38 7.07 26.56
CA SER A 307 -5.74 8.35 26.26
C SER A 307 -6.19 9.49 27.20
N LEU A 308 -7.49 9.57 27.53
CA LEU A 308 -8.03 10.55 28.48
C LEU A 308 -7.53 10.31 29.91
N THR A 309 -7.34 9.05 30.30
CA THR A 309 -6.75 8.66 31.61
C THR A 309 -5.32 9.18 31.73
N VAL A 310 -4.50 8.98 30.69
CA VAL A 310 -3.10 9.45 30.67
C VAL A 310 -3.05 10.96 30.75
N GLU A 311 -3.75 11.68 29.87
CA GLU A 311 -3.69 13.15 29.81
C GLU A 311 -4.26 13.80 31.08
N GLY A 312 -5.41 13.31 31.56
CA GLY A 312 -6.06 13.79 32.78
C GLY A 312 -5.27 13.55 34.07
N SER A 313 -4.31 12.62 34.07
CA SER A 313 -3.37 12.38 35.18
C SER A 313 -2.04 13.15 35.06
N HIS A 314 -1.86 13.93 33.99
CA HIS A 314 -0.77 14.89 33.82
C HIS A 314 -1.24 16.33 34.08
N ASP A 315 -2.39 16.73 33.52
CA ASP A 315 -3.01 18.05 33.77
C ASP A 315 -4.46 17.88 34.28
N PRO A 316 -4.66 17.81 35.61
CA PRO A 316 -5.99 17.76 36.22
C PRO A 316 -6.83 19.03 36.02
N ALA A 317 -6.21 20.19 35.74
CA ALA A 317 -6.92 21.44 35.50
C ALA A 317 -7.58 21.46 34.11
N ARG A 318 -6.95 20.83 33.11
CA ARG A 318 -7.53 20.63 31.78
C ARG A 318 -8.50 19.44 31.68
N LEU A 319 -8.61 18.60 32.72
CA LEU A 319 -9.45 17.39 32.69
C LEU A 319 -10.86 17.64 32.13
N ALA A 320 -11.56 18.69 32.59
CA ALA A 320 -12.90 19.04 32.10
C ALA A 320 -12.94 19.39 30.60
N ALA A 321 -11.93 20.09 30.08
CA ALA A 321 -11.80 20.41 28.66
C ALA A 321 -11.45 19.16 27.83
N ASN A 322 -10.54 18.33 28.32
CA ASN A 322 -10.13 17.09 27.68
C ASN A 322 -11.28 16.08 27.61
N THR A 323 -12.12 15.99 28.66
CA THR A 323 -13.35 15.20 28.66
C THR A 323 -14.37 15.71 27.63
N ARG A 324 -14.59 17.04 27.54
CA ARG A 324 -15.46 17.64 26.50
C ARG A 324 -14.96 17.33 25.08
N ALA A 325 -13.65 17.46 24.85
CA ALA A 325 -13.03 17.16 23.57
C ALA A 325 -13.15 15.67 23.20
N ALA A 326 -12.89 14.76 24.14
CA ALA A 326 -13.03 13.32 23.96
C ALA A 326 -14.46 12.92 23.59
N LEU A 327 -15.47 13.40 24.34
CA LEU A 327 -16.88 13.13 24.04
C LEU A 327 -17.30 13.65 22.66
N SER A 328 -16.94 14.90 22.31
CA SER A 328 -17.31 15.46 21.01
C SER A 328 -16.61 14.75 19.85
N ARG A 329 -15.36 14.29 20.03
CA ARG A 329 -14.63 13.49 19.04
C ARG A 329 -15.23 12.10 18.87
N MET A 330 -15.54 11.42 19.98
CA MET A 330 -16.14 10.08 19.94
C MET A 330 -17.56 10.09 19.38
N ALA A 331 -18.39 11.08 19.71
CA ALA A 331 -19.73 11.21 19.12
C ALA A 331 -19.66 11.31 17.58
N ARG A 332 -18.77 12.17 17.04
CA ARG A 332 -18.57 12.33 15.58
C ARG A 332 -18.06 11.08 14.86
N ILE A 333 -17.47 10.12 15.59
CA ILE A 333 -16.90 8.89 15.02
C ILE A 333 -17.85 7.70 15.22
N MET A 334 -18.42 7.56 16.41
CA MET A 334 -19.27 6.42 16.78
C MET A 334 -20.71 6.58 16.30
N LEU A 335 -21.29 7.78 16.22
CA LEU A 335 -22.66 7.92 15.69
C LEU A 335 -22.76 7.45 14.22
N PRO A 336 -21.85 7.82 13.30
CA PRO A 336 -21.86 7.25 11.94
C PRO A 336 -21.57 5.75 11.91
N ILE A 337 -20.59 5.27 12.69
CA ILE A 337 -20.22 3.84 12.68
C ILE A 337 -21.34 2.96 13.25
N CYS A 338 -21.94 3.34 14.37
CA CYS A 338 -23.04 2.60 14.98
C CYS A 338 -24.33 2.72 14.17
N GLY A 339 -24.59 3.89 13.55
CA GLY A 339 -25.70 4.05 12.61
C GLY A 339 -25.58 3.11 11.40
N LEU A 340 -24.40 3.05 10.77
CA LEU A 340 -24.11 2.11 9.69
C LEU A 340 -24.24 0.66 10.15
N LEU A 341 -23.68 0.28 11.30
CA LEU A 341 -23.80 -1.07 11.85
C LEU A 341 -25.25 -1.47 12.20
N PHE A 342 -26.08 -0.53 12.63
CA PHE A 342 -27.48 -0.80 12.96
C PHE A 342 -28.34 -0.96 11.69
N LEU A 343 -28.15 -0.08 10.71
CA LEU A 343 -28.88 -0.10 9.44
C LEU A 343 -28.45 -1.29 8.57
N LEU A 344 -27.14 -1.42 8.34
CA LEU A 344 -26.52 -2.44 7.49
C LEU A 344 -26.26 -3.77 8.21
N ALA A 345 -26.81 -3.97 9.42
CA ALA A 345 -26.65 -5.20 10.20
C ALA A 345 -26.85 -6.50 9.38
N PRO A 346 -27.95 -6.67 8.61
CA PRO A 346 -28.14 -7.91 7.85
C PRO A 346 -27.14 -8.03 6.69
N GLN A 347 -26.82 -6.95 5.97
CA GLN A 347 -25.83 -6.98 4.88
C GLN A 347 -24.43 -7.35 5.40
N ILE A 348 -24.00 -6.74 6.52
CA ILE A 348 -22.69 -7.00 7.14
C ILE A 348 -22.57 -8.47 7.59
N LEU A 349 -23.64 -9.06 8.11
CA LEU A 349 -23.66 -10.46 8.52
C LEU A 349 -23.79 -11.43 7.33
N HIS A 350 -24.48 -11.04 6.25
CA HIS A 350 -24.64 -11.86 5.04
C HIS A 350 -23.31 -12.15 4.34
N VAL A 351 -22.29 -11.29 4.52
CA VAL A 351 -20.91 -11.55 4.08
C VAL A 351 -20.34 -12.84 4.71
N PHE A 352 -20.73 -13.15 5.96
CA PHE A 352 -20.36 -14.39 6.64
C PHE A 352 -21.28 -15.55 6.25
N GLY A 353 -22.60 -15.31 6.13
CA GLY A 353 -23.54 -16.25 5.54
C GLY A 353 -25.01 -15.84 5.74
N ALA A 354 -25.94 -16.52 5.06
CA ALA A 354 -27.37 -16.24 5.16
C ALA A 354 -27.89 -16.48 6.60
N GLU A 355 -27.50 -17.59 7.23
CA GLU A 355 -27.89 -17.93 8.61
C GLU A 355 -27.36 -16.92 9.64
N TYR A 356 -26.12 -16.43 9.47
CA TYR A 356 -25.56 -15.35 10.31
C TYR A 356 -26.42 -14.08 10.23
N ALA A 357 -26.89 -13.71 9.03
CA ALA A 357 -27.77 -12.58 8.85
C ALA A 357 -29.15 -12.80 9.48
N HIS A 358 -29.73 -13.99 9.33
CA HIS A 358 -31.03 -14.33 9.90
C HIS A 358 -30.99 -14.35 11.44
N ALA A 359 -30.07 -15.11 12.04
CA ALA A 359 -30.03 -15.34 13.48
C ALA A 359 -29.50 -14.14 14.29
N ALA A 360 -28.53 -13.37 13.76
CA ALA A 360 -27.79 -12.38 14.56
C ALA A 360 -28.02 -10.90 14.22
N THR A 361 -28.85 -10.55 13.23
CA THR A 361 -29.16 -9.13 12.90
C THR A 361 -29.70 -8.36 14.10
N GLY A 362 -30.58 -8.98 14.92
CA GLY A 362 -31.09 -8.36 16.15
C GLY A 362 -29.99 -8.09 17.17
N LEU A 363 -29.08 -9.04 17.36
CA LEU A 363 -27.94 -8.94 18.28
C LEU A 363 -26.95 -7.84 17.84
N LEU A 364 -26.61 -7.76 16.56
CA LEU A 364 -25.69 -6.73 16.04
C LEU A 364 -26.26 -5.32 16.20
N ARG A 365 -27.58 -5.15 15.99
CA ARG A 365 -28.29 -3.88 16.25
C ARG A 365 -28.21 -3.48 17.72
N TRP A 366 -28.38 -4.43 18.65
CA TRP A 366 -28.18 -4.17 20.08
C TRP A 366 -26.72 -3.76 20.37
N PHE A 367 -25.71 -4.48 19.88
CA PHE A 367 -24.31 -4.09 20.09
C PHE A 367 -23.96 -2.70 19.50
N ALA A 368 -24.57 -2.29 18.39
CA ALA A 368 -24.42 -0.94 17.86
C ALA A 368 -24.94 0.15 18.82
N VAL A 369 -26.09 -0.07 19.46
CA VAL A 369 -26.59 0.82 20.54
C VAL A 369 -25.67 0.76 21.76
N GLY A 370 -25.19 -0.44 22.13
CA GLY A 370 -24.24 -0.67 23.22
C GLY A 370 -22.95 0.13 23.08
N ALA A 371 -22.37 0.17 21.88
CA ALA A 371 -21.13 0.91 21.61
C ALA A 371 -21.27 2.42 21.88
N LEU A 372 -22.45 3.01 21.62
CA LEU A 372 -22.73 4.42 21.95
C LEU A 372 -22.79 4.65 23.46
N LEU A 373 -23.44 3.76 24.21
CA LEU A 373 -23.45 3.80 25.69
C LEU A 373 -22.03 3.61 26.26
N ARG A 374 -21.25 2.71 25.66
CA ARG A 374 -19.88 2.37 26.06
C ARG A 374 -18.92 3.56 25.96
N VAL A 375 -19.13 4.49 25.02
CA VAL A 375 -18.40 5.78 24.98
C VAL A 375 -18.58 6.57 26.28
N VAL A 376 -19.81 6.69 26.78
CA VAL A 376 -20.12 7.45 27.99
C VAL A 376 -19.53 6.77 29.22
N MET A 377 -19.67 5.43 29.29
CA MET A 377 -19.09 4.62 30.36
C MET A 377 -17.55 4.73 30.41
N GLU A 378 -16.85 4.43 29.31
CA GLU A 378 -15.37 4.44 29.28
C GLU A 378 -14.79 5.85 29.50
N THR A 379 -15.49 6.90 29.04
CA THR A 379 -15.08 8.29 29.34
C THR A 379 -15.19 8.58 30.84
N TYR A 380 -16.26 8.14 31.51
CA TYR A 380 -16.40 8.32 32.95
C TYR A 380 -15.43 7.44 33.76
N PHE A 381 -15.19 6.19 33.31
CA PHE A 381 -14.15 5.33 33.90
C PHE A 381 -12.76 5.96 33.74
N ALA A 382 -12.46 6.61 32.60
CA ALA A 382 -11.23 7.35 32.40
C ALA A 382 -11.09 8.57 33.35
N VAL A 383 -12.18 9.30 33.59
CA VAL A 383 -12.22 10.37 34.61
C VAL A 383 -11.94 9.81 36.01
N LEU A 384 -12.54 8.68 36.39
CA LEU A 384 -12.27 8.02 37.68
C LEU A 384 -10.81 7.54 37.80
N ARG A 385 -10.25 6.94 36.74
CA ARG A 385 -8.83 6.53 36.68
C ARG A 385 -7.89 7.75 36.80
N ALA A 386 -8.14 8.82 36.05
CA ALA A 386 -7.36 10.06 36.12
C ALA A 386 -7.41 10.72 37.52
N GLN A 387 -8.57 10.69 38.18
CA GLN A 387 -8.75 11.19 39.54
C GLN A 387 -8.27 10.23 40.65
N SER A 388 -7.74 9.04 40.31
CA SER A 388 -7.40 7.99 41.27
C SER A 388 -8.57 7.60 42.20
N ARG A 389 -9.82 7.57 41.68
CA ARG A 389 -11.04 7.24 42.42
C ARG A 389 -11.48 5.80 42.19
N THR A 390 -10.71 4.90 42.79
CA THR A 390 -10.52 3.52 42.34
C THR A 390 -11.63 2.56 42.80
N ALA A 391 -12.01 2.62 44.08
CA ALA A 391 -13.15 1.86 44.61
C ALA A 391 -14.46 2.21 43.88
N GLY A 392 -14.61 3.45 43.41
CA GLY A 392 -15.76 3.89 42.60
C GLY A 392 -15.78 3.30 41.19
N LEU A 393 -14.62 2.96 40.63
CA LEU A 393 -14.50 2.22 39.36
C LEU A 393 -14.82 0.74 39.59
N ALA A 394 -14.18 0.12 40.59
CA ALA A 394 -14.38 -1.29 40.91
C ALA A 394 -15.86 -1.61 41.27
N TRP A 395 -16.55 -0.71 41.97
CA TRP A 395 -17.99 -0.85 42.24
C TRP A 395 -18.85 -0.82 40.97
N LEU A 396 -18.55 0.08 40.02
CA LEU A 396 -19.26 0.14 38.74
C LEU A 396 -18.98 -1.07 37.85
N GLN A 397 -17.74 -1.59 37.87
CA GLN A 397 -17.38 -2.84 37.17
C GLN A 397 -18.06 -4.06 37.81
N GLY A 398 -18.13 -4.13 39.14
CA GLY A 398 -18.85 -5.18 39.86
C GLY A 398 -20.35 -5.15 39.60
N LEU A 399 -20.97 -3.97 39.65
CA LEU A 399 -22.39 -3.80 39.29
C LEU A 399 -22.65 -4.19 37.84
N LEU A 400 -21.80 -3.76 36.89
CA LEU A 400 -21.90 -4.19 35.49
C LEU A 400 -21.78 -5.72 35.36
N CYS A 401 -20.84 -6.34 36.07
CA CYS A 401 -20.64 -7.78 36.05
C CYS A 401 -21.86 -8.56 36.57
N VAL A 402 -22.43 -8.14 37.70
CA VAL A 402 -23.64 -8.77 38.27
C VAL A 402 -24.84 -8.59 37.33
N LEU A 403 -25.04 -7.39 36.76
CA LEU A 403 -26.15 -7.13 35.84
C LEU A 403 -26.00 -7.91 34.53
N VAL A 404 -24.83 -7.89 33.87
CA VAL A 404 -24.62 -8.58 32.59
C VAL A 404 -24.76 -10.08 32.76
N LEU A 405 -24.11 -10.68 33.76
CA LEU A 405 -24.21 -12.13 33.99
C LEU A 405 -25.63 -12.54 34.38
N GLY A 406 -26.23 -11.84 35.35
CA GLY A 406 -27.57 -12.15 35.84
C GLY A 406 -28.67 -12.00 34.77
N LEU A 407 -28.63 -10.91 33.98
CA LEU A 407 -29.57 -10.73 32.87
C LEU A 407 -29.29 -11.67 31.71
N THR A 408 -28.04 -12.07 31.43
CA THR A 408 -27.75 -13.07 30.39
C THR A 408 -28.38 -14.40 30.76
N LEU A 409 -28.16 -14.89 31.99
CA LEU A 409 -28.78 -16.12 32.50
C LEU A 409 -30.32 -16.07 32.52
N LEU A 410 -30.90 -14.88 32.68
CA LEU A 410 -32.36 -14.68 32.73
C LEU A 410 -33.01 -14.56 31.34
N LEU A 411 -32.35 -13.89 30.39
CA LEU A 411 -32.94 -13.51 29.10
C LEU A 411 -32.52 -14.42 27.94
N LEU A 412 -31.33 -15.01 27.97
CA LEU A 412 -30.86 -15.94 26.92
C LEU A 412 -31.83 -17.13 26.71
N PRO A 413 -32.36 -17.80 27.75
CA PRO A 413 -33.32 -18.90 27.57
C PRO A 413 -34.72 -18.45 27.12
N ARG A 414 -35.02 -17.14 27.09
CA ARG A 414 -36.34 -16.58 26.78
C ARG A 414 -36.39 -15.81 25.46
N MET A 415 -35.26 -15.29 24.99
CA MET A 415 -35.16 -14.41 23.82
C MET A 415 -34.04 -14.82 22.85
N GLY A 416 -33.45 -16.02 23.05
CA GLY A 416 -32.33 -16.51 22.27
C GLY A 416 -31.14 -15.54 22.28
N LEU A 417 -30.37 -15.51 21.19
CA LEU A 417 -29.20 -14.64 21.05
C LEU A 417 -29.51 -13.14 21.27
N THR A 418 -30.71 -12.69 20.89
CA THR A 418 -31.15 -11.30 21.14
C THR A 418 -31.24 -11.00 22.64
N GLY A 419 -31.55 -11.99 23.48
CA GLY A 419 -31.54 -11.88 24.94
C GLY A 419 -30.19 -11.52 25.54
N ALA A 420 -29.08 -12.03 24.99
CA ALA A 420 -27.73 -11.64 25.41
C ALA A 420 -27.42 -10.17 25.03
N GLY A 421 -27.85 -9.73 23.86
CA GLY A 421 -27.76 -8.33 23.44
C GLY A 421 -28.52 -7.40 24.39
N VAL A 422 -29.80 -7.70 24.65
CA VAL A 422 -30.62 -6.96 25.61
C VAL A 422 -29.99 -6.95 27.01
N ALA A 423 -29.45 -8.08 27.49
CA ALA A 423 -28.77 -8.16 28.77
C ALA A 423 -27.56 -7.22 28.88
N GLU A 424 -26.64 -7.21 27.90
CA GLU A 424 -25.50 -6.28 27.92
C GLU A 424 -25.97 -4.82 27.82
N ILE A 425 -26.91 -4.50 26.91
CA ILE A 425 -27.28 -3.10 26.67
C ILE A 425 -28.09 -2.52 27.82
N SER A 426 -29.02 -3.28 28.42
CA SER A 426 -29.73 -2.86 29.63
C SER A 426 -28.77 -2.62 30.80
N SER A 427 -27.75 -3.48 30.96
CA SER A 427 -26.72 -3.30 31.98
C SER A 427 -25.88 -2.05 31.74
N LEU A 428 -25.43 -1.82 30.50
CA LEU A 428 -24.72 -0.60 30.11
C LEU A 428 -25.59 0.64 30.29
N ALA A 429 -26.89 0.59 30.01
CA ALA A 429 -27.82 1.70 30.20
C ALA A 429 -27.95 2.09 31.68
N VAL A 430 -28.05 1.12 32.60
CA VAL A 430 -28.05 1.36 34.05
C VAL A 430 -26.74 2.02 34.51
N ILE A 431 -25.58 1.50 34.07
CA ILE A 431 -24.28 2.11 34.40
C ILE A 431 -24.17 3.53 33.83
N VAL A 432 -24.64 3.76 32.60
CA VAL A 432 -24.66 5.10 31.97
C VAL A 432 -25.61 6.05 32.68
N ALA A 433 -26.78 5.61 33.15
CA ALA A 433 -27.68 6.45 33.96
C ALA A 433 -27.02 6.90 35.27
N ILE A 434 -26.19 6.05 35.89
CA ILE A 434 -25.41 6.38 37.10
C ILE A 434 -24.20 7.27 36.77
N ALA A 435 -23.57 7.08 35.61
CA ALA A 435 -22.33 7.76 35.21
C ALA A 435 -22.56 9.12 34.56
N ALA A 436 -23.53 9.26 33.65
CA ALA A 436 -23.74 10.45 32.83
C ALA A 436 -24.00 11.74 33.64
N PRO A 437 -24.81 11.74 34.73
CA PRO A 437 -24.97 12.94 35.56
C PRO A 437 -23.68 13.36 36.27
N LYS A 438 -22.82 12.39 36.62
CA LYS A 438 -21.53 12.62 37.29
C LYS A 438 -20.50 13.14 36.28
N LEU A 439 -20.45 12.53 35.09
CA LEU A 439 -19.65 12.98 33.95
C LEU A 439 -20.03 14.39 33.49
N TYR A 440 -21.32 14.71 33.43
CA TYR A 440 -21.85 16.04 33.10
C TYR A 440 -21.40 17.11 34.11
N ARG A 441 -21.36 16.78 35.41
CA ARG A 441 -20.80 17.67 36.45
C ARG A 441 -19.30 17.91 36.23
N THR A 442 -18.50 16.88 35.91
CA THR A 442 -17.08 17.05 35.53
C THR A 442 -16.93 17.91 34.27
N VAL A 443 -17.77 17.70 33.27
CA VAL A 443 -17.82 18.47 32.02
C VAL A 443 -18.20 19.95 32.23
N ARG A 444 -18.98 20.27 33.27
CA ARG A 444 -19.38 21.65 33.63
C ARG A 444 -18.50 22.32 34.68
N ALA A 445 -17.44 21.67 35.16
CA ALA A 445 -16.45 22.34 36.00
C ALA A 445 -15.81 23.52 35.23
N ALA A 446 -15.85 24.71 35.84
CA ALA A 446 -15.33 25.92 35.25
C ALA A 446 -13.78 25.88 35.16
N PRO A 447 -13.17 26.43 34.11
CA PRO A 447 -11.71 26.55 34.05
C PRO A 447 -11.21 27.49 35.16
N ALA A 448 -10.09 27.12 35.80
CA ALA A 448 -9.37 28.06 36.64
C ALA A 448 -8.89 29.26 35.79
N ARG A 449 -8.96 30.48 36.36
CA ARG A 449 -8.72 31.74 35.64
C ARG A 449 -7.35 31.77 34.95
N GLY A 450 -7.33 32.15 33.67
CA GLY A 450 -6.11 32.65 32.98
C GLY A 450 -5.71 31.91 31.71
N VAL A 451 -6.49 32.01 30.63
CA VAL A 451 -6.06 31.76 29.25
C VAL A 451 -6.72 32.81 28.34
N PRO A 452 -6.01 33.49 27.41
CA PRO A 452 -6.62 34.43 26.46
C PRO A 452 -7.55 33.76 25.45
N GLU A 453 -8.52 34.51 24.92
CA GLU A 453 -9.54 33.99 23.98
C GLU A 453 -9.00 33.70 22.55
N ASP A 454 -7.80 34.18 22.21
CA ASP A 454 -7.15 33.92 20.91
C ASP A 454 -6.59 32.49 20.74
N ALA A 455 -6.72 31.63 21.76
CA ALA A 455 -6.32 30.23 21.69
C ALA A 455 -7.33 29.41 20.86
N ALA A 456 -7.02 29.21 19.57
CA ALA A 456 -7.91 28.54 18.61
C ALA A 456 -8.42 27.16 19.10
N PRO A 457 -9.70 26.81 18.86
CA PRO A 457 -10.32 25.58 19.38
C PRO A 457 -9.89 24.27 18.67
N ASP A 458 -8.88 24.33 17.80
CA ASP A 458 -8.34 23.19 17.05
C ASP A 458 -7.27 22.46 17.88
N GLY A 459 -7.70 21.58 18.78
CA GLY A 459 -6.81 20.81 19.66
C GLY A 459 -5.92 19.79 18.92
N ASP A 460 -4.82 20.26 18.34
CA ASP A 460 -3.71 19.45 17.84
C ASP A 460 -2.91 18.83 19.01
N LEU A 461 -2.27 17.70 18.76
CA LEU A 461 -1.39 17.00 19.70
C LEU A 461 0.07 17.48 19.60
N ALA A 462 0.34 18.54 18.84
CA ALA A 462 1.68 19.11 18.65
C ALA A 462 2.07 20.17 19.69
N ASP A 463 1.10 20.87 20.30
CA ASP A 463 1.34 22.09 21.10
C ASP A 463 1.86 21.84 22.53
N LEU A 464 2.01 20.58 22.94
CA LEU A 464 2.60 20.17 24.24
C LEU A 464 4.14 20.33 24.26
N GLY A 465 4.65 21.46 23.79
CA GLY A 465 6.09 21.70 23.60
C GLY A 465 6.56 23.16 23.66
N ALA A 466 5.67 24.14 23.82
CA ALA A 466 6.04 25.55 24.05
C ALA A 466 6.12 25.86 25.55
N GLY A 467 7.14 26.62 25.97
CA GLY A 467 7.38 26.96 27.37
C GLY A 467 6.45 28.05 27.91
N ALA A 468 6.35 28.14 29.24
CA ALA A 468 5.56 29.15 29.95
C ALA A 468 6.34 29.69 31.16
N ASP A 469 7.17 30.71 30.93
CA ASP A 469 7.71 31.56 32.00
C ASP A 469 6.67 32.61 32.41
N GLY A 470 6.35 32.71 33.70
CA GLY A 470 5.38 33.70 34.20
C GLY A 470 4.64 33.32 35.49
N ALA A 471 5.33 33.34 36.64
CA ALA A 471 4.73 32.99 37.92
C ALA A 471 4.06 34.19 38.63
N GLY A 472 2.73 34.29 38.56
CA GLY A 472 1.94 35.23 39.37
C GLY A 472 1.82 34.78 40.84
N LYS A 473 1.98 35.71 41.80
CA LYS A 473 1.96 35.41 43.24
C LYS A 473 0.54 35.10 43.75
N GLY A 474 0.33 33.93 44.38
CA GLY A 474 -0.98 33.50 44.92
C GLY A 474 -0.89 32.70 46.23
N ARG A 475 -1.18 33.35 47.36
CA ARG A 475 -1.30 32.88 48.77
C ARG A 475 -1.24 31.36 49.09
N ARG A 476 -0.38 31.02 50.07
CA ARG A 476 -0.30 29.72 50.78
C ARG A 476 -1.65 29.24 51.35
N ARG A 477 -1.84 27.91 51.39
CA ARG A 477 -2.65 27.18 52.39
C ARG A 477 -1.81 26.03 52.98
N PRO A 478 -2.10 25.52 54.20
CA PRO A 478 -1.20 24.59 54.91
C PRO A 478 -1.13 23.19 54.31
N ALA A 479 0.04 22.55 54.42
CA ALA A 479 0.36 21.27 53.77
C ALA A 479 0.20 20.04 54.69
N TRP A 480 -0.86 19.98 55.49
CA TRP A 480 -1.13 18.84 56.40
C TRP A 480 -2.49 18.15 56.18
N ALA A 481 -3.27 18.59 55.19
CA ALA A 481 -4.59 18.03 54.88
C ALA A 481 -4.58 17.15 53.62
N LEU A 482 -3.83 16.03 53.65
CA LEU A 482 -4.03 14.87 52.75
C LEU A 482 -3.20 13.61 53.14
N GLU A 483 -3.12 13.27 54.42
CA GLU A 483 -2.80 11.88 54.79
C GLU A 483 -4.03 11.00 54.51
N SER A 484 -3.97 10.23 53.42
CA SER A 484 -4.97 9.22 53.05
C SER A 484 -4.33 8.22 52.08
N ASP A 485 -3.91 7.06 52.59
CA ASP A 485 -3.19 6.03 51.82
C ASP A 485 -4.12 5.38 50.77
N THR A 486 -4.28 6.05 49.62
CA THR A 486 -5.09 5.60 48.48
C THR A 486 -4.21 5.45 47.24
N LEU A 487 -3.58 4.28 47.15
CA LEU A 487 -2.90 3.85 45.92
C LEU A 487 -3.88 3.86 44.74
N ALA A 488 -3.40 4.31 43.58
CA ALA A 488 -4.16 4.33 42.33
C ALA A 488 -4.29 2.91 41.74
N LEU A 489 -5.15 2.10 42.37
CA LEU A 489 -5.80 0.92 41.82
C LEU A 489 -6.51 1.27 40.49
N GLY A 490 -6.46 0.37 39.53
CA GLY A 490 -6.84 0.59 38.13
C GLY A 490 -5.86 -0.07 37.17
N ILE A 491 -5.33 -1.25 37.51
CA ILE A 491 -4.64 -2.13 36.58
C ILE A 491 -5.64 -2.51 35.48
N HIS A 492 -5.15 -2.48 34.25
CA HIS A 492 -5.91 -2.87 33.08
C HIS A 492 -5.85 -4.41 33.00
N VAL A 493 -6.86 -5.12 32.48
CA VAL A 493 -7.47 -4.83 31.18
C VAL A 493 -6.40 -4.78 30.07
N ASP A 494 -5.26 -5.41 30.30
CA ASP A 494 -4.02 -5.23 29.53
C ASP A 494 -4.15 -5.82 28.12
N PHE A 495 -4.43 -4.92 27.17
CA PHE A 495 -4.25 -5.08 25.73
C PHE A 495 -3.13 -4.14 25.28
N ASP A 496 -1.95 -4.37 25.84
CA ASP A 496 -0.67 -3.68 25.67
C ASP A 496 -0.48 -2.40 26.52
N HIS A 497 0.60 -2.40 27.32
CA HIS A 497 0.91 -1.35 28.32
C HIS A 497 2.25 -0.62 28.07
N VAL A 498 2.52 0.46 28.84
CA VAL A 498 3.88 1.01 29.11
C VAL A 498 3.90 2.03 30.27
N GLU A 499 4.72 1.75 31.29
CA GLU A 499 5.47 2.63 32.23
C GLU A 499 4.84 3.75 33.11
N ARG A 500 5.36 3.86 34.35
CA ARG A 500 5.73 5.13 35.03
C ARG A 500 6.62 4.91 36.29
N ARG A 501 7.26 5.99 36.81
CA ARG A 501 7.97 6.18 38.14
C ARG A 501 9.47 5.77 38.24
N PRO A 502 10.27 6.24 39.25
CA PRO A 502 10.37 7.61 39.80
C PRO A 502 11.81 8.07 40.29
N ASP A 503 11.87 9.28 40.91
CA ASP A 503 12.75 9.80 42.00
C ASP A 503 14.30 9.94 41.91
N VAL A 504 14.80 11.18 42.12
CA VAL A 504 16.02 11.56 42.91
C VAL A 504 15.81 12.96 43.56
N ARG A 505 16.39 13.21 44.75
CA ARG A 505 16.38 14.51 45.48
C ARG A 505 17.71 15.28 45.34
N PRO A 506 17.74 16.61 45.52
CA PRO A 506 18.95 17.36 45.93
C PRO A 506 18.99 17.65 47.44
N GLY A 507 20.20 17.62 48.02
CA GLY A 507 20.53 18.18 49.34
C GLY A 507 21.03 19.64 49.25
N PRO A 508 21.41 20.26 50.39
CA PRO A 508 21.52 21.72 50.50
C PRO A 508 22.88 22.32 50.08
N GLY A 509 22.85 23.61 49.69
CA GLY A 509 24.03 24.45 49.44
C GLY A 509 23.65 25.89 49.09
N THR A 510 24.03 26.85 49.95
CA THR A 510 23.63 28.28 49.94
C THR A 510 24.56 29.09 50.87
N PRO A 511 24.65 30.45 50.83
CA PRO A 511 23.96 31.41 49.95
C PRO A 511 24.92 32.41 49.20
N PRO A 512 24.94 33.77 49.36
CA PRO A 512 24.74 34.63 48.16
C PRO A 512 25.61 35.91 47.99
N ALA A 513 25.67 36.43 46.76
CA ALA A 513 25.81 37.87 46.41
C ALA A 513 25.53 38.05 44.90
N GLY A 514 24.96 39.15 44.39
CA GLY A 514 24.34 40.32 45.03
C GLY A 514 23.59 41.19 43.99
N THR A 515 22.64 42.03 44.44
CA THR A 515 21.93 43.07 43.65
C THR A 515 22.69 44.41 43.71
N ALA A 516 22.44 45.49 42.94
CA ALA A 516 21.30 45.91 42.12
C ALA A 516 21.68 46.94 41.00
N LEU A 517 20.69 47.42 40.24
CA LEU A 517 20.69 48.64 39.38
C LEU A 517 20.67 49.94 40.24
N PRO A 518 21.09 51.16 39.76
CA PRO A 518 20.49 51.98 38.67
C PRO A 518 21.55 52.67 37.74
N GLY A 519 21.31 53.63 36.82
CA GLY A 519 20.16 54.52 36.49
C GLY A 519 20.30 55.23 35.11
N PRO A 520 19.55 56.32 34.78
CA PRO A 520 19.25 56.72 33.38
C PRO A 520 19.57 58.18 32.92
N ALA A 521 19.31 58.45 31.62
CA ALA A 521 19.14 59.76 30.92
C ALA A 521 20.43 60.53 30.51
N ALA A 522 20.44 61.51 29.56
CA ALA A 522 19.39 62.22 28.80
C ALA A 522 19.90 62.85 27.45
N GLU A 523 18.96 63.22 26.54
CA GLU A 523 18.97 64.36 25.56
C GLU A 523 19.99 64.40 24.38
N ARG A 524 19.78 65.01 23.19
CA ARG A 524 18.71 65.80 22.48
C ARG A 524 18.70 65.40 20.95
N GLU A 525 17.60 65.41 20.18
CA GLU A 525 16.96 66.53 19.40
C GLU A 525 17.84 67.06 18.22
N VAL A 526 17.41 67.42 16.98
CA VAL A 526 16.16 68.04 16.42
C VAL A 526 15.95 67.68 14.90
N ASP A 527 14.70 67.74 14.37
CA ASP A 527 14.15 67.91 12.98
C ASP A 527 14.58 67.13 11.67
N ALA A 528 13.60 66.39 11.10
CA ALA A 528 12.82 66.61 9.83
C ALA A 528 13.49 66.95 8.44
N PRO A 529 12.76 66.89 7.27
CA PRO A 529 11.85 65.84 6.71
C PRO A 529 11.93 65.61 5.14
N PHE A 530 11.18 64.60 4.61
CA PHE A 530 10.86 64.36 3.16
C PHE A 530 12.06 64.06 2.20
N THR A 531 11.97 63.63 0.91
CA THR A 531 10.86 63.34 -0.05
C THR A 531 11.22 62.18 -1.04
N THR A 532 10.33 61.87 -1.99
CA THR A 532 10.42 60.93 -3.14
C THR A 532 11.43 61.28 -4.26
N GLY A 533 11.79 60.31 -5.14
CA GLY A 533 12.34 60.62 -6.48
C GLY A 533 12.81 59.41 -7.34
N GLU A 534 12.71 59.49 -8.68
CA GLU A 534 13.10 58.44 -9.67
C GLU A 534 14.17 58.90 -10.71
N ARG A 535 14.91 57.91 -11.28
CA ARG A 535 15.31 57.75 -12.73
C ARG A 535 16.47 58.51 -13.42
N ALA A 536 17.12 57.76 -14.35
CA ALA A 536 17.94 58.11 -15.55
C ALA A 536 19.34 58.78 -15.30
N VAL A 537 20.42 58.63 -16.11
CA VAL A 537 20.74 58.87 -17.56
C VAL A 537 22.18 58.28 -17.88
N VAL A 538 22.78 58.16 -19.09
CA VAL A 538 22.44 57.61 -20.44
C VAL A 538 23.73 57.50 -21.34
N HIS A 539 23.71 56.79 -22.49
CA HIS A 539 24.80 56.60 -23.53
C HIS A 539 26.11 55.86 -23.12
N GLY A 540 26.96 55.29 -24.01
CA GLY A 540 26.87 54.98 -25.48
C GLY A 540 28.24 54.57 -26.13
N ALA A 541 28.23 53.90 -27.32
CA ALA A 541 29.37 53.58 -28.25
C ALA A 541 30.50 52.59 -27.77
N HIS A 542 31.31 51.86 -28.59
CA HIS A 542 31.30 51.42 -30.02
C HIS A 542 32.19 50.13 -30.24
N HIS A 543 32.31 49.60 -31.48
CA HIS A 543 33.09 48.42 -31.98
C HIS A 543 34.52 48.81 -32.50
N PRO A 544 35.41 48.00 -33.18
CA PRO A 544 35.38 46.57 -33.63
C PRO A 544 36.69 45.68 -33.48
N GLU A 545 36.53 44.35 -33.71
CA GLU A 545 37.27 43.29 -34.49
C GLU A 545 38.84 43.04 -34.57
N VAL A 546 39.22 41.75 -34.35
CA VAL A 546 40.05 40.70 -35.08
C VAL A 546 41.05 41.15 -36.21
N PRO A 547 42.25 40.52 -36.53
CA PRO A 547 42.56 39.05 -36.52
C PRO A 547 44.03 38.49 -36.31
N ASP A 548 44.15 37.14 -36.39
CA ASP A 548 45.28 36.23 -36.77
C ASP A 548 46.57 35.98 -35.90
N GLY A 549 47.34 34.90 -36.23
CA GLY A 549 48.54 34.32 -35.52
C GLY A 549 49.71 33.99 -36.49
N PRO A 550 50.57 32.93 -36.36
CA PRO A 550 50.76 31.85 -35.36
C PRO A 550 52.29 31.54 -34.98
N VAL A 551 52.67 30.27 -34.67
CA VAL A 551 54.05 29.61 -34.71
C VAL A 551 54.87 29.27 -33.41
N PHE A 552 54.93 27.96 -33.08
CA PHE A 552 56.02 27.02 -32.61
C PHE A 552 57.11 27.20 -31.48
N PHE A 553 57.49 26.01 -30.94
CA PHE A 553 58.78 25.47 -30.40
C PHE A 553 59.27 25.55 -28.90
N ALA A 554 59.38 24.35 -28.31
CA ALA A 554 60.54 23.66 -27.66
C ALA A 554 61.14 23.98 -26.24
N GLU A 555 61.17 22.90 -25.42
CA GLU A 555 62.28 22.27 -24.65
C GLU A 555 62.86 22.77 -23.29
N GLU A 556 63.10 21.75 -22.43
CA GLU A 556 64.11 21.49 -21.37
C GLU A 556 64.56 22.53 -20.30
N ALA A 557 65.31 22.16 -19.24
CA ALA A 557 65.12 21.19 -18.15
C ALA A 557 66.41 21.10 -17.27
N PHE A 558 66.36 21.32 -15.94
CA PHE A 558 67.41 20.82 -15.02
C PHE A 558 67.03 20.86 -13.52
N VAL A 559 67.67 20.01 -12.70
CA VAL A 559 67.61 19.95 -11.21
C VAL A 559 68.94 19.37 -10.68
N PRO A 560 69.64 20.05 -9.75
CA PRO A 560 69.95 19.48 -8.39
C PRO A 560 69.93 20.58 -7.30
N GLU A 561 70.24 20.39 -6.01
CA GLU A 561 70.09 19.32 -4.98
C GLU A 561 70.71 19.87 -3.67
N THR A 562 70.53 19.24 -2.50
CA THR A 562 71.11 19.57 -1.16
C THR A 562 70.54 20.83 -0.44
N ALA A 563 70.60 21.00 0.89
CA ALA A 563 70.87 20.07 2.01
C ALA A 563 70.22 20.50 3.36
N GLU A 564 69.97 19.49 4.20
CA GLU A 564 70.02 19.35 5.68
C GLU A 564 69.62 20.44 6.73
N ALA A 565 68.95 19.91 7.77
CA ALA A 565 68.98 20.28 9.21
C ALA A 565 68.33 21.59 9.72
N ALA A 566 67.71 21.66 10.92
CA ALA A 566 67.17 20.65 11.85
C ALA A 566 66.29 21.35 12.94
N VAL A 567 65.77 20.55 13.90
CA VAL A 567 65.19 20.94 15.21
C VAL A 567 63.70 21.38 15.26
N GLU A 568 62.87 20.40 15.62
CA GLU A 568 61.73 20.41 16.57
C GLU A 568 60.52 21.39 16.44
N ALA A 569 59.40 20.92 17.01
CA ALA A 569 58.04 21.46 16.98
C ALA A 569 57.42 21.29 18.41
N PRO A 570 56.14 21.63 18.72
CA PRO A 570 55.06 22.03 17.83
C PRO A 570 54.08 23.13 18.32
N GLY A 571 53.37 23.74 17.35
CA GLY A 571 51.90 23.69 17.36
C GLY A 571 51.11 24.90 17.89
N ALA A 572 50.75 25.80 16.98
CA ALA A 572 49.52 26.61 17.07
C ALA A 572 48.85 26.69 15.68
N ALA A 573 47.54 26.94 15.62
CA ALA A 573 46.78 26.89 14.37
C ALA A 573 46.97 28.15 13.51
N ALA A 574 47.08 27.97 12.19
CA ALA A 574 47.02 29.05 11.21
C ALA A 574 45.62 29.10 10.55
N GLU A 575 44.99 30.26 10.57
CA GLU A 575 43.91 30.60 9.64
C GLU A 575 44.54 31.16 8.35
N THR A 576 44.12 30.67 7.18
CA THR A 576 44.49 31.26 5.89
C THR A 576 43.27 31.44 5.00
N ALA A 577 43.07 32.68 4.56
CA ALA A 577 42.10 33.06 3.53
C ALA A 577 42.60 32.61 2.13
N PRO A 578 41.71 32.47 1.13
CA PRO A 578 42.08 31.87 -0.16
C PRO A 578 42.89 32.81 -1.05
N GLN A 579 43.85 32.25 -1.79
CA GLN A 579 44.47 32.87 -2.96
C GLN A 579 43.80 32.34 -4.24
N ASP A 580 43.34 33.25 -5.10
CA ASP A 580 42.99 32.98 -6.49
C ASP A 580 44.24 33.06 -7.38
N GLY A 581 44.19 32.46 -8.59
CA GLY A 581 45.16 32.75 -9.65
C GLY A 581 46.03 31.59 -10.14
N ALA A 582 45.43 30.53 -10.69
CA ALA A 582 46.11 29.59 -11.57
C ALA A 582 45.36 29.49 -12.92
N PRO A 583 46.03 29.62 -14.08
CA PRO A 583 45.35 29.72 -15.38
C PRO A 583 44.66 28.39 -15.78
N PRO A 584 43.57 28.45 -16.57
CA PRO A 584 42.73 27.28 -16.86
C PRO A 584 43.38 26.31 -17.85
N ALA A 585 44.21 25.41 -17.34
CA ALA A 585 44.94 24.40 -18.11
C ALA A 585 44.03 23.55 -19.02
N ALA A 586 44.11 23.84 -20.32
CA ALA A 586 43.64 23.08 -21.49
C ALA A 586 42.36 22.23 -21.31
N ARG A 587 41.22 22.76 -21.75
CA ARG A 587 39.94 22.01 -21.93
C ARG A 587 40.11 20.72 -22.75
N ARG A 588 41.11 20.69 -23.66
CA ARG A 588 41.52 19.52 -24.47
C ARG A 588 42.02 18.32 -23.65
N SER A 589 42.64 18.53 -22.49
CA SER A 589 43.17 17.47 -21.61
C SER A 589 42.09 16.51 -21.08
N ARG A 590 40.82 16.93 -21.10
CA ARG A 590 39.67 16.15 -20.57
C ARG A 590 39.09 15.15 -21.58
N LEU A 591 39.60 15.11 -22.81
CA LEU A 591 39.11 14.23 -23.89
C LEU A 591 39.98 12.99 -24.10
N ALA A 592 41.20 12.93 -23.55
CA ALA A 592 42.05 11.75 -23.64
C ALA A 592 41.43 10.56 -22.88
N PRO A 593 41.13 9.42 -23.55
CA PRO A 593 40.46 8.31 -22.89
C PRO A 593 41.45 7.58 -21.94
N THR A 594 41.05 7.44 -20.67
CA THR A 594 41.84 6.66 -19.70
C THR A 594 41.97 5.21 -20.15
N ARG A 595 43.14 4.57 -19.98
CA ARG A 595 43.38 3.16 -20.38
C ARG A 595 42.25 2.20 -19.95
N SER A 596 41.75 2.33 -18.73
CA SER A 596 40.60 1.56 -18.21
C SER A 596 39.28 1.82 -18.93
N GLY A 597 39.07 3.04 -19.44
CA GLY A 597 37.90 3.42 -20.23
C GLY A 597 37.97 2.88 -21.65
N VAL A 598 39.17 2.82 -22.25
CA VAL A 598 39.38 2.13 -23.54
C VAL A 598 39.08 0.63 -23.40
N VAL A 599 39.66 -0.06 -22.40
CA VAL A 599 39.42 -1.49 -22.17
C VAL A 599 37.94 -1.79 -21.92
N LEU A 600 37.24 -0.99 -21.09
CA LEU A 600 35.81 -1.16 -20.86
C LEU A 600 34.96 -0.81 -22.09
N GLY A 601 35.42 0.10 -22.96
CA GLY A 601 34.80 0.36 -24.26
C GLY A 601 34.94 -0.82 -25.21
N CYS A 602 36.14 -1.40 -25.35
CA CYS A 602 36.35 -2.60 -26.15
C CYS A 602 35.55 -3.80 -25.65
N LEU A 603 35.43 -3.97 -24.32
CA LEU A 603 34.58 -5.01 -23.72
C LEU A 603 33.08 -4.76 -23.97
N LEU A 604 32.64 -3.50 -24.02
CA LEU A 604 31.26 -3.14 -24.39
C LEU A 604 30.97 -3.47 -25.87
N VAL A 605 31.90 -3.16 -26.76
CA VAL A 605 31.81 -3.52 -28.19
C VAL A 605 31.81 -5.05 -28.35
N ALA A 606 32.70 -5.76 -27.65
CA ALA A 606 32.70 -7.23 -27.65
C ALA A 606 31.37 -7.81 -27.13
N ALA A 607 30.80 -7.25 -26.06
CA ALA A 607 29.50 -7.67 -25.53
C ALA A 607 28.36 -7.46 -26.55
N LEU A 608 28.35 -6.32 -27.24
CA LEU A 608 27.37 -6.02 -28.28
C LEU A 608 27.53 -6.90 -29.53
N LEU A 609 28.76 -7.19 -29.95
CA LEU A 609 29.03 -8.11 -31.07
C LEU A 609 28.63 -9.54 -30.73
N LEU A 610 28.97 -10.02 -29.53
CA LEU A 610 28.53 -11.33 -29.02
C LEU A 610 27.00 -11.41 -28.89
N TYR A 611 26.33 -10.31 -28.53
CA TYR A 611 24.86 -10.25 -28.44
C TYR A 611 24.18 -10.28 -29.81
N TRP A 612 24.52 -9.34 -30.69
CA TRP A 612 23.74 -9.06 -31.89
C TRP A 612 24.15 -9.90 -33.10
N VAL A 613 25.44 -10.17 -33.32
CA VAL A 613 25.89 -10.88 -34.54
C VAL A 613 25.35 -12.32 -34.65
N PRO A 614 25.16 -13.09 -33.56
CA PRO A 614 24.47 -14.38 -33.62
C PRO A 614 22.94 -14.23 -33.66
N ALA A 615 22.36 -13.26 -32.95
CA ALA A 615 20.92 -13.04 -32.92
C ALA A 615 20.35 -12.64 -34.29
N LEU A 616 21.08 -11.80 -35.03
CA LEU A 616 20.79 -11.39 -36.42
C LEU A 616 20.92 -12.52 -37.46
N ARG A 617 21.17 -13.76 -37.02
CA ARG A 617 21.21 -14.97 -37.88
C ARG A 617 20.10 -15.97 -37.56
N LEU A 618 19.24 -15.66 -36.60
CA LEU A 618 18.02 -16.45 -36.36
C LEU A 618 17.04 -16.22 -37.52
N THR A 619 16.41 -17.30 -37.96
CA THR A 619 15.33 -17.30 -38.95
C THR A 619 14.00 -17.60 -38.28
N ASP A 620 12.87 -17.34 -38.94
CA ASP A 620 11.56 -17.72 -38.40
C ASP A 620 11.49 -19.22 -38.04
N ALA A 621 12.11 -20.10 -38.84
CA ALA A 621 12.23 -21.54 -38.58
C ALA A 621 13.15 -21.90 -37.37
N ASP A 622 13.96 -20.97 -36.87
CA ASP A 622 14.62 -21.11 -35.57
C ASP A 622 13.67 -20.72 -34.43
N LEU A 623 12.86 -19.68 -34.61
CA LEU A 623 11.87 -19.20 -33.64
C LEU A 623 10.71 -20.18 -33.47
N ASP A 624 10.33 -20.91 -34.52
CA ASP A 624 9.31 -21.98 -34.44
C ASP A 624 9.74 -23.16 -33.55
N ARG A 625 11.02 -23.23 -33.16
CA ARG A 625 11.58 -24.24 -32.25
C ARG A 625 11.64 -23.78 -30.78
N MET A 626 10.95 -22.68 -30.43
CA MET A 626 10.85 -22.22 -29.03
C MET A 626 10.06 -23.20 -28.15
N GLY A 627 10.66 -23.58 -27.01
CA GLY A 627 10.01 -24.41 -25.99
C GLY A 627 9.29 -23.56 -24.93
N GLY A 628 8.86 -24.18 -23.82
CA GLY A 628 8.16 -23.49 -22.72
C GLY A 628 9.00 -22.49 -21.90
N LEU A 629 10.28 -22.30 -22.22
CA LEU A 629 11.10 -21.16 -21.76
C LEU A 629 11.06 -19.95 -22.72
N GLY A 630 10.30 -20.07 -23.82
CA GLY A 630 10.21 -19.10 -24.91
C GLY A 630 11.57 -18.78 -25.54
N LEU A 631 11.80 -17.52 -25.91
CA LEU A 631 12.94 -17.10 -26.74
C LEU A 631 14.31 -17.56 -26.19
N VAL A 632 14.44 -17.68 -24.86
CA VAL A 632 15.68 -18.13 -24.20
C VAL A 632 16.10 -19.54 -24.64
N SER A 633 15.17 -20.41 -25.09
CA SER A 633 15.53 -21.76 -25.55
C SER A 633 16.18 -21.81 -26.94
N VAL A 634 16.05 -20.74 -27.74
CA VAL A 634 16.60 -20.67 -29.11
C VAL A 634 17.73 -19.66 -29.25
N LEU A 635 17.93 -18.77 -28.27
CA LEU A 635 19.02 -17.78 -28.31
C LEU A 635 20.41 -18.47 -28.29
N PRO A 636 21.31 -18.13 -29.24
CA PRO A 636 22.66 -18.68 -29.26
C PRO A 636 23.42 -18.43 -27.95
N LEU A 637 24.21 -19.42 -27.50
CA LEU A 637 25.05 -19.29 -26.31
C LEU A 637 25.97 -18.03 -26.32
N PRO A 638 26.55 -17.59 -27.46
CA PRO A 638 27.29 -16.33 -27.51
C PRO A 638 26.42 -15.09 -27.22
N THR A 639 25.14 -15.09 -27.58
CA THR A 639 24.19 -14.00 -27.26
C THR A 639 23.95 -13.91 -25.76
N LEU A 640 23.75 -15.05 -25.10
CA LEU A 640 23.63 -15.12 -23.64
C LEU A 640 24.94 -14.70 -22.93
N ALA A 641 26.10 -15.07 -23.48
CA ALA A 641 27.40 -14.60 -23.00
C ALA A 641 27.58 -13.08 -23.19
N GLY A 642 27.10 -12.52 -24.31
CA GLY A 642 27.03 -11.08 -24.55
C GLY A 642 26.18 -10.35 -23.51
N ALA A 643 25.00 -10.90 -23.18
CA ALA A 643 24.14 -10.35 -22.12
C ALA A 643 24.84 -10.35 -20.75
N ALA A 644 25.50 -11.46 -20.37
CA ALA A 644 26.29 -11.52 -19.15
C ALA A 644 27.48 -10.56 -19.15
N LEU A 645 28.12 -10.33 -20.32
CA LEU A 645 29.23 -9.39 -20.46
C LEU A 645 28.78 -7.92 -20.38
N LEU A 646 27.60 -7.56 -20.91
CA LEU A 646 26.99 -6.23 -20.69
C LEU A 646 26.83 -5.93 -19.18
N VAL A 647 26.34 -6.92 -18.43
CA VAL A 647 26.20 -6.83 -16.97
C VAL A 647 27.57 -6.69 -16.28
N ALA A 648 28.57 -7.46 -16.72
CA ALA A 648 29.94 -7.37 -16.21
C ALA A 648 30.61 -6.02 -16.48
N VAL A 649 30.42 -5.45 -17.67
CA VAL A 649 30.89 -4.11 -18.04
C VAL A 649 30.23 -3.04 -17.17
N PHE A 650 28.90 -3.09 -16.98
CA PHE A 650 28.21 -2.15 -16.10
C PHE A 650 28.73 -2.22 -14.65
N ALA A 651 28.86 -3.42 -14.08
CA ALA A 651 29.39 -3.61 -12.73
C ALA A 651 30.87 -3.19 -12.61
N ALA A 652 31.67 -3.35 -13.66
CA ALA A 652 33.05 -2.86 -13.72
C ALA A 652 33.13 -1.32 -13.78
N LEU A 653 32.23 -0.65 -14.50
CA LEU A 653 32.12 0.82 -14.54
C LEU A 653 31.75 1.45 -13.19
N LEU A 654 31.23 0.66 -12.24
CA LEU A 654 31.02 1.10 -10.85
C LEU A 654 32.31 1.04 -10.00
N ARG A 655 33.43 0.50 -10.47
CA ARG A 655 34.71 0.42 -9.71
C ARG A 655 35.54 1.72 -9.72
N PRO A 656 35.74 2.45 -10.83
CA PRO A 656 36.61 3.64 -10.87
C PRO A 656 36.31 4.76 -9.85
N ARG A 657 37.33 5.53 -9.49
CA ARG A 657 37.19 6.67 -8.53
C ARG A 657 36.31 7.81 -9.08
N ARG A 658 36.27 7.99 -10.41
CA ARG A 658 35.45 9.01 -11.11
C ARG A 658 34.36 8.34 -11.96
N GLU A 659 33.33 9.09 -12.27
CA GLU A 659 32.13 8.64 -12.99
C GLU A 659 32.34 8.72 -14.52
N HIS A 660 32.39 7.58 -15.21
CA HIS A 660 32.52 7.53 -16.67
C HIS A 660 31.16 7.70 -17.36
N ARG A 661 30.57 8.91 -17.25
CA ARG A 661 29.17 9.21 -17.65
C ARG A 661 28.78 8.71 -19.04
N ALA A 662 29.60 9.00 -20.06
CA ALA A 662 29.30 8.59 -21.43
C ALA A 662 29.23 7.06 -21.57
N LEU A 663 30.21 6.34 -21.02
CA LEU A 663 30.28 4.88 -21.12
C LEU A 663 29.21 4.17 -20.26
N LEU A 664 28.86 4.74 -19.09
CA LEU A 664 27.71 4.31 -18.29
C LEU A 664 26.39 4.53 -19.04
N LEU A 665 26.22 5.66 -19.73
CA LEU A 665 25.04 5.94 -20.54
C LEU A 665 24.93 4.97 -21.71
N VAL A 666 26.01 4.76 -22.48
CA VAL A 666 26.01 3.83 -23.62
C VAL A 666 25.79 2.38 -23.15
N THR A 667 26.34 1.96 -22.01
CA THR A 667 26.06 0.62 -21.45
C THR A 667 24.60 0.47 -20.99
N LEU A 668 24.00 1.52 -20.42
CA LEU A 668 22.58 1.52 -20.05
C LEU A 668 21.67 1.47 -21.29
N LEU A 669 21.95 2.30 -22.29
CA LEU A 669 21.21 2.31 -23.57
C LEU A 669 21.37 0.97 -24.29
N ALA A 670 22.58 0.40 -24.34
CA ALA A 670 22.83 -0.95 -24.84
C ALA A 670 22.01 -2.02 -24.09
N THR A 671 21.86 -1.90 -22.76
CA THR A 671 21.01 -2.80 -21.98
C THR A 671 19.54 -2.69 -22.41
N VAL A 672 19.01 -1.47 -22.57
CA VAL A 672 17.61 -1.25 -23.01
C VAL A 672 17.39 -1.75 -24.44
N VAL A 673 18.30 -1.44 -25.36
CA VAL A 673 18.25 -1.86 -26.77
C VAL A 673 18.30 -3.39 -26.86
N SER A 674 19.26 -4.06 -26.21
CA SER A 674 19.31 -5.52 -26.18
C SER A 674 18.03 -6.15 -25.64
N LEU A 675 17.44 -5.61 -24.58
CA LEU A 675 16.27 -6.23 -23.92
C LEU A 675 14.92 -5.96 -24.60
N HIS A 676 14.73 -4.80 -25.22
CA HIS A 676 13.43 -4.38 -25.77
C HIS A 676 13.41 -4.18 -27.30
N ALA A 677 14.56 -4.22 -27.98
CA ALA A 677 14.63 -4.21 -29.45
C ALA A 677 14.82 -5.59 -30.07
N LEU A 678 15.34 -6.58 -29.33
CA LEU A 678 15.66 -7.90 -29.88
C LEU A 678 14.46 -8.56 -30.59
N PRO A 679 13.26 -8.65 -29.98
CA PRO A 679 12.05 -9.15 -30.66
C PRO A 679 11.77 -8.44 -31.99
N ALA A 680 11.71 -7.11 -31.96
CA ALA A 680 11.45 -6.25 -33.13
C ALA A 680 12.46 -6.41 -34.28
N VAL A 681 13.65 -6.98 -34.01
CA VAL A 681 14.73 -7.21 -34.98
C VAL A 681 14.74 -8.65 -35.54
N ILE A 682 14.24 -9.64 -34.80
CA ILE A 682 14.29 -11.07 -35.21
C ILE A 682 12.92 -11.63 -35.61
N GLU A 683 11.83 -11.06 -35.10
CA GLU A 683 10.46 -11.43 -35.47
C GLU A 683 10.02 -10.61 -36.69
N THR A 684 9.44 -11.28 -37.69
CA THR A 684 9.01 -10.64 -38.95
C THR A 684 7.87 -9.64 -38.75
N GLU A 685 6.89 -9.98 -37.89
CA GLU A 685 5.68 -9.19 -37.60
C GLU A 685 5.70 -8.56 -36.20
N PRO A 686 4.93 -7.48 -35.97
CA PRO A 686 4.70 -6.95 -34.62
C PRO A 686 4.08 -7.96 -33.64
N ARG A 687 4.78 -8.20 -32.54
CA ARG A 687 4.27 -8.91 -31.35
C ARG A 687 3.18 -8.15 -30.58
N PHE A 688 2.48 -8.88 -29.70
CA PHE A 688 1.28 -8.49 -28.95
C PHE A 688 0.02 -8.35 -29.81
N ALA A 689 -0.83 -9.36 -29.77
CA ALA A 689 -2.20 -9.34 -30.31
C ALA A 689 -2.98 -8.04 -29.97
N THR A 690 -2.98 -7.61 -28.70
CA THR A 690 -3.68 -6.38 -28.28
C THR A 690 -3.12 -5.09 -28.91
N ALA A 691 -1.88 -5.09 -29.42
CA ALA A 691 -1.31 -3.93 -30.12
C ALA A 691 -1.87 -3.81 -31.55
N TRP A 692 -2.20 -4.92 -32.20
CA TRP A 692 -2.93 -4.94 -33.49
C TRP A 692 -4.35 -4.41 -33.31
N GLN A 693 -5.05 -4.88 -32.28
CA GLN A 693 -6.40 -4.43 -32.00
C GLN A 693 -6.47 -2.92 -31.71
N HIS A 694 -5.46 -2.36 -31.03
CA HIS A 694 -5.32 -0.91 -30.87
C HIS A 694 -5.21 -0.14 -32.20
N LEU A 695 -4.89 -0.78 -33.34
CA LEU A 695 -4.95 -0.16 -34.67
C LEU A 695 -6.39 0.02 -35.15
N GLY A 696 -7.31 -0.90 -34.84
CA GLY A 696 -8.73 -0.75 -35.19
C GLY A 696 -9.39 0.46 -34.52
N PHE A 697 -8.98 0.80 -33.29
CA PHE A 697 -9.42 2.04 -32.62
C PHE A 697 -8.93 3.29 -33.38
N LEU A 698 -7.74 3.24 -34.00
CA LEU A 698 -7.17 4.34 -34.77
C LEU A 698 -7.81 4.45 -36.16
N ASP A 699 -7.99 3.32 -36.85
CA ASP A 699 -8.73 3.21 -38.11
C ASP A 699 -10.15 3.76 -37.97
N TYR A 700 -10.89 3.31 -36.95
CA TYR A 700 -12.26 3.78 -36.72
C TYR A 700 -12.30 5.29 -36.42
N ILE A 701 -11.38 5.82 -35.60
CA ILE A 701 -11.27 7.28 -35.37
C ILE A 701 -10.93 8.03 -36.65
N ASP A 702 -10.02 7.52 -37.50
CA ASP A 702 -9.60 8.25 -38.70
C ASP A 702 -10.67 8.24 -39.80
N ARG A 703 -11.42 7.13 -39.93
CA ARG A 703 -12.57 6.98 -40.82
C ARG A 703 -13.78 7.81 -40.40
N THR A 704 -14.08 7.89 -39.10
CA THR A 704 -15.37 8.44 -38.61
C THR A 704 -15.26 9.75 -37.82
N GLY A 705 -14.07 10.10 -37.32
CA GLY A 705 -13.87 11.18 -36.35
C GLY A 705 -14.45 10.89 -34.95
N ALA A 706 -14.89 9.67 -34.68
CA ALA A 706 -15.72 9.32 -33.52
C ALA A 706 -15.13 8.20 -32.64
N ALA A 707 -15.70 8.10 -31.44
CA ALA A 707 -15.49 7.00 -30.49
C ALA A 707 -16.83 6.30 -30.21
N VAL A 708 -16.82 4.99 -29.97
CA VAL A 708 -18.05 4.17 -29.87
C VAL A 708 -18.02 3.30 -28.60
N PRO A 709 -18.53 3.81 -27.46
CA PRO A 709 -18.47 3.11 -26.17
C PRO A 709 -19.15 1.74 -26.13
N ASP A 710 -20.16 1.53 -26.96
CA ASP A 710 -20.93 0.27 -27.03
C ASP A 710 -20.17 -0.87 -27.72
N LEU A 711 -19.07 -0.59 -28.46
CA LEU A 711 -18.23 -1.63 -29.09
C LEU A 711 -17.18 -2.21 -28.13
N ASP A 712 -16.62 -1.39 -27.23
CA ASP A 712 -15.55 -1.79 -26.32
C ASP A 712 -15.40 -0.80 -25.15
N ALA A 713 -15.20 -1.33 -23.94
CA ALA A 713 -15.04 -0.55 -22.70
C ALA A 713 -14.00 0.58 -22.78
N ARG A 714 -12.89 0.39 -23.50
CA ARG A 714 -11.76 1.34 -23.60
C ARG A 714 -12.12 2.58 -24.42
N TRP A 715 -13.19 2.56 -25.22
CA TRP A 715 -13.75 3.75 -25.86
C TRP A 715 -14.29 4.79 -24.85
N SER A 716 -14.52 4.41 -23.59
CA SER A 716 -14.78 5.36 -22.47
C SER A 716 -13.52 6.14 -22.01
N TRP A 717 -12.35 5.79 -22.55
CA TRP A 717 -11.07 6.48 -22.37
C TRP A 717 -10.33 6.68 -23.72
N PRO A 718 -10.95 7.41 -24.67
CA PRO A 718 -10.46 7.49 -26.05
C PRO A 718 -9.22 8.40 -26.21
N GLY A 719 -8.78 9.07 -25.14
CA GLY A 719 -7.78 10.14 -25.20
C GLY A 719 -6.39 9.72 -25.69
N PHE A 720 -6.00 8.45 -25.52
CA PHE A 720 -4.78 7.92 -26.14
C PHE A 720 -4.95 7.75 -27.66
N PHE A 721 -6.00 7.05 -28.07
CA PHE A 721 -6.26 6.74 -29.48
C PHE A 721 -6.50 8.03 -30.31
N ALA A 722 -7.27 8.98 -29.78
CA ALA A 722 -7.53 10.25 -30.45
C ALA A 722 -6.26 11.08 -30.67
N VAL A 723 -5.33 11.09 -29.71
CA VAL A 723 -4.04 11.79 -29.86
C VAL A 723 -3.11 11.05 -30.82
N ALA A 724 -3.10 9.72 -30.81
CA ALA A 724 -2.29 8.91 -31.72
C ALA A 724 -2.78 9.03 -33.19
N ALA A 725 -4.09 8.95 -33.43
CA ALA A 725 -4.69 9.15 -34.75
C ALA A 725 -4.43 10.56 -35.27
N PHE A 726 -4.65 11.60 -34.44
CA PHE A 726 -4.31 12.98 -34.80
C PHE A 726 -2.82 13.14 -35.15
N ALA A 727 -1.90 12.57 -34.36
CA ALA A 727 -0.47 12.66 -34.61
C ALA A 727 -0.06 11.96 -35.92
N ALA A 728 -0.61 10.79 -36.21
CA ALA A 728 -0.33 10.07 -37.45
C ALA A 728 -0.89 10.79 -38.68
N LYS A 729 -2.14 11.28 -38.61
CA LYS A 729 -2.76 12.10 -39.69
C LYS A 729 -1.96 13.38 -39.95
N ALA A 730 -1.43 14.02 -38.90
CA ALA A 730 -0.54 15.18 -39.00
C ALA A 730 0.87 14.86 -39.56
N CYS A 731 1.35 13.63 -39.37
CA CYS A 731 2.63 13.15 -39.90
C CYS A 731 2.53 12.44 -41.25
N GLY A 732 1.32 12.25 -41.80
CA GLY A 732 1.08 11.50 -43.05
C GLY A 732 1.28 9.98 -42.91
N VAL A 733 1.19 9.44 -41.70
CA VAL A 733 1.41 8.01 -41.41
C VAL A 733 0.09 7.25 -41.52
N GLY A 734 -0.07 6.47 -42.60
CA GLY A 734 -1.24 5.62 -42.83
C GLY A 734 -1.09 4.18 -42.32
N ASP A 735 0.15 3.70 -42.11
CA ASP A 735 0.45 2.38 -41.54
C ASP A 735 1.18 2.54 -40.21
N PHE A 736 0.72 1.80 -39.20
CA PHE A 736 1.26 1.79 -37.85
C PHE A 736 2.07 0.53 -37.52
N THR A 737 2.19 -0.44 -38.44
CA THR A 737 2.85 -1.73 -38.23
C THR A 737 4.27 -1.56 -37.65
N GLU A 738 5.12 -0.75 -38.30
CA GLU A 738 6.46 -0.41 -37.77
C GLU A 738 6.40 0.45 -36.49
N VAL A 739 5.38 1.29 -36.31
CA VAL A 739 5.21 2.09 -35.08
C VAL A 739 5.00 1.17 -33.89
N ILE A 740 4.12 0.17 -33.99
CA ILE A 740 3.85 -0.78 -32.91
C ILE A 740 5.01 -1.76 -32.69
N ARG A 741 5.72 -2.16 -33.76
CA ARG A 741 6.96 -2.97 -33.71
C ARG A 741 8.03 -2.33 -32.83
N TRP A 742 8.33 -1.04 -33.06
CA TRP A 742 9.41 -0.31 -32.37
C TRP A 742 8.95 0.43 -31.09
N TRP A 743 7.66 0.41 -30.77
CA TRP A 743 7.14 1.10 -29.59
C TRP A 743 7.74 0.62 -28.25
N PRO A 744 7.91 -0.68 -27.96
CA PRO A 744 8.47 -1.14 -26.68
C PRO A 744 9.86 -0.57 -26.39
N LEU A 745 10.75 -0.56 -27.38
CA LEU A 745 12.04 0.12 -27.30
C LEU A 745 11.86 1.63 -27.05
N THR A 746 11.02 2.26 -27.86
CA THR A 746 10.81 3.72 -27.86
C THR A 746 10.29 4.21 -26.51
N VAL A 747 9.28 3.57 -25.95
CA VAL A 747 8.68 3.98 -24.66
C VAL A 747 9.63 3.72 -23.48
N GLN A 748 10.41 2.63 -23.51
CA GLN A 748 11.43 2.34 -22.49
C GLN A 748 12.58 3.36 -22.50
N LEU A 749 13.01 3.81 -23.68
CA LEU A 749 13.95 4.93 -23.82
C LEU A 749 13.35 6.24 -23.27
N LEU A 750 12.06 6.51 -23.53
CA LEU A 750 11.35 7.67 -22.98
C LEU A 750 11.14 7.61 -21.45
N TYR A 751 11.14 6.43 -20.82
CA TYR A 751 11.13 6.30 -19.36
C TYR A 751 12.48 6.71 -18.71
N LEU A 752 13.60 6.71 -19.44
CA LEU A 752 14.92 7.03 -18.86
C LEU A 752 15.05 8.50 -18.40
N PRO A 753 14.70 9.54 -19.18
CA PRO A 753 14.76 10.93 -18.74
C PRO A 753 14.01 11.24 -17.42
N PRO A 754 12.72 10.85 -17.23
CA PRO A 754 12.05 11.08 -15.96
C PRO A 754 12.64 10.24 -14.81
N MET A 755 13.16 9.04 -15.07
CA MET A 755 13.89 8.27 -14.05
C MET A 755 15.20 8.94 -13.63
N PHE A 756 16.00 9.46 -14.57
CA PHE A 756 17.19 10.25 -14.25
C PHE A 756 16.85 11.52 -13.47
N LEU A 757 15.77 12.23 -13.86
CA LEU A 757 15.24 13.38 -13.15
C LEU A 757 14.82 13.02 -11.72
N LEU A 758 14.09 11.92 -11.53
CA LEU A 758 13.72 11.39 -10.22
C LEU A 758 14.96 11.09 -9.36
N THR A 759 16.08 10.62 -9.93
CA THR A 759 17.32 10.45 -9.14
C THR A 759 17.86 11.76 -8.57
N ARG A 760 17.54 12.94 -9.12
CA ARG A 760 17.92 14.24 -8.52
C ARG A 760 17.27 14.44 -7.15
N SER A 761 16.06 13.91 -6.93
CA SER A 761 15.36 14.01 -5.65
C SER A 761 16.05 13.25 -4.50
N MET A 762 16.99 12.34 -4.80
CA MET A 762 17.60 11.38 -3.85
C MET A 762 19.02 11.79 -3.41
N ARG A 763 19.29 11.74 -2.09
CA ARG A 763 20.61 12.00 -1.48
C ARG A 763 21.44 10.71 -1.44
N ALA A 764 22.03 10.37 -2.58
CA ALA A 764 22.88 9.20 -2.77
C ALA A 764 24.02 9.49 -3.76
N GLY A 765 25.11 8.71 -3.69
CA GLY A 765 26.22 8.83 -4.63
C GLY A 765 25.87 8.34 -6.05
N TRP A 766 26.65 8.75 -7.05
CA TRP A 766 26.38 8.45 -8.47
C TRP A 766 26.14 6.96 -8.75
N ARG A 767 26.93 6.08 -8.11
CA ARG A 767 26.77 4.61 -8.18
C ARG A 767 25.34 4.14 -7.91
N ALA A 768 24.72 4.66 -6.83
CA ALA A 768 23.35 4.32 -6.45
C ALA A 768 22.32 4.85 -7.46
N LYS A 769 22.58 6.02 -8.08
CA LYS A 769 21.70 6.61 -9.09
C LYS A 769 21.72 5.77 -10.38
N TRP A 770 22.91 5.48 -10.90
CA TRP A 770 23.08 4.63 -12.08
C TRP A 770 22.55 3.21 -11.87
N THR A 771 22.92 2.57 -10.75
CA THR A 771 22.43 1.21 -10.43
C THR A 771 20.91 1.19 -10.23
N GLY A 772 20.30 2.27 -9.74
CA GLY A 772 18.85 2.35 -9.53
C GLY A 772 18.05 2.50 -10.83
N VAL A 773 18.55 3.28 -11.79
CA VAL A 773 17.96 3.36 -13.15
C VAL A 773 18.17 2.03 -13.90
N TRP A 774 19.31 1.38 -13.72
CA TRP A 774 19.60 0.09 -14.34
C TRP A 774 18.76 -1.07 -13.76
N ILE A 775 18.55 -1.11 -12.43
CA ILE A 775 17.61 -2.07 -11.81
C ILE A 775 16.16 -1.80 -12.25
N PHE A 776 15.78 -0.55 -12.53
CA PHE A 776 14.48 -0.24 -13.14
C PHE A 776 14.35 -0.86 -14.54
N VAL A 777 15.37 -0.75 -15.40
CA VAL A 777 15.39 -1.41 -16.72
C VAL A 777 15.32 -2.94 -16.58
N LEU A 778 16.19 -3.55 -15.78
CA LEU A 778 16.20 -5.01 -15.59
C LEU A 778 14.94 -5.55 -14.87
N GLY A 779 14.16 -4.67 -14.22
CA GLY A 779 12.86 -5.00 -13.64
C GLY A 779 11.67 -4.80 -14.61
N GLY A 780 11.90 -4.26 -15.81
CA GLY A 780 10.87 -3.89 -16.79
C GLY A 780 10.19 -5.05 -17.53
N TRP A 781 10.22 -6.27 -16.97
CA TRP A 781 9.75 -7.49 -17.64
C TRP A 781 8.22 -7.60 -17.81
N VAL A 782 7.45 -6.69 -17.19
CA VAL A 782 5.99 -6.78 -16.98
C VAL A 782 5.15 -6.76 -18.27
N GLY A 783 5.73 -6.31 -19.38
CA GLY A 783 5.07 -6.37 -20.69
C GLY A 783 3.88 -5.45 -20.91
N GLN A 784 3.74 -4.37 -20.14
CA GLN A 784 2.80 -3.27 -20.42
C GLN A 784 3.48 -2.10 -21.16
N ASP A 785 4.55 -2.40 -21.90
CA ASP A 785 5.34 -1.48 -22.73
C ASP A 785 5.01 -1.57 -24.24
N TYR A 786 4.02 -2.37 -24.65
CA TYR A 786 3.45 -2.34 -26.01
C TYR A 786 2.70 -1.03 -26.29
N PHE A 787 2.40 -0.78 -27.56
CA PHE A 787 1.64 0.39 -28.01
C PHE A 787 0.26 0.37 -27.34
N SER A 788 0.09 1.21 -26.31
CA SER A 788 -1.04 1.09 -25.39
C SER A 788 -1.25 2.36 -24.56
N PRO A 789 -2.49 2.59 -24.10
CA PRO A 789 -2.77 3.66 -23.15
C PRO A 789 -2.08 3.43 -21.79
N GLN A 790 -1.77 2.18 -21.41
CA GLN A 790 -1.07 1.91 -20.14
C GLN A 790 0.39 2.35 -20.20
N GLY A 791 1.13 1.98 -21.25
CA GLY A 791 2.52 2.41 -21.42
C GLY A 791 2.65 3.93 -21.56
N PHE A 792 1.77 4.54 -22.38
CA PHE A 792 1.68 5.99 -22.52
C PHE A 792 1.42 6.71 -21.18
N THR A 793 0.39 6.30 -20.43
CA THR A 793 0.09 6.95 -19.15
C THR A 793 1.11 6.64 -18.06
N TYR A 794 1.86 5.54 -18.16
CA TYR A 794 2.98 5.25 -17.26
C TYR A 794 4.17 6.21 -17.50
N LEU A 795 4.44 6.63 -18.74
CA LEU A 795 5.38 7.73 -19.02
C LEU A 795 4.92 9.02 -18.32
N LEU A 796 3.64 9.37 -18.43
CA LEU A 796 3.07 10.57 -17.77
C LEU A 796 3.19 10.48 -16.24
N TYR A 797 2.96 9.30 -15.65
CA TYR A 797 3.17 9.03 -14.21
C TYR A 797 4.64 9.24 -13.80
N LEU A 798 5.61 8.73 -14.56
CA LEU A 798 7.04 8.90 -14.25
C LEU A 798 7.46 10.37 -14.28
N VAL A 799 7.03 11.13 -15.30
CA VAL A 799 7.28 12.58 -15.37
C VAL A 799 6.60 13.30 -14.20
N PHE A 800 5.34 12.96 -13.90
CA PHE A 800 4.56 13.55 -12.81
C PHE A 800 5.22 13.36 -11.43
N VAL A 801 5.61 12.13 -11.06
CA VAL A 801 6.28 11.89 -9.77
C VAL A 801 7.66 12.51 -9.72
N ALA A 802 8.40 12.56 -10.83
CA ALA A 802 9.68 13.24 -10.91
C ALA A 802 9.53 14.75 -10.69
N VAL A 803 8.57 15.43 -11.34
CA VAL A 803 8.34 16.87 -11.15
C VAL A 803 7.91 17.19 -9.71
N LEU A 804 6.98 16.40 -9.15
CA LEU A 804 6.54 16.55 -7.75
C LEU A 804 7.71 16.40 -6.76
N LEU A 805 8.56 15.38 -6.95
CA LEU A 805 9.64 15.06 -6.02
C LEU A 805 10.92 15.86 -6.25
N VAL A 806 11.08 16.57 -7.36
CA VAL A 806 12.24 17.44 -7.58
C VAL A 806 11.97 18.88 -7.10
N TRP A 807 10.81 19.46 -7.42
CA TRP A 807 10.52 20.90 -7.20
C TRP A 807 9.42 21.23 -6.18
N PHE A 808 8.53 20.29 -5.81
CA PHE A 808 7.33 20.59 -5.00
C PHE A 808 7.36 20.01 -3.58
N ARG A 809 8.55 19.98 -2.96
CA ARG A 809 8.75 19.54 -1.56
C ARG A 809 9.09 20.73 -0.66
N ALA A 810 8.99 20.54 0.65
CA ALA A 810 9.36 21.58 1.61
C ALA A 810 10.87 21.95 1.49
N PRO A 811 11.23 23.24 1.33
CA PRO A 811 12.62 23.68 1.31
C PRO A 811 13.27 23.61 2.71
N ARG A 812 14.61 23.70 2.76
CA ARG A 812 15.40 23.71 4.02
C ARG A 812 15.09 22.53 4.95
N MET A 813 15.30 21.29 4.48
CA MET A 813 15.12 20.09 5.30
C MET A 813 16.11 20.07 6.48
N LEU A 814 15.61 20.34 7.69
CA LEU A 814 16.43 20.46 8.90
C LEU A 814 17.24 19.19 9.19
N TRP A 815 18.54 19.36 9.43
CA TRP A 815 19.48 18.27 9.74
C TRP A 815 19.35 17.86 11.22
N THR A 816 18.38 16.99 11.51
CA THR A 816 18.25 16.35 12.83
C THR A 816 19.36 15.32 13.07
N THR A 817 19.29 14.60 14.20
CA THR A 817 20.10 13.39 14.51
C THR A 817 20.15 12.31 13.41
N ARG A 818 19.26 12.40 12.41
CA ARG A 818 19.31 11.62 11.17
C ARG A 818 19.17 12.55 9.96
N ARG A 819 19.93 12.25 8.90
CA ARG A 819 19.91 12.99 7.63
C ARG A 819 18.60 12.68 6.86
N PRO A 820 18.02 13.62 6.11
CA PRO A 820 17.01 13.31 5.09
C PRO A 820 17.56 12.30 4.08
N GLY A 821 16.75 11.33 3.65
CA GLY A 821 17.09 10.45 2.54
C GLY A 821 17.02 11.17 1.18
N GLU A 822 16.16 12.18 1.14
CA GLU A 822 15.96 13.11 0.06
C GLU A 822 17.11 14.14 -0.06
N ALA A 823 17.43 14.52 -1.30
CA ALA A 823 18.20 15.72 -1.59
C ALA A 823 17.36 16.96 -1.26
N GLU A 824 17.98 18.15 -1.28
CA GLU A 824 17.22 19.40 -1.23
C GLU A 824 16.42 19.64 -2.53
N VAL A 825 15.53 20.63 -2.49
CA VAL A 825 14.68 21.01 -3.62
C VAL A 825 15.53 21.77 -4.62
N GLU A 826 15.43 21.43 -5.90
CA GLU A 826 16.13 22.17 -6.96
C GLU A 826 15.62 23.63 -6.98
N PRO A 827 16.50 24.64 -7.10
CA PRO A 827 16.08 26.04 -7.09
C PRO A 827 15.19 26.31 -8.32
N ALA A 828 14.01 26.88 -8.08
CA ALA A 828 13.09 27.31 -9.12
C ALA A 828 12.38 28.59 -8.69
N ASP A 829 12.30 29.57 -9.59
CA ASP A 829 11.57 30.83 -9.36
C ASP A 829 10.04 30.64 -9.41
N ARG A 830 9.27 31.70 -9.15
CA ARG A 830 7.80 31.60 -9.15
C ARG A 830 7.19 31.36 -10.53
N ARG A 831 7.77 31.86 -11.62
CA ARG A 831 7.33 31.58 -13.00
C ARG A 831 7.60 30.12 -13.34
N GLN A 832 8.83 29.64 -13.10
CA GLN A 832 9.23 28.25 -13.29
C GLN A 832 8.34 27.29 -12.48
N ARG A 833 8.11 27.55 -11.18
CA ARG A 833 7.19 26.74 -10.37
C ARG A 833 5.74 26.82 -10.85
N THR A 834 5.30 27.91 -11.48
CA THR A 834 3.95 28.03 -12.05
C THR A 834 3.81 27.22 -13.34
N VAL A 835 4.82 27.24 -14.22
CA VAL A 835 4.88 26.38 -15.41
C VAL A 835 4.92 24.91 -15.01
N LEU A 836 5.74 24.54 -14.03
CA LEU A 836 5.80 23.16 -13.52
C LEU A 836 4.48 22.72 -12.86
N LEU A 837 3.72 23.65 -12.25
CA LEU A 837 2.36 23.36 -11.75
C LEU A 837 1.39 23.11 -12.91
N ALA A 838 1.41 23.94 -13.95
CA ALA A 838 0.59 23.76 -15.13
C ALA A 838 0.91 22.42 -15.83
N VAL A 839 2.18 22.04 -15.94
CA VAL A 839 2.61 20.72 -16.43
C VAL A 839 2.08 19.59 -15.55
N VAL A 840 2.18 19.69 -14.22
CA VAL A 840 1.65 18.66 -13.29
C VAL A 840 0.13 18.49 -13.41
N ILE A 841 -0.61 19.60 -13.61
CA ILE A 841 -2.06 19.57 -13.84
C ILE A 841 -2.37 18.98 -15.22
N GLY A 842 -1.67 19.42 -16.27
CA GLY A 842 -1.86 18.93 -17.64
C GLY A 842 -1.54 17.44 -17.80
N LEU A 843 -0.45 16.95 -17.20
CA LEU A 843 -0.13 15.52 -17.18
C LEU A 843 -1.25 14.70 -16.54
N PHE A 844 -1.80 15.14 -15.41
CA PHE A 844 -2.92 14.44 -14.78
C PHE A 844 -4.20 14.52 -15.62
N ALA A 845 -4.53 15.70 -16.14
CA ALA A 845 -5.70 15.92 -16.97
C ALA A 845 -5.64 15.17 -18.31
N ALA A 846 -4.46 14.88 -18.85
CA ALA A 846 -4.26 14.03 -20.02
C ALA A 846 -4.33 12.53 -19.69
N THR A 847 -3.93 12.10 -18.48
CA THR A 847 -4.09 10.70 -18.03
C THR A 847 -5.56 10.34 -17.82
N VAL A 848 -6.38 11.23 -17.26
CA VAL A 848 -7.80 10.99 -16.93
C VAL A 848 -8.63 10.43 -18.11
N PRO A 849 -8.63 11.03 -19.32
CA PRO A 849 -9.36 10.52 -20.48
C PRO A 849 -8.62 9.44 -21.26
N ALA A 850 -7.40 9.07 -20.85
CA ALA A 850 -6.53 8.16 -21.62
C ALA A 850 -6.36 6.78 -20.96
N HIS A 851 -6.60 6.61 -19.66
CA HIS A 851 -6.52 5.27 -19.03
C HIS A 851 -7.32 5.20 -17.72
N GLN A 852 -8.07 4.12 -17.52
CA GLN A 852 -8.88 3.89 -16.33
C GLN A 852 -8.09 3.84 -15.01
N LEU A 853 -7.07 2.98 -14.88
CA LEU A 853 -6.35 2.77 -13.60
C LEU A 853 -5.33 3.87 -13.22
N THR A 854 -4.48 4.32 -14.15
CA THR A 854 -3.34 5.21 -13.86
C THR A 854 -3.69 6.50 -13.08
N PRO A 855 -4.80 7.22 -13.34
CA PRO A 855 -5.19 8.41 -12.58
C PRO A 855 -5.37 8.14 -11.08
N PHE A 856 -5.93 6.97 -10.70
CA PHE A 856 -6.07 6.59 -9.30
C PHE A 856 -4.72 6.38 -8.61
N VAL A 857 -3.76 5.76 -9.31
CA VAL A 857 -2.39 5.54 -8.78
C VAL A 857 -1.66 6.88 -8.64
N MET A 858 -1.75 7.77 -9.63
CA MET A 858 -1.22 9.14 -9.56
C MET A 858 -1.81 9.93 -8.38
N LEU A 859 -3.13 9.86 -8.20
CA LEU A 859 -3.87 10.52 -7.12
C LEU A 859 -3.48 9.94 -5.74
N GLY A 860 -3.42 8.62 -5.61
CA GLY A 860 -3.01 7.93 -4.37
C GLY A 860 -1.59 8.26 -3.97
N VAL A 861 -0.64 8.23 -4.91
CA VAL A 861 0.77 8.60 -4.68
C VAL A 861 0.87 10.06 -4.27
N LEU A 862 0.19 10.98 -4.96
CA LEU A 862 0.15 12.40 -4.58
C LEU A 862 -0.44 12.61 -3.18
N ALA A 863 -1.58 11.98 -2.88
CA ALA A 863 -2.25 12.10 -1.58
C ALA A 863 -1.35 11.59 -0.45
N ALA A 864 -0.69 10.45 -0.63
CA ALA A 864 0.28 9.91 0.32
C ALA A 864 1.51 10.82 0.47
N LEU A 865 2.05 11.39 -0.62
CA LEU A 865 3.13 12.38 -0.54
C LEU A 865 2.72 13.65 0.21
N VAL A 866 1.47 14.11 0.06
CA VAL A 866 0.91 15.23 0.84
C VAL A 866 0.78 14.85 2.33
N LEU A 867 0.17 13.71 2.65
CA LEU A 867 -0.05 13.23 4.02
C LEU A 867 1.27 12.98 4.78
N VAL A 868 2.30 12.47 4.11
CA VAL A 868 3.62 12.19 4.68
C VAL A 868 4.50 13.46 4.77
N GLY A 869 3.97 14.62 4.35
CA GLY A 869 4.62 15.93 4.43
C GLY A 869 5.73 16.13 3.41
N ARG A 870 5.64 15.48 2.24
CA ARG A 870 6.64 15.50 1.17
C ARG A 870 6.21 16.23 -0.11
N CYS A 871 4.92 16.61 -0.24
CA CYS A 871 4.44 17.52 -1.28
C CYS A 871 3.83 18.79 -0.68
N GLU A 872 4.16 19.97 -1.22
CA GLU A 872 3.59 21.27 -0.83
C GLU A 872 2.20 21.54 -1.45
N LEU A 873 1.84 20.84 -2.53
CA LEU A 873 0.64 21.08 -3.34
C LEU A 873 -0.61 20.45 -2.72
N ARG A 874 -0.90 20.82 -1.46
CA ARG A 874 -1.95 20.24 -0.59
C ARG A 874 -3.39 20.34 -1.13
N GLY A 875 -3.64 21.06 -2.22
CA GLY A 875 -4.95 21.16 -2.87
C GLY A 875 -5.09 20.36 -4.16
N LEU A 876 -3.98 19.96 -4.80
CA LEU A 876 -4.04 19.12 -6.01
C LEU A 876 -4.77 17.79 -5.79
N PRO A 877 -4.67 17.08 -4.65
CA PRO A 877 -5.50 15.88 -4.42
C PRO A 877 -7.00 16.15 -4.60
N VAL A 878 -7.49 17.34 -4.20
CA VAL A 878 -8.92 17.69 -4.34
C VAL A 878 -9.26 17.99 -5.79
N LEU A 879 -8.45 18.79 -6.49
CA LEU A 879 -8.62 19.07 -7.92
C LEU A 879 -8.60 17.78 -8.76
N PHE A 880 -7.70 16.87 -8.45
CA PHE A 880 -7.52 15.62 -9.17
C PHE A 880 -8.60 14.58 -8.84
N THR A 881 -9.09 14.53 -7.59
CA THR A 881 -10.34 13.80 -7.29
C THR A 881 -11.51 14.35 -8.11
N VAL A 882 -11.67 15.67 -8.20
CA VAL A 882 -12.76 16.29 -8.97
C VAL A 882 -12.66 15.92 -10.46
N LEU A 883 -11.47 15.97 -11.07
CA LEU A 883 -11.29 15.59 -12.48
C LEU A 883 -11.61 14.11 -12.74
N VAL A 884 -11.13 13.19 -11.90
CA VAL A 884 -11.42 11.75 -12.03
C VAL A 884 -12.91 11.47 -11.83
N VAL A 885 -13.51 12.01 -10.76
CA VAL A 885 -14.93 11.77 -10.43
C VAL A 885 -15.86 12.41 -11.46
N PHE A 886 -15.48 13.55 -12.06
CA PHE A 886 -16.22 14.13 -13.18
C PHE A 886 -16.13 13.24 -14.44
N TRP A 887 -14.93 12.77 -14.81
CA TRP A 887 -14.80 11.89 -15.99
C TRP A 887 -15.60 10.59 -15.83
N LEU A 888 -15.48 9.94 -14.67
CA LEU A 888 -16.22 8.70 -14.39
C LEU A 888 -17.74 8.95 -14.34
N GLY A 889 -18.17 9.98 -13.62
CA GLY A 889 -19.60 10.25 -13.44
C GLY A 889 -20.32 10.70 -14.71
N PHE A 890 -19.61 11.25 -15.71
CA PHE A 890 -20.22 11.81 -16.92
C PHE A 890 -19.74 11.16 -18.21
N MET A 891 -18.44 11.02 -18.44
CA MET A 891 -17.88 10.62 -19.74
C MET A 891 -17.70 9.10 -19.89
N ALA A 892 -17.44 8.39 -18.78
CA ALA A 892 -17.33 6.92 -18.77
C ALA A 892 -18.62 6.22 -18.30
N GLU A 893 -19.77 6.90 -18.38
CA GLU A 893 -21.09 6.37 -18.08
C GLU A 893 -21.42 5.04 -18.80
N PRO A 894 -21.17 4.88 -20.13
CA PRO A 894 -21.51 3.65 -20.84
C PRO A 894 -20.79 2.41 -20.29
N TYR A 895 -19.59 2.59 -19.73
CA TYR A 895 -18.84 1.50 -19.12
C TYR A 895 -19.43 1.12 -17.76
N TRP A 896 -19.51 2.06 -16.80
CA TRP A 896 -19.88 1.67 -15.44
C TRP A 896 -21.35 1.35 -15.23
N SER A 897 -22.25 1.77 -16.13
CA SER A 897 -23.67 1.38 -16.08
C SER A 897 -23.87 -0.13 -16.24
N GLY A 898 -23.07 -0.79 -17.09
CA GLY A 898 -23.10 -2.25 -17.25
C GLY A 898 -22.16 -3.02 -16.29
N HIS A 899 -21.06 -2.39 -15.84
CA HIS A 899 -19.97 -3.08 -15.12
C HIS A 899 -19.92 -2.73 -13.61
N PHE A 900 -21.05 -2.46 -12.98
CA PHE A 900 -21.10 -1.98 -11.59
C PHE A 900 -20.51 -2.98 -10.59
N ASP A 901 -20.86 -4.27 -10.69
CA ASP A 901 -20.34 -5.30 -9.78
C ASP A 901 -18.87 -5.65 -10.05
N GLU A 902 -18.37 -5.53 -11.28
CA GLU A 902 -16.92 -5.64 -11.55
C GLU A 902 -16.12 -4.50 -10.90
N LEU A 903 -16.69 -3.28 -10.90
CA LEU A 903 -16.06 -2.08 -10.37
C LEU A 903 -16.10 -2.00 -8.84
N PHE A 904 -17.14 -2.55 -8.21
CA PHE A 904 -17.34 -2.42 -6.76
C PHE A 904 -17.32 -3.73 -5.96
N GLY A 905 -17.63 -4.88 -6.57
CA GLY A 905 -17.57 -6.20 -5.90
C GLY A 905 -16.16 -6.63 -5.48
N GLY A 906 -15.13 -6.18 -6.21
CA GLY A 906 -13.73 -6.40 -5.85
C GLY A 906 -13.21 -5.52 -4.68
N VAL A 907 -13.98 -4.54 -4.21
CA VAL A 907 -13.54 -3.57 -3.20
C VAL A 907 -13.44 -4.23 -1.82
N GLY A 908 -12.25 -4.18 -1.22
CA GLY A 908 -11.94 -4.86 0.04
C GLY A 908 -11.65 -6.36 -0.09
N GLY A 909 -11.88 -6.97 -1.27
CA GLY A 909 -11.63 -8.38 -1.60
C GLY A 909 -10.16 -8.78 -1.71
N VAL A 910 -9.26 -8.20 -0.88
CA VAL A 910 -7.79 -8.29 -1.00
C VAL A 910 -7.27 -9.72 -1.14
N GLY A 911 -7.85 -10.68 -0.41
CA GLY A 911 -7.46 -12.10 -0.50
C GLY A 911 -7.76 -12.71 -1.87
N GLY A 912 -8.98 -12.47 -2.39
CA GLY A 912 -9.38 -12.92 -3.73
C GLY A 912 -8.55 -12.26 -4.82
N ASN A 913 -8.43 -10.93 -4.79
CA ASN A 913 -7.67 -10.14 -5.78
C ASN A 913 -6.18 -10.54 -5.84
N VAL A 914 -5.59 -11.00 -4.73
CA VAL A 914 -4.22 -11.55 -4.71
C VAL A 914 -4.19 -13.00 -5.21
N SER A 915 -5.17 -13.83 -4.85
CA SER A 915 -5.26 -15.22 -5.29
C SER A 915 -5.43 -15.35 -6.81
N THR A 916 -6.37 -14.59 -7.40
CA THR A 916 -6.59 -14.55 -8.85
C THR A 916 -5.37 -14.00 -9.60
N SER A 917 -4.69 -13.00 -9.03
CA SER A 917 -3.54 -12.36 -9.68
C SER A 917 -2.20 -13.12 -9.53
N VAL A 918 -2.13 -14.17 -8.70
CA VAL A 918 -0.86 -14.86 -8.38
C VAL A 918 -1.00 -16.38 -8.35
N SER A 919 -1.95 -16.94 -7.59
CA SER A 919 -2.09 -18.40 -7.45
C SER A 919 -2.82 -19.02 -8.65
N GLY A 920 -3.98 -18.46 -9.03
CA GLY A 920 -4.80 -18.99 -10.13
C GLY A 920 -4.08 -18.97 -11.48
N ARG A 921 -3.10 -18.07 -11.66
CA ARG A 921 -2.22 -18.01 -12.85
C ARG A 921 -1.09 -19.05 -12.86
N ILE A 922 -0.94 -19.89 -11.82
CA ILE A 922 0.11 -20.92 -11.68
C ILE A 922 -0.50 -22.34 -11.67
N GLU A 923 -1.83 -22.42 -11.56
CA GLU A 923 -2.63 -23.65 -11.66
C GLU A 923 -2.92 -23.95 -13.16
N GLY A 924 -2.88 -25.22 -13.57
CA GLY A 924 -2.90 -25.59 -15.01
C GLY A 924 -1.54 -25.46 -15.73
N GLY A 925 -1.42 -25.96 -16.96
CA GLY A 925 -0.27 -25.68 -17.85
C GLY A 925 1.00 -26.53 -17.73
N ASP A 926 1.92 -26.33 -18.68
CA ASP A 926 3.18 -27.05 -18.85
C ASP A 926 4.19 -26.82 -17.69
N PRO A 927 4.93 -27.85 -17.23
CA PRO A 927 5.91 -27.70 -16.15
C PRO A 927 7.03 -26.69 -16.42
N THR A 928 7.37 -26.46 -17.70
CA THR A 928 8.39 -25.49 -18.13
C THR A 928 7.82 -24.08 -18.12
N HIS A 929 6.59 -23.87 -18.61
CA HIS A 929 5.95 -22.56 -18.54
C HIS A 929 5.65 -22.14 -17.09
N LYS A 930 5.31 -23.09 -16.21
CA LYS A 930 5.26 -22.84 -14.76
C LYS A 930 6.56 -22.25 -14.19
N LEU A 931 7.73 -22.65 -14.71
CA LEU A 931 9.01 -22.06 -14.28
C LEU A 931 9.13 -20.58 -14.67
N VAL A 932 8.59 -20.15 -15.81
CA VAL A 932 8.49 -18.74 -16.21
C VAL A 932 7.64 -17.96 -15.20
N LEU A 933 6.51 -18.51 -14.80
CA LEU A 933 5.58 -17.89 -13.86
C LEU A 933 6.19 -17.80 -12.44
N TYR A 934 6.86 -18.84 -11.96
CA TYR A 934 7.64 -18.76 -10.72
C TYR A 934 8.81 -17.77 -10.81
N ALA A 935 9.49 -17.68 -11.95
CA ALA A 935 10.57 -16.70 -12.16
C ALA A 935 10.04 -15.25 -12.08
N ARG A 936 8.86 -14.96 -12.64
CA ARG A 936 8.16 -13.66 -12.52
C ARG A 936 7.92 -13.27 -11.06
N VAL A 937 7.36 -14.18 -10.27
CA VAL A 937 7.10 -13.97 -8.83
C VAL A 937 8.40 -13.79 -8.04
N LEU A 938 9.41 -14.64 -8.29
CA LEU A 938 10.72 -14.56 -7.65
C LEU A 938 11.44 -13.23 -7.97
N LEU A 939 11.34 -12.76 -9.22
CA LEU A 939 11.97 -11.54 -9.70
C LEU A 939 11.35 -10.30 -9.06
N ALA A 940 10.01 -10.20 -9.03
CA ALA A 940 9.30 -9.14 -8.30
C ALA A 940 9.62 -9.16 -6.79
N GLY A 941 9.53 -10.34 -6.17
CA GLY A 941 9.86 -10.53 -4.76
C GLY A 941 11.30 -10.13 -4.41
N THR A 942 12.26 -10.43 -5.29
CA THR A 942 13.68 -10.07 -5.14
C THR A 942 13.89 -8.56 -5.19
N VAL A 943 13.30 -7.86 -6.16
CA VAL A 943 13.38 -6.40 -6.26
C VAL A 943 12.76 -5.72 -5.04
N LEU A 944 11.61 -6.21 -4.56
CA LEU A 944 10.93 -5.69 -3.36
C LEU A 944 11.70 -6.00 -2.06
N ALA A 945 12.27 -7.20 -1.93
CA ALA A 945 13.12 -7.58 -0.80
C ALA A 945 14.40 -6.73 -0.75
N LEU A 946 15.03 -6.48 -1.89
CA LEU A 946 16.15 -5.55 -2.00
C LEU A 946 15.74 -4.11 -1.66
N ALA A 947 14.54 -3.66 -2.05
CA ALA A 947 14.03 -2.34 -1.66
C ALA A 947 13.85 -2.21 -0.13
N CYS A 948 13.26 -3.22 0.52
CA CYS A 948 13.13 -3.31 1.97
C CYS A 948 14.50 -3.32 2.68
N TRP A 949 15.45 -4.11 2.17
CA TRP A 949 16.83 -4.16 2.67
C TRP A 949 17.56 -2.82 2.50
N GLY A 950 17.32 -2.12 1.39
CA GLY A 950 17.84 -0.78 1.13
C GLY A 950 17.34 0.26 2.12
N TRP A 951 16.03 0.29 2.37
CA TRP A 951 15.46 1.11 3.44
C TRP A 951 16.08 0.80 4.81
N TRP A 952 16.24 -0.49 5.14
CA TRP A 952 16.83 -0.92 6.41
C TRP A 952 18.29 -0.49 6.55
N ARG A 953 19.13 -0.69 5.51
CA ARG A 953 20.53 -0.22 5.50
C ARG A 953 20.65 1.30 5.55
N ARG A 954 19.78 2.04 4.86
CA ARG A 954 19.70 3.51 4.93
C ARG A 954 19.34 3.98 6.33
N ARG A 955 18.34 3.35 6.96
CA ARG A 955 17.92 3.60 8.35
C ARG A 955 19.06 3.33 9.35
N ALA A 956 19.82 2.25 9.16
CA ALA A 956 21.02 1.93 9.95
C ALA A 956 22.13 2.99 9.78
N HIS A 957 22.34 3.49 8.56
CA HIS A 957 23.24 4.60 8.25
C HIS A 957 22.65 6.00 8.57
N ARG A 958 21.61 6.08 9.43
CA ARG A 958 20.96 7.32 9.90
C ARG A 958 20.35 8.20 8.79
N TYR A 959 19.92 7.63 7.67
CA TYR A 959 19.07 8.32 6.69
C TYR A 959 17.57 8.11 7.01
N ARG A 960 16.72 9.10 6.68
CA ARG A 960 15.25 9.06 6.78
C ARG A 960 14.63 9.09 5.37
N GLU A 961 14.56 7.95 4.70
CA GLU A 961 13.74 7.82 3.49
C GLU A 961 12.25 7.98 3.83
N ARG A 962 11.51 8.73 3.01
CA ARG A 962 10.04 8.62 2.94
C ARG A 962 9.53 8.58 1.51
N SER A 963 10.02 9.44 0.62
CA SER A 963 9.44 9.60 -0.72
C SER A 963 9.48 8.31 -1.56
N LEU A 964 10.58 7.56 -1.52
CA LEU A 964 10.69 6.30 -2.27
C LEU A 964 9.77 5.20 -1.72
N LEU A 965 9.52 5.16 -0.41
CA LEU A 965 8.57 4.21 0.19
C LEU A 965 7.14 4.45 -0.29
N VAL A 966 6.77 5.72 -0.49
CA VAL A 966 5.46 6.08 -1.03
C VAL A 966 5.32 5.57 -2.46
N LEU A 967 6.35 5.73 -3.30
CA LEU A 967 6.35 5.17 -4.66
C LEU A 967 6.30 3.64 -4.68
N THR A 968 7.01 2.95 -3.78
CA THR A 968 7.01 1.48 -3.73
C THR A 968 5.72 0.88 -3.16
N PHE A 969 5.15 1.45 -2.10
CA PHE A 969 4.09 0.77 -1.32
C PHE A 969 2.67 1.31 -1.51
N VAL A 970 2.48 2.51 -2.07
CA VAL A 970 1.12 2.98 -2.41
C VAL A 970 0.45 2.17 -3.53
N PRO A 971 1.16 1.71 -4.59
CA PRO A 971 0.55 0.86 -5.61
C PRO A 971 -0.15 -0.37 -5.04
N PHE A 972 0.36 -0.98 -3.97
CA PHE A 972 -0.25 -2.14 -3.31
C PHE A 972 -1.65 -1.90 -2.73
N LEU A 973 -2.09 -0.63 -2.60
CA LEU A 973 -3.49 -0.33 -2.27
C LEU A 973 -4.45 -0.71 -3.40
N GLY A 974 -3.96 -0.92 -4.63
CA GLY A 974 -4.75 -1.40 -5.77
C GLY A 974 -5.45 -2.75 -5.52
N PHE A 975 -4.80 -3.67 -4.80
CA PHE A 975 -5.41 -4.94 -4.37
C PHE A 975 -6.66 -4.77 -3.49
N GLY A 976 -6.85 -3.60 -2.86
CA GLY A 976 -8.04 -3.27 -2.09
C GLY A 976 -9.17 -2.62 -2.90
N MET A 977 -8.96 -2.37 -4.20
CA MET A 977 -9.92 -1.68 -5.06
C MET A 977 -10.61 -2.62 -6.06
N GLN A 978 -9.87 -3.40 -6.84
CA GLN A 978 -10.45 -4.22 -7.92
C GLN A 978 -9.54 -5.41 -8.29
N SER A 979 -10.11 -6.46 -8.91
CA SER A 979 -9.36 -7.62 -9.42
C SER A 979 -8.64 -7.33 -10.75
N TYR A 980 -9.24 -6.54 -11.64
CA TYR A 980 -8.70 -6.13 -12.95
C TYR A 980 -8.14 -7.33 -13.76
N GLY A 981 -9.01 -8.28 -14.15
CA GLY A 981 -8.63 -9.45 -14.97
C GLY A 981 -7.49 -10.31 -14.39
N GLY A 982 -7.26 -10.27 -13.07
CA GLY A 982 -6.08 -10.86 -12.43
C GLY A 982 -4.74 -10.26 -12.87
N GLU A 983 -4.70 -9.17 -13.64
CA GLU A 983 -3.47 -8.43 -13.98
C GLU A 983 -3.01 -7.52 -12.82
N MET A 984 -3.82 -7.34 -11.76
CA MET A 984 -3.57 -6.34 -10.72
C MET A 984 -2.17 -6.49 -10.08
N ALA A 985 -1.70 -7.72 -9.81
CA ALA A 985 -0.35 -7.92 -9.25
C ALA A 985 0.78 -7.41 -10.18
N LEU A 986 0.64 -7.60 -11.49
CA LEU A 986 1.59 -7.11 -12.49
C LEU A 986 1.60 -5.58 -12.52
N ARG A 987 0.41 -4.95 -12.54
CA ARG A 987 0.27 -3.49 -12.55
C ARG A 987 0.78 -2.85 -11.26
N VAL A 988 0.50 -3.47 -10.10
CA VAL A 988 1.05 -3.06 -8.79
C VAL A 988 2.58 -3.08 -8.80
N PHE A 989 3.20 -4.15 -9.30
CA PHE A 989 4.67 -4.24 -9.39
C PHE A 989 5.25 -3.18 -10.33
N MET A 990 4.66 -2.97 -11.52
CA MET A 990 5.07 -1.94 -12.47
C MET A 990 5.08 -0.54 -11.83
N PHE A 991 3.99 -0.12 -11.18
CA PHE A 991 3.92 1.19 -10.54
C PHE A 991 4.85 1.33 -9.31
N ALA A 992 5.20 0.23 -8.64
CA ALA A 992 6.13 0.18 -7.51
C ALA A 992 7.61 0.22 -7.93
N LEU A 993 7.93 -0.31 -9.11
CA LEU A 993 9.29 -0.46 -9.67
C LEU A 993 10.16 0.81 -9.61
N PRO A 994 9.72 2.03 -9.96
CA PRO A 994 10.57 3.24 -9.90
C PRO A 994 10.98 3.60 -8.46
N GLY A 995 10.13 3.33 -7.46
CA GLY A 995 10.53 3.43 -6.06
C GLY A 995 11.43 2.28 -5.62
N ALA A 996 11.08 1.06 -6.03
CA ALA A 996 11.73 -0.17 -5.58
C ALA A 996 13.15 -0.30 -6.13
N GLY A 997 13.40 -0.05 -7.42
CA GLY A 997 14.73 -0.10 -8.02
C GLY A 997 15.71 0.92 -7.44
N LEU A 998 15.23 2.13 -7.13
CA LEU A 998 16.03 3.15 -6.44
C LEU A 998 16.36 2.71 -4.99
N LEU A 999 15.42 2.13 -4.26
CA LEU A 999 15.68 1.56 -2.93
C LEU A 999 16.61 0.33 -2.98
N ALA A 1000 16.47 -0.56 -3.96
CA ALA A 1000 17.33 -1.72 -4.18
C ALA A 1000 18.78 -1.30 -4.45
N ALA A 1001 19.00 -0.24 -5.24
CA ALA A 1001 20.33 0.33 -5.42
C ALA A 1001 20.91 0.94 -4.12
N LEU A 1002 20.08 1.51 -3.25
CA LEU A 1002 20.49 1.91 -1.89
C LEU A 1002 20.77 0.71 -0.96
N ALA A 1003 20.29 -0.49 -1.28
CA ALA A 1003 20.65 -1.73 -0.59
C ALA A 1003 22.10 -2.15 -0.89
N LEU A 1004 22.58 -1.86 -2.09
CA LEU A 1004 23.98 -2.06 -2.48
C LEU A 1004 24.87 -0.89 -2.01
N PHE A 1005 24.45 0.33 -2.32
CA PHE A 1005 25.18 1.58 -2.09
C PHE A 1005 24.41 2.55 -1.15
N PRO A 1006 24.29 2.26 0.17
CA PRO A 1006 23.46 3.04 1.08
C PRO A 1006 24.02 4.42 1.44
N ARG A 1007 25.29 4.72 1.13
CA ARG A 1007 25.96 5.95 1.57
C ARG A 1007 25.86 7.04 0.52
N ALA A 1008 25.75 8.29 0.96
CA ALA A 1008 25.72 9.44 0.06
C ALA A 1008 27.12 9.96 -0.30
N GLY A 1009 28.18 9.39 0.28
CA GLY A 1009 29.56 9.80 0.02
C GLY A 1009 29.88 11.23 0.46
N VAL A 1010 29.14 11.78 1.44
CA VAL A 1010 29.27 13.19 1.88
C VAL A 1010 30.58 13.42 2.64
N THR A 1011 30.95 12.51 3.54
CA THR A 1011 32.19 12.59 4.32
C THR A 1011 33.32 11.78 3.69
N ALA A 1012 34.59 12.14 3.95
CA ALA A 1012 35.74 11.37 3.47
C ALA A 1012 35.71 9.90 3.94
N ARG A 1013 35.39 9.67 5.22
CA ARG A 1013 35.23 8.34 5.82
C ARG A 1013 34.08 7.52 5.19
N GLU A 1014 32.99 8.13 4.73
CA GLU A 1014 31.97 7.45 3.91
C GLU A 1014 32.56 7.04 2.55
N ARG A 1015 33.21 7.99 1.85
CA ARG A 1015 33.86 7.75 0.56
C ARG A 1015 34.97 6.69 0.62
N GLU A 1016 35.55 6.43 1.79
CA GLU A 1016 36.54 5.39 2.03
C GLU A 1016 35.95 4.02 2.32
N LYS A 1017 34.95 3.95 3.21
CA LYS A 1017 34.25 2.69 3.46
C LYS A 1017 33.43 2.19 2.27
N ASP A 1018 33.22 3.03 1.25
CA ASP A 1018 32.67 2.64 -0.05
C ASP A 1018 33.74 2.09 -1.03
N ARG A 1019 35.04 2.44 -0.87
CA ARG A 1019 36.15 1.90 -1.70
C ARG A 1019 36.39 0.42 -1.42
N ALA A 1020 36.42 0.04 -0.14
CA ALA A 1020 36.69 -1.33 0.31
C ALA A 1020 35.43 -2.21 0.41
N SER A 1021 34.39 -1.93 -0.40
CA SER A 1021 33.10 -2.61 -0.31
C SER A 1021 32.90 -3.60 -1.46
N LEU A 1022 32.41 -4.79 -1.14
CA LEU A 1022 31.94 -5.79 -2.12
C LEU A 1022 30.70 -5.35 -2.93
N ALA A 1023 30.23 -4.10 -2.79
CA ALA A 1023 29.04 -3.59 -3.44
C ALA A 1023 29.05 -3.67 -4.99
N PRO A 1024 30.17 -3.46 -5.72
CA PRO A 1024 30.21 -3.72 -7.17
C PRO A 1024 30.11 -5.20 -7.55
N LEU A 1025 30.56 -6.12 -6.68
CA LEU A 1025 30.37 -7.57 -6.87
C LEU A 1025 28.91 -7.97 -6.57
N ALA A 1026 28.30 -7.39 -5.54
CA ALA A 1026 26.88 -7.57 -5.28
C ALA A 1026 26.00 -6.95 -6.39
N ALA A 1027 26.44 -5.87 -7.04
CA ALA A 1027 25.80 -5.31 -8.23
C ALA A 1027 25.97 -6.19 -9.47
N LEU A 1028 27.11 -6.88 -9.62
CA LEU A 1028 27.29 -7.93 -10.65
C LEU A 1028 26.31 -9.09 -10.43
N LEU A 1029 26.27 -9.66 -9.22
CA LEU A 1029 25.41 -10.80 -8.90
C LEU A 1029 23.92 -10.45 -9.02
N ALA A 1030 23.51 -9.29 -8.49
CA ALA A 1030 22.15 -8.79 -8.67
C ALA A 1030 21.85 -8.54 -10.16
N GLY A 1031 22.77 -7.92 -10.91
CA GLY A 1031 22.60 -7.68 -12.34
C GLY A 1031 22.46 -8.97 -13.16
N LEU A 1032 23.23 -10.01 -12.85
CA LEU A 1032 23.14 -11.31 -13.54
C LEU A 1032 21.81 -12.01 -13.21
N LEU A 1033 21.39 -11.98 -11.94
CA LEU A 1033 20.10 -12.54 -11.51
C LEU A 1033 18.91 -11.80 -12.15
N LEU A 1034 18.93 -10.47 -12.16
CA LEU A 1034 17.87 -9.66 -12.76
C LEU A 1034 17.89 -9.76 -14.30
N MET A 1035 19.05 -9.82 -14.95
CA MET A 1035 19.18 -10.01 -16.41
C MET A 1035 18.64 -11.38 -16.81
N GLY A 1036 19.19 -12.47 -16.26
CA GLY A 1036 18.72 -13.84 -16.56
C GLY A 1036 17.25 -14.04 -16.21
N GLY A 1037 16.82 -13.48 -15.07
CA GLY A 1037 15.42 -13.43 -14.67
C GLY A 1037 14.54 -12.68 -15.67
N PHE A 1038 14.99 -11.54 -16.21
CA PHE A 1038 14.26 -10.81 -17.25
C PHE A 1038 14.12 -11.64 -18.52
N LEU A 1039 15.19 -12.31 -19.01
CA LEU A 1039 15.11 -13.05 -20.27
C LEU A 1039 14.00 -14.12 -20.20
N VAL A 1040 13.95 -14.85 -19.08
CA VAL A 1040 12.90 -15.85 -18.82
C VAL A 1040 11.54 -15.20 -18.56
N ALA A 1041 11.45 -14.19 -17.69
CA ALA A 1041 10.18 -13.58 -17.27
C ALA A 1041 9.50 -12.73 -18.36
N ARG A 1042 10.26 -12.13 -19.27
CA ARG A 1042 9.76 -11.32 -20.39
C ARG A 1042 9.43 -12.18 -21.60
N TRP A 1043 10.36 -13.04 -22.03
CA TRP A 1043 10.25 -13.79 -23.28
C TRP A 1043 9.77 -15.24 -23.10
N GLY A 1044 9.45 -15.68 -21.87
CA GLY A 1044 8.85 -17.01 -21.65
C GLY A 1044 7.43 -17.18 -22.22
N ASN A 1045 6.80 -16.08 -22.64
CA ASN A 1045 5.52 -16.07 -23.38
C ASN A 1045 5.69 -16.06 -24.92
N GLU A 1046 6.91 -15.90 -25.44
CA GLU A 1046 7.13 -15.64 -26.87
C GLU A 1046 6.47 -16.62 -27.86
N PRO A 1047 6.33 -17.93 -27.58
CA PRO A 1047 5.67 -18.87 -28.49
C PRO A 1047 4.22 -18.50 -28.87
N PHE A 1048 3.53 -17.73 -28.02
CA PHE A 1048 2.16 -17.26 -28.23
C PHE A 1048 2.02 -15.71 -28.21
N GLU A 1049 3.08 -14.96 -27.90
CA GLU A 1049 3.12 -13.49 -28.08
C GLU A 1049 3.65 -13.04 -29.46
N ARG A 1050 4.45 -13.91 -30.14
CA ARG A 1050 4.92 -13.74 -31.52
C ARG A 1050 3.78 -14.02 -32.50
N ILE A 1051 3.51 -13.04 -33.36
CA ILE A 1051 2.63 -13.17 -34.53
C ILE A 1051 3.45 -13.68 -35.73
N ARG A 1052 2.86 -14.54 -36.56
CA ARG A 1052 3.45 -15.05 -37.81
C ARG A 1052 2.80 -14.40 -39.05
N PRO A 1053 3.53 -14.26 -40.17
CA PRO A 1053 2.98 -13.67 -41.40
C PRO A 1053 1.73 -14.39 -41.94
N GLY A 1054 1.62 -15.71 -41.76
CA GLY A 1054 0.41 -16.45 -42.17
C GLY A 1054 -0.82 -16.14 -41.31
N GLU A 1055 -0.64 -15.70 -40.07
CA GLU A 1055 -1.71 -15.26 -39.17
C GLU A 1055 -2.22 -13.87 -39.58
N VAL A 1056 -1.32 -12.97 -39.98
CA VAL A 1056 -1.66 -11.67 -40.57
C VAL A 1056 -2.40 -11.88 -41.90
N ALA A 1057 -1.90 -12.75 -42.78
CA ALA A 1057 -2.55 -13.06 -44.06
C ALA A 1057 -3.94 -13.68 -43.90
N ALA A 1058 -4.17 -14.47 -42.84
CA ALA A 1058 -5.51 -15.01 -42.52
C ALA A 1058 -6.47 -13.91 -42.04
N MET A 1059 -5.99 -12.95 -41.24
CA MET A 1059 -6.81 -11.81 -40.83
C MET A 1059 -7.11 -10.85 -41.98
N GLU A 1060 -6.16 -10.62 -42.90
CA GLU A 1060 -6.43 -9.88 -44.15
C GLU A 1060 -7.50 -10.58 -45.02
N TYR A 1061 -7.53 -11.92 -45.06
CA TYR A 1061 -8.63 -12.66 -45.68
C TYR A 1061 -9.97 -12.41 -44.97
N VAL A 1062 -10.00 -12.35 -43.63
CA VAL A 1062 -11.23 -12.03 -42.86
C VAL A 1062 -11.73 -10.61 -43.17
N TYR A 1063 -10.86 -9.60 -43.12
CA TYR A 1063 -11.24 -8.20 -43.44
C TYR A 1063 -11.72 -8.06 -44.89
N ALA A 1064 -11.14 -8.80 -45.85
CA ALA A 1064 -11.58 -8.81 -47.24
C ALA A 1064 -12.98 -9.41 -47.46
N HIS A 1065 -13.49 -10.23 -46.53
CA HIS A 1065 -14.80 -10.90 -46.60
C HIS A 1065 -15.77 -10.41 -45.50
N ASP A 1066 -15.52 -9.23 -44.93
CA ASP A 1066 -16.24 -8.71 -43.75
C ASP A 1066 -17.67 -8.23 -43.99
N ARG A 1067 -18.19 -8.32 -45.22
CA ARG A 1067 -19.44 -7.65 -45.64
C ARG A 1067 -20.63 -8.61 -45.71
N PRO A 1068 -21.79 -8.30 -45.09
CA PRO A 1068 -22.07 -7.09 -44.30
C PRO A 1068 -21.44 -7.09 -42.90
N THR A 1069 -21.30 -8.27 -42.28
CA THR A 1069 -20.52 -8.55 -41.07
C THR A 1069 -19.93 -9.96 -41.20
N VAL A 1070 -18.88 -10.28 -40.44
CA VAL A 1070 -18.29 -11.63 -40.38
C VAL A 1070 -18.12 -12.08 -38.93
N ARG A 1071 -18.37 -13.37 -38.66
CA ARG A 1071 -18.13 -14.00 -37.36
C ARG A 1071 -16.90 -14.87 -37.39
N LEU A 1072 -15.95 -14.60 -36.51
CA LEU A 1072 -14.70 -15.36 -36.40
C LEU A 1072 -14.68 -16.13 -35.09
N LEU A 1073 -14.96 -17.43 -35.17
CA LEU A 1073 -14.90 -18.36 -34.06
C LEU A 1073 -13.44 -18.72 -33.78
N TRP A 1074 -13.00 -18.46 -32.55
CA TRP A 1074 -11.63 -18.66 -32.10
C TRP A 1074 -11.60 -19.62 -30.92
N LEU A 1075 -10.59 -20.50 -30.89
CA LEU A 1075 -10.39 -21.52 -29.85
C LEU A 1075 -9.87 -20.92 -28.53
N SER A 1076 -10.62 -21.14 -27.44
CA SER A 1076 -10.20 -20.93 -26.04
C SER A 1076 -10.63 -22.11 -25.17
N ASP A 1077 -9.96 -22.37 -24.05
CA ASP A 1077 -10.44 -23.34 -23.05
C ASP A 1077 -11.46 -22.75 -22.06
N ASP A 1078 -11.52 -21.42 -21.94
CA ASP A 1078 -12.45 -20.71 -21.05
C ASP A 1078 -13.18 -19.58 -21.80
N PRO A 1079 -14.29 -19.87 -22.50
CA PRO A 1079 -15.00 -18.89 -23.32
C PRO A 1079 -15.79 -17.84 -22.51
N VAL A 1080 -15.56 -17.74 -21.19
CA VAL A 1080 -16.20 -16.76 -20.29
C VAL A 1080 -15.16 -15.80 -19.73
N ASP A 1081 -14.09 -16.31 -19.11
CA ASP A 1081 -13.05 -15.51 -18.44
C ASP A 1081 -11.79 -15.25 -19.30
N ASP A 1082 -11.52 -16.05 -20.36
CA ASP A 1082 -10.44 -15.75 -21.31
C ASP A 1082 -10.92 -14.87 -22.47
N VAL A 1083 -10.33 -13.67 -22.51
CA VAL A 1083 -10.66 -12.58 -23.42
C VAL A 1083 -9.47 -12.09 -24.24
N THR A 1084 -8.34 -12.82 -24.25
CA THR A 1084 -7.08 -12.35 -24.89
C THR A 1084 -6.67 -13.23 -26.07
N LEU A 1085 -7.28 -12.99 -27.24
CA LEU A 1085 -7.01 -13.74 -28.46
C LEU A 1085 -5.51 -13.71 -28.84
N ALA A 1086 -4.91 -14.89 -29.03
CA ALA A 1086 -3.54 -15.04 -29.49
C ALA A 1086 -3.45 -15.00 -31.03
N MET A 1087 -3.76 -13.86 -31.65
CA MET A 1087 -3.69 -13.63 -33.11
C MET A 1087 -3.67 -12.11 -33.44
N PRO A 1088 -3.40 -11.66 -34.69
CA PRO A 1088 -3.37 -10.22 -35.04
C PRO A 1088 -4.78 -9.65 -35.28
N TRP A 1089 -5.62 -9.70 -34.25
CA TRP A 1089 -7.04 -9.37 -34.32
C TRP A 1089 -7.37 -7.88 -34.21
N GLY A 1090 -8.57 -7.51 -34.65
CA GLY A 1090 -9.17 -6.19 -34.44
C GLY A 1090 -8.44 -5.01 -35.10
N ALA A 1091 -7.62 -5.25 -36.11
CA ALA A 1091 -6.74 -4.22 -36.70
C ALA A 1091 -7.45 -3.24 -37.64
N ARG A 1092 -8.59 -3.64 -38.24
CA ARG A 1092 -9.47 -2.83 -39.10
C ARG A 1092 -10.92 -3.27 -38.91
N ASP A 1093 -11.85 -2.44 -39.39
CA ASP A 1093 -13.29 -2.73 -39.51
C ASP A 1093 -13.90 -3.41 -38.26
N MET A 1094 -13.54 -2.92 -37.06
CA MET A 1094 -13.98 -3.48 -35.77
C MET A 1094 -15.52 -3.50 -35.61
N GLU A 1095 -16.24 -2.67 -36.37
CA GLU A 1095 -17.70 -2.65 -36.39
C GLU A 1095 -18.34 -3.80 -37.19
N ARG A 1096 -17.52 -4.63 -37.87
CA ARG A 1096 -17.97 -5.74 -38.74
C ARG A 1096 -17.49 -7.12 -38.33
N VAL A 1097 -16.35 -7.24 -37.64
CA VAL A 1097 -15.75 -8.52 -37.25
C VAL A 1097 -16.14 -8.87 -35.80
N ASP A 1098 -17.00 -9.86 -35.65
CA ASP A 1098 -17.53 -10.38 -34.39
C ASP A 1098 -16.69 -11.59 -33.93
N TYR A 1099 -15.96 -11.47 -32.82
CA TYR A 1099 -14.94 -12.44 -32.36
C TYR A 1099 -15.52 -13.40 -31.31
N VAL A 1100 -15.95 -14.58 -31.75
CA VAL A 1100 -16.75 -15.51 -30.93
C VAL A 1100 -15.87 -16.52 -30.19
N PRO A 1101 -15.73 -16.45 -28.85
CA PRO A 1101 -14.95 -17.42 -28.09
C PRO A 1101 -15.61 -18.80 -28.16
N THR A 1102 -14.84 -19.81 -28.54
CA THR A 1102 -15.34 -21.16 -28.84
C THR A 1102 -14.53 -22.21 -28.07
N LEU A 1103 -15.21 -23.01 -27.25
CA LEU A 1103 -14.58 -24.01 -26.38
C LEU A 1103 -13.76 -25.04 -27.16
N ALA A 1104 -12.44 -25.01 -26.97
CA ALA A 1104 -11.49 -25.95 -27.53
C ALA A 1104 -11.70 -27.35 -26.92
N PRO A 1105 -11.95 -28.41 -27.72
CA PRO A 1105 -12.21 -29.74 -27.18
C PRO A 1105 -10.91 -30.39 -26.69
N ALA A 1106 -10.83 -30.70 -25.40
CA ALA A 1106 -9.65 -31.31 -24.78
C ALA A 1106 -9.24 -32.65 -25.44
N ASP A 1107 -10.21 -33.47 -25.89
CA ASP A 1107 -9.94 -34.54 -26.86
C ASP A 1107 -10.22 -34.02 -28.29
N PRO A 1108 -9.20 -33.89 -29.16
CA PRO A 1108 -9.33 -33.32 -30.50
C PRO A 1108 -10.16 -34.16 -31.48
N VAL A 1109 -10.69 -35.31 -31.04
CA VAL A 1109 -11.68 -36.09 -31.82
C VAL A 1109 -13.09 -35.51 -31.69
N LEU A 1110 -13.40 -34.78 -30.60
CA LEU A 1110 -14.76 -34.31 -30.28
C LEU A 1110 -15.17 -33.02 -31.04
N VAL A 1111 -14.82 -32.93 -32.32
CA VAL A 1111 -15.07 -31.75 -33.20
C VAL A 1111 -16.54 -31.42 -33.43
N SER A 1112 -17.48 -32.29 -33.05
CA SER A 1112 -18.93 -32.04 -33.20
C SER A 1112 -19.42 -30.80 -32.44
N SER A 1113 -18.77 -30.40 -31.34
CA SER A 1113 -19.06 -29.13 -30.65
C SER A 1113 -18.70 -27.92 -31.50
N LEU A 1114 -17.52 -27.93 -32.13
CA LEU A 1114 -17.04 -26.86 -33.03
C LEU A 1114 -17.92 -26.75 -34.28
N VAL A 1115 -18.32 -27.88 -34.87
CA VAL A 1115 -19.27 -27.91 -36.00
C VAL A 1115 -20.64 -27.39 -35.59
N LYS A 1116 -21.09 -27.62 -34.34
CA LYS A 1116 -22.34 -27.03 -33.82
C LYS A 1116 -22.19 -25.52 -33.63
N ALA A 1117 -21.13 -25.06 -32.97
CA ALA A 1117 -20.88 -23.63 -32.76
C ALA A 1117 -20.85 -22.84 -34.08
N LEU A 1118 -20.22 -23.39 -35.13
CA LEU A 1118 -20.18 -22.78 -36.45
C LEU A 1118 -21.55 -22.76 -37.16
N LYS A 1119 -22.47 -23.68 -36.82
CA LYS A 1119 -23.87 -23.67 -37.29
C LYS A 1119 -24.71 -22.66 -36.50
N ASP A 1120 -24.58 -22.65 -35.17
CA ASP A 1120 -25.29 -21.75 -34.27
C ASP A 1120 -24.89 -20.26 -34.52
N ALA A 1121 -23.65 -20.01 -34.94
CA ALA A 1121 -23.15 -18.68 -35.31
C ALA A 1121 -23.79 -18.09 -36.60
N GLY A 1122 -24.39 -18.93 -37.46
CA GLY A 1122 -25.14 -18.49 -38.64
C GLY A 1122 -24.29 -18.12 -39.86
N PRO A 1123 -24.86 -17.41 -40.86
CA PRO A 1123 -24.20 -17.11 -42.13
C PRO A 1123 -23.02 -16.13 -42.00
N ASN A 1124 -22.06 -16.26 -42.91
CA ASN A 1124 -20.75 -15.56 -42.90
C ASN A 1124 -19.94 -15.77 -41.60
N SER A 1125 -19.86 -17.03 -41.15
CA SER A 1125 -19.07 -17.46 -39.99
C SER A 1125 -17.90 -18.34 -40.41
N TYR A 1126 -16.74 -18.14 -39.77
CA TYR A 1126 -15.51 -18.91 -39.97
C TYR A 1126 -14.97 -19.44 -38.64
N LEU A 1127 -14.48 -20.69 -38.62
CA LEU A 1127 -13.72 -21.25 -37.50
C LEU A 1127 -12.23 -21.17 -37.85
N MET A 1128 -11.44 -20.47 -37.02
CA MET A 1128 -10.00 -20.34 -37.18
C MET A 1128 -9.24 -21.27 -36.22
N VAL A 1129 -8.20 -21.91 -36.75
CA VAL A 1129 -7.18 -22.63 -35.99
C VAL A 1129 -5.81 -22.09 -36.42
N ASN A 1130 -5.04 -21.51 -35.51
CA ASN A 1130 -3.69 -20.99 -35.77
C ASN A 1130 -2.65 -21.53 -34.76
N GLU A 1131 -1.36 -21.47 -35.13
CA GLU A 1131 -0.29 -21.92 -34.25
C GLU A 1131 -0.19 -21.11 -32.94
N SER A 1132 -0.50 -19.81 -32.91
CA SER A 1132 -0.40 -19.03 -31.66
C SER A 1132 -1.42 -19.47 -30.59
N GLN A 1133 -2.69 -19.72 -30.95
CA GLN A 1133 -3.68 -20.25 -30.00
C GLN A 1133 -3.36 -21.70 -29.61
N VAL A 1134 -2.88 -22.52 -30.55
CA VAL A 1134 -2.41 -23.89 -30.28
C VAL A 1134 -1.24 -23.89 -29.29
N SER A 1135 -0.28 -22.98 -29.47
CA SER A 1135 0.83 -22.78 -28.53
C SER A 1135 0.38 -22.27 -27.17
N TYR A 1136 -0.63 -21.40 -27.10
CA TYR A 1136 -1.23 -20.96 -25.84
C TYR A 1136 -1.90 -22.13 -25.10
N LEU A 1137 -2.84 -22.84 -25.73
CA LEU A 1137 -3.53 -24.00 -25.16
C LEU A 1137 -2.55 -25.11 -24.72
N ARG A 1138 -1.48 -25.33 -25.49
CA ARG A 1138 -0.40 -26.28 -25.15
C ARG A 1138 0.36 -25.86 -23.89
N LEU A 1139 0.83 -24.61 -23.82
CA LEU A 1139 1.75 -24.16 -22.77
C LEU A 1139 1.04 -23.72 -21.48
N ASP A 1140 -0.04 -22.95 -21.58
CA ASP A 1140 -0.74 -22.39 -20.42
C ASP A 1140 -1.78 -23.37 -19.85
N LYS A 1141 -2.38 -24.21 -20.72
CA LYS A 1141 -3.50 -25.11 -20.35
C LYS A 1141 -3.16 -26.60 -20.46
N GLY A 1142 -2.01 -26.96 -21.04
CA GLY A 1142 -1.46 -28.33 -21.02
C GLY A 1142 -2.00 -29.26 -22.12
N TYR A 1143 -2.53 -28.73 -23.22
CA TYR A 1143 -3.00 -29.52 -24.36
C TYR A 1143 -1.83 -30.30 -25.01
N SER A 1144 -2.12 -31.48 -25.58
CA SER A 1144 -1.05 -32.36 -26.07
C SER A 1144 -0.34 -31.81 -27.32
N ALA A 1145 0.95 -32.12 -27.48
CA ALA A 1145 1.73 -31.71 -28.66
C ALA A 1145 1.25 -32.34 -29.99
N THR A 1146 0.27 -33.26 -29.97
CA THR A 1146 -0.37 -33.80 -31.18
C THR A 1146 -1.82 -33.32 -31.35
N TRP A 1147 -2.27 -32.37 -30.51
CA TRP A 1147 -3.67 -31.94 -30.44
C TRP A 1147 -4.16 -31.33 -31.76
N GLU A 1148 -3.49 -30.30 -32.27
CA GLU A 1148 -3.87 -29.60 -33.50
C GLU A 1148 -3.83 -30.52 -34.72
N ALA A 1149 -2.72 -31.23 -34.94
CA ALA A 1149 -2.63 -32.25 -36.00
C ALA A 1149 -3.67 -33.38 -35.87
N ARG A 1150 -4.26 -33.65 -34.69
CA ARG A 1150 -5.44 -34.54 -34.54
C ARG A 1150 -6.75 -33.79 -34.82
N LEU A 1151 -6.88 -32.54 -34.38
CA LEU A 1151 -8.07 -31.71 -34.54
C LEU A 1151 -8.35 -31.44 -36.02
N LEU A 1152 -7.34 -30.96 -36.76
CA LEU A 1152 -7.44 -30.67 -38.19
C LEU A 1152 -7.86 -31.91 -38.98
N ARG A 1153 -7.27 -33.08 -38.72
CA ARG A 1153 -7.69 -34.35 -39.36
C ARG A 1153 -9.13 -34.75 -39.06
N ASN A 1154 -9.66 -34.43 -37.87
CA ASN A 1154 -11.06 -34.70 -37.54
C ASN A 1154 -12.02 -33.66 -38.14
N LEU A 1155 -11.60 -32.39 -38.27
CA LEU A 1155 -12.34 -31.34 -38.99
C LEU A 1155 -12.39 -31.64 -40.50
N ASP A 1156 -11.27 -32.04 -41.10
CA ASP A 1156 -11.17 -32.43 -42.52
C ASP A 1156 -12.05 -33.65 -42.86
N GLY A 1157 -12.28 -34.53 -41.88
CA GLY A 1157 -13.21 -35.65 -41.99
C GLY A 1157 -14.70 -35.28 -41.97
N ARG A 1158 -15.07 -34.01 -41.75
CA ARG A 1158 -16.47 -33.57 -41.72
C ARG A 1158 -16.96 -33.19 -43.10
N SER A 1159 -17.95 -33.94 -43.59
CA SER A 1159 -18.66 -33.63 -44.83
C SER A 1159 -19.38 -32.28 -44.81
N GLU A 1160 -19.72 -31.76 -43.62
CA GLU A 1160 -20.40 -30.46 -43.48
C GLU A 1160 -19.46 -29.24 -43.63
N LEU A 1161 -18.14 -29.45 -43.55
CA LEU A 1161 -17.15 -28.37 -43.59
C LEU A 1161 -16.52 -28.21 -44.97
N THR A 1162 -15.93 -27.04 -45.19
CA THR A 1162 -14.95 -26.78 -46.24
C THR A 1162 -13.83 -25.89 -45.70
N ARG A 1163 -12.60 -26.09 -46.16
CA ARG A 1163 -11.50 -25.15 -45.90
C ARG A 1163 -11.65 -23.94 -46.82
N VAL A 1164 -11.58 -22.74 -46.27
CA VAL A 1164 -11.73 -21.48 -47.05
C VAL A 1164 -10.42 -20.72 -47.21
N PHE A 1165 -9.52 -20.84 -46.23
CA PHE A 1165 -8.19 -20.28 -46.25
C PHE A 1165 -7.24 -21.24 -45.52
N VAL A 1166 -6.05 -21.46 -46.08
CA VAL A 1166 -5.03 -22.37 -45.54
C VAL A 1166 -3.65 -21.83 -45.89
N ASN A 1167 -2.74 -21.79 -44.91
CA ASN A 1167 -1.31 -21.62 -45.15
C ASN A 1167 -0.51 -22.48 -44.14
N GLY A 1168 0.74 -22.13 -43.86
CA GLY A 1168 1.58 -22.86 -42.90
C GLY A 1168 1.23 -22.62 -41.43
N ASP A 1169 0.60 -21.48 -41.11
CA ASP A 1169 0.35 -21.03 -39.73
C ASP A 1169 -1.13 -21.13 -39.32
N VAL A 1170 -2.05 -21.21 -40.31
CA VAL A 1170 -3.51 -21.12 -40.10
C VAL A 1170 -4.28 -22.08 -41.02
N SER A 1171 -5.32 -22.70 -40.47
CA SER A 1171 -6.43 -23.32 -41.23
C SER A 1171 -7.77 -22.71 -40.81
N MET A 1172 -8.52 -22.17 -41.79
CA MET A 1172 -9.87 -21.65 -41.59
C MET A 1172 -10.93 -22.53 -42.26
N TYR A 1173 -12.01 -22.80 -41.53
CA TYR A 1173 -13.13 -23.62 -41.97
C TYR A 1173 -14.43 -22.82 -42.03
N ALA A 1174 -15.25 -23.08 -43.05
CA ALA A 1174 -16.63 -22.64 -43.14
C ALA A 1174 -17.56 -23.85 -43.28
N LEU A 1175 -18.87 -23.64 -43.12
CA LEU A 1175 -19.87 -24.62 -43.54
C LEU A 1175 -19.95 -24.68 -45.05
N ARG A 1176 -20.04 -25.89 -45.60
CA ARG A 1176 -20.15 -26.15 -47.05
C ARG A 1176 -21.47 -25.68 -47.64
N GLU A 1177 -22.54 -25.80 -46.85
CA GLU A 1177 -23.85 -25.22 -47.11
C GLU A 1177 -24.09 -24.12 -46.06
N PRO A 1178 -24.21 -22.83 -46.46
CA PRO A 1178 -24.41 -21.74 -45.52
C PRO A 1178 -25.74 -21.87 -44.73
N PRO A 1179 -25.76 -21.55 -43.42
CA PRO A 1179 -27.01 -21.50 -42.66
C PRO A 1179 -28.03 -20.53 -43.29
N PRO A 1180 -29.34 -20.85 -43.28
CA PRO A 1180 -30.37 -20.02 -43.89
C PRO A 1180 -30.52 -18.69 -43.14
N GLY A 1181 -30.50 -17.58 -43.89
CA GLY A 1181 -30.63 -16.23 -43.38
C GLY A 1181 -29.65 -15.27 -44.06
N THR A 1182 -29.66 -14.01 -43.64
CA THR A 1182 -28.67 -13.00 -44.03
C THR A 1182 -27.76 -12.70 -42.85
N ALA A 1183 -26.45 -12.55 -43.10
CA ALA A 1183 -25.56 -11.97 -42.09
C ALA A 1183 -26.08 -10.56 -41.67
N PRO A 1184 -25.98 -10.18 -40.38
CA PRO A 1184 -26.53 -8.91 -39.90
C PRO A 1184 -25.82 -7.71 -40.54
N ALA A 1185 -26.46 -6.54 -40.46
CA ALA A 1185 -25.78 -5.28 -40.77
C ALA A 1185 -24.91 -4.84 -39.57
N PRO A 1186 -23.79 -4.12 -39.80
CA PRO A 1186 -22.98 -3.53 -38.74
C PRO A 1186 -23.82 -2.70 -37.76
N ARG A 1187 -23.64 -2.92 -36.45
CA ARG A 1187 -24.33 -2.19 -35.39
C ARG A 1187 -23.33 -1.67 -34.34
N PRO A 1188 -22.46 -0.71 -34.69
CA PRO A 1188 -21.54 -0.09 -33.72
C PRO A 1188 -22.28 0.58 -32.55
N GLY A 1189 -23.52 1.04 -32.77
CA GLY A 1189 -24.29 1.74 -31.75
C GLY A 1189 -24.13 3.27 -31.86
N PRO A 1190 -24.08 4.01 -30.73
CA PRO A 1190 -24.01 5.46 -30.71
C PRO A 1190 -22.62 5.98 -31.08
N ILE A 1191 -22.57 7.25 -31.51
CA ILE A 1191 -21.33 8.01 -31.59
C ILE A 1191 -21.15 8.84 -30.31
N GLY A 1192 -19.97 8.71 -29.71
CA GLY A 1192 -19.52 9.45 -28.54
C GLY A 1192 -19.96 8.85 -27.19
N PRO A 1193 -19.44 9.38 -26.07
CA PRO A 1193 -19.94 9.03 -24.74
C PRO A 1193 -21.41 9.40 -24.62
N LYS A 1194 -22.29 8.40 -24.48
CA LYS A 1194 -23.67 8.64 -24.02
C LYS A 1194 -23.59 9.26 -22.63
N VAL A 1195 -24.07 10.49 -22.49
CA VAL A 1195 -24.20 11.18 -21.21
C VAL A 1195 -25.68 11.43 -20.96
N THR A 1196 -26.29 10.73 -20.00
CA THR A 1196 -27.70 10.95 -19.68
C THR A 1196 -27.88 12.34 -19.04
N TRP A 1197 -28.50 13.28 -19.75
CA TRP A 1197 -28.65 14.66 -19.26
C TRP A 1197 -29.94 14.84 -18.47
N THR A 1198 -29.79 15.23 -17.20
CA THR A 1198 -30.89 15.64 -16.31
C THR A 1198 -30.63 17.08 -15.84
N PRO A 1199 -31.63 17.83 -15.34
CA PRO A 1199 -31.39 19.15 -14.76
C PRO A 1199 -30.31 19.13 -13.65
N TRP A 1200 -30.28 18.05 -12.87
CA TRP A 1200 -29.26 17.81 -11.85
C TRP A 1200 -27.88 17.54 -12.44
N SER A 1201 -27.75 16.77 -13.53
CA SER A 1201 -26.45 16.50 -14.15
C SER A 1201 -25.90 17.72 -14.91
N VAL A 1202 -26.75 18.52 -15.57
CA VAL A 1202 -26.34 19.82 -16.15
C VAL A 1202 -25.80 20.76 -15.07
N VAL A 1203 -26.52 20.93 -13.95
CA VAL A 1203 -26.06 21.74 -12.81
C VAL A 1203 -24.77 21.17 -12.19
N GLY A 1204 -24.63 19.85 -12.13
CA GLY A 1204 -23.42 19.16 -11.66
C GLY A 1204 -22.21 19.39 -12.56
N ALA A 1205 -22.37 19.32 -13.88
CA ALA A 1205 -21.31 19.55 -14.85
C ALA A 1205 -20.83 21.01 -14.83
N LEU A 1206 -21.76 21.97 -14.74
CA LEU A 1206 -21.44 23.39 -14.57
C LEU A 1206 -20.72 23.63 -13.23
N ALA A 1207 -21.16 22.99 -12.14
CA ALA A 1207 -20.50 23.05 -10.85
C ALA A 1207 -19.09 22.43 -10.88
N ALA A 1208 -18.90 21.31 -11.60
CA ALA A 1208 -17.59 20.67 -11.79
C ALA A 1208 -16.63 21.58 -12.57
N LEU A 1209 -17.07 22.17 -13.68
CA LEU A 1209 -16.27 23.10 -14.48
C LEU A 1209 -15.85 24.32 -13.65
N ALA A 1210 -16.80 24.94 -12.94
CA ALA A 1210 -16.52 26.06 -12.04
C ALA A 1210 -15.55 25.66 -10.91
N LEU A 1211 -15.69 24.46 -10.35
CA LEU A 1211 -14.84 23.93 -9.29
C LEU A 1211 -13.41 23.63 -9.80
N VAL A 1212 -13.26 23.09 -11.01
CA VAL A 1212 -11.96 22.86 -11.67
C VAL A 1212 -11.24 24.18 -11.91
N VAL A 1213 -11.93 25.19 -12.46
CA VAL A 1213 -11.35 26.53 -12.67
C VAL A 1213 -10.97 27.18 -11.34
N LEU A 1214 -11.85 27.14 -10.33
CA LEU A 1214 -11.61 27.72 -9.01
C LEU A 1214 -10.44 27.05 -8.27
N LEU A 1215 -10.36 25.73 -8.28
CA LEU A 1215 -9.28 24.97 -7.64
C LEU A 1215 -7.96 25.08 -8.41
N GLY A 1216 -7.99 25.15 -9.75
CA GLY A 1216 -6.82 25.43 -10.57
C GLY A 1216 -6.25 26.82 -10.29
N ALA A 1217 -7.08 27.86 -10.38
CA ALA A 1217 -6.71 29.25 -10.05
C ALA A 1217 -6.18 29.39 -8.62
N ARG A 1218 -6.79 28.67 -7.65
CA ARG A 1218 -6.34 28.59 -6.26
C ARG A 1218 -4.92 28.07 -6.11
N GLU A 1219 -4.55 26.99 -6.81
CA GLU A 1219 -3.19 26.45 -6.74
C GLU A 1219 -2.19 27.33 -7.51
N VAL A 1220 -2.59 27.95 -8.63
CA VAL A 1220 -1.79 28.98 -9.32
C VAL A 1220 -1.52 30.16 -8.38
N VAL A 1221 -2.53 30.69 -7.67
CA VAL A 1221 -2.35 31.73 -6.65
C VAL A 1221 -1.44 31.27 -5.51
N ARG A 1222 -1.52 29.99 -5.08
CA ARG A 1222 -0.59 29.43 -4.08
C ARG A 1222 0.86 29.48 -4.56
N VAL A 1223 1.15 29.26 -5.83
CA VAL A 1223 2.53 29.17 -6.34
C VAL A 1223 3.07 30.52 -6.87
N ALA A 1224 2.31 31.20 -7.72
CA ALA A 1224 2.74 32.42 -8.42
C ALA A 1224 2.83 33.65 -7.50
N VAL A 1225 1.84 33.85 -6.62
CA VAL A 1225 1.66 35.11 -5.88
C VAL A 1225 2.63 35.20 -4.69
N ARG A 1226 3.16 36.40 -4.41
CA ARG A 1226 4.01 36.68 -3.23
C ARG A 1226 3.23 36.39 -1.92
N PRO A 1227 3.88 35.84 -0.87
CA PRO A 1227 3.27 35.76 0.46
C PRO A 1227 2.80 37.14 0.96
N GLY A 1228 1.64 37.19 1.62
CA GLY A 1228 1.03 38.43 2.13
C GLY A 1228 -0.48 38.31 2.28
N VAL A 1229 -1.10 39.30 2.93
CA VAL A 1229 -2.53 39.28 3.34
C VAL A 1229 -3.47 39.04 2.15
N ARG A 1230 -3.27 39.74 1.01
CA ARG A 1230 -4.07 39.55 -0.21
C ARG A 1230 -4.09 38.09 -0.69
N LYS A 1231 -2.96 37.38 -0.60
CA LYS A 1231 -2.85 35.96 -0.96
C LYS A 1231 -3.59 35.07 0.03
N LEU A 1232 -3.54 35.38 1.33
CA LEU A 1232 -4.29 34.66 2.35
C LEU A 1232 -5.80 34.79 2.12
N HIS A 1233 -6.30 36.02 1.89
CA HIS A 1233 -7.71 36.27 1.59
C HIS A 1233 -8.18 35.51 0.34
N TRP A 1234 -7.42 35.53 -0.76
CA TRP A 1234 -7.73 34.73 -1.95
C TRP A 1234 -7.77 33.21 -1.66
N LEU A 1235 -6.86 32.69 -0.82
CA LEU A 1235 -6.82 31.28 -0.43
C LEU A 1235 -7.86 30.90 0.64
N GLN A 1236 -8.47 31.87 1.33
CA GLN A 1236 -9.63 31.65 2.21
C GLN A 1236 -10.94 31.75 1.41
N GLY A 1237 -11.15 32.81 0.63
CA GLY A 1237 -12.33 32.98 -0.22
C GLY A 1237 -12.54 31.80 -1.18
N SER A 1238 -11.52 31.45 -1.98
CA SER A 1238 -11.61 30.28 -2.89
C SER A 1238 -11.72 28.92 -2.17
N PHE A 1239 -11.53 28.85 -0.85
CA PHE A 1239 -11.88 27.65 -0.09
C PHE A 1239 -13.38 27.62 0.20
N TRP A 1240 -13.92 28.70 0.77
CA TRP A 1240 -15.34 28.80 1.09
C TRP A 1240 -16.23 28.71 -0.16
N PHE A 1241 -15.86 29.35 -1.28
CA PHE A 1241 -16.57 29.20 -2.55
C PHE A 1241 -16.47 27.79 -3.18
N SER A 1242 -15.43 27.00 -2.87
CA SER A 1242 -15.32 25.63 -3.38
C SER A 1242 -16.23 24.63 -2.65
N LEU A 1243 -16.67 24.95 -1.43
CA LEU A 1243 -17.50 24.06 -0.62
C LEU A 1243 -18.93 23.86 -1.17
N PRO A 1244 -19.72 24.90 -1.54
CA PRO A 1244 -21.04 24.69 -2.12
C PRO A 1244 -20.96 24.04 -3.50
N LEU A 1245 -20.00 24.43 -4.36
CA LEU A 1245 -19.80 23.80 -5.67
C LEU A 1245 -19.50 22.30 -5.56
N LEU A 1246 -18.65 21.91 -4.60
CA LEU A 1246 -18.34 20.50 -4.34
C LEU A 1246 -19.54 19.75 -3.73
N ALA A 1247 -20.40 20.42 -2.96
CA ALA A 1247 -21.65 19.82 -2.46
C ALA A 1247 -22.70 19.63 -3.57
N VAL A 1248 -22.83 20.60 -4.50
CA VAL A 1248 -23.71 20.51 -5.68
C VAL A 1248 -23.25 19.42 -6.63
N LEU A 1249 -21.95 19.33 -6.93
CA LEU A 1249 -21.38 18.24 -7.72
C LEU A 1249 -21.63 16.88 -7.05
N PHE A 1250 -21.41 16.77 -5.74
CA PHE A 1250 -21.66 15.53 -5.01
C PHE A 1250 -23.15 15.13 -5.02
N ALA A 1251 -24.06 16.08 -4.78
CA ALA A 1251 -25.51 15.82 -4.83
C ALA A 1251 -25.98 15.41 -6.23
N SER A 1252 -25.45 16.06 -7.28
CA SER A 1252 -25.69 15.71 -8.67
C SER A 1252 -25.25 14.28 -9.00
N LEU A 1253 -24.05 13.89 -8.55
CA LEU A 1253 -23.54 12.53 -8.75
C LEU A 1253 -24.37 11.49 -7.99
N VAL A 1254 -24.75 11.75 -6.74
CA VAL A 1254 -25.63 10.85 -5.96
C VAL A 1254 -27.00 10.71 -6.64
N GLN A 1255 -27.61 11.81 -7.07
CA GLN A 1255 -28.86 11.78 -7.85
C GLN A 1255 -28.70 10.92 -9.11
N ARG A 1256 -27.60 11.11 -9.84
CA ARG A 1256 -27.27 10.37 -11.07
C ARG A 1256 -27.18 8.87 -10.82
N PHE A 1257 -26.38 8.44 -9.82
CA PHE A 1257 -26.32 7.04 -9.41
C PHE A 1257 -27.71 6.48 -9.08
N MET A 1258 -28.53 7.20 -8.30
CA MET A 1258 -29.89 6.78 -7.92
C MET A 1258 -30.92 6.72 -9.07
N THR A 1259 -30.58 7.22 -10.27
CA THR A 1259 -31.50 7.20 -11.42
C THR A 1259 -31.06 6.33 -12.59
N MET A 1260 -29.80 5.87 -12.62
CA MET A 1260 -29.28 5.14 -13.79
C MET A 1260 -29.23 3.62 -13.59
N GLY A 1261 -29.25 3.09 -12.36
CA GLY A 1261 -29.46 1.66 -12.09
C GLY A 1261 -30.94 1.22 -12.09
N ARG A 1262 -31.80 1.99 -12.77
CA ARG A 1262 -33.25 1.76 -12.92
C ARG A 1262 -33.73 1.89 -14.38
N GLY A 1263 -32.79 2.00 -15.32
CA GLY A 1263 -33.05 2.12 -16.76
C GLY A 1263 -33.04 0.76 -17.43
#